data_AF-A0A0V1JYP0-F1
#
_entry.id   AF-A0A0V1JYP0-F1
#
_cell.length_a   1.000
_cell.length_b   1.000
_cell.length_c   1.000
_cell.angle_alpha   90.00
_cell.angle_beta   90.00
_cell.angle_gamma   90.00
#
_symmetry.space_group_name_H-M   'P 1'
#
loop_
_entity.id
_entity.type
_entity.pdbx_description
1 polymer ?
#
loop_
_entity_poly.entity_id
_entity_poly.type
_entity_poly.pdbx_seq_one_letter_code
_entity_poly.pdbx_strand_id
1 'polypeptide(L)'
;LASSTRQAVAYTVKSLSNSMTGKLWAALLIITFSFFTNAVDLSLTDFSDGDWASDDYYVAEFSGSKNGRGLFPNIFNLATNAIITANATCGEAGPENYCKLVEHVFMRSPQCDVCDNNNPSKRHPIEFANDGTNRYWQSPTIATGLQYEWVTVTLDLRQHYQIAYVIVKAAIAPRPGNWILEKSIDGIEWKPWQYFAYSDEACMRYYGVPAAAVVPKITRDDEVLCTSQFSKLDPLEDGEIHTSLVNGRPGVDGPSDTLQEFTRARYVRLRFQKLRTLNSDLIYITRKPKHEHIDESVTRRYFYAIRDISIGGQCICYGHAESCPADPVSGQLQCECVHNTCGENCERCCPLFNQKQWRRGTTSDSGDCEPCQCFNHATECRYDPEVEKQHLSLTPEGIYEGGGVCIDCKHNTQGINCQECKDFFYRPTGVSVYDQNTCQPCECDPLGSIDGSCVKEQSTAPEGMKPGDCFCKPGFGGKRCERCALGYRNYPVCEPCPCSRAGSSNYATCEEDCICKENVEGIFCDHCKPGFFNLDEDNPAGCTACFCFGMTDKCKEASLAKRTIIDMSNWTLSSLDGSKSYKPTYETFGGLSLTMDNRRINDMTLVYWKAPSNYTGDMIASYGGNLRYYVYFVAERDGSHIPIADVVLKGNGLEIEHHVDQPFYERENVTVTVKLHESWSWRDVKSKRPVSKVDFMTVLANVELLMIKAVYRKSQLQSNIHSISMEVAVAEATENNNSSLMKSVEMCECPEKYSGLSCQSCIPGHRRLNNILYKGRCEACLCNNRSLRCDAHTGHCLDCTHHTTGARCEHCARGYYGNPQLQGGDSACKPCACPLLNPENNFSPTCISAEYGLAHSYSADYICTECQLGYTGIKCEQCADGYFGNPMVPGNFCQPCQCNGNIDTAAVGNCHHRTGECVKCIGNTVGWNCERCKDGFYGNALENNCRACGCNLHGSLSLNCDQSNGTCSCKKYFIGRQCDQCEEGYGDIENGCLECACNEVGSLSLRCDPVSGQCPCKAGVFGKRCDTCVSGYYDFSERGCQFCNCFAPGSVENGKCDLKTGQCVCLPNVVGQKCDRCQDGYYNISSGEGCKPCDCDPHGSDDEVCDQQTGQCKCKHNVAGEKCDKCAPNYFGYVSHGCKECPRCPAPGHVCHPTTGECVCPPNTVGDMCEQCAQNSWNYDPLKGCEACDCNIDGSKSSVCDLHTGNCKCRTGYTGQKCNLCMPGFFDFPVCRPCQCFLPGTDPNTCHSDGCTCDDQGQCACKVGVELMFLAV
;
A
#
# COMPACT_ATOMS: atom_id res chain seq x y z
N LEU A 1 -16.79 48.40 42.50
CA LEU A 1 -17.24 47.05 42.93
C LEU A 1 -16.08 46.12 42.62
N ALA A 2 -15.19 45.87 43.59
CA ALA A 2 -15.30 44.81 44.62
C ALA A 2 -15.01 43.43 43.99
N SER A 3 -13.77 42.91 43.97
CA SER A 3 -12.74 42.69 45.03
C SER A 3 -12.97 41.44 45.89
N SER A 4 -12.16 40.41 45.65
CA SER A 4 -11.65 39.53 46.70
C SER A 4 -10.29 38.94 46.28
N THR A 5 -9.29 38.99 47.16
CA THR A 5 -7.95 38.39 46.98
C THR A 5 -7.37 37.96 48.33
N ARG A 6 -6.64 36.83 48.33
CA ARG A 6 -5.58 36.39 49.28
C ARG A 6 -4.99 35.09 48.70
N GLN A 7 -3.68 34.90 48.45
CA GLN A 7 -2.46 35.13 49.25
C GLN A 7 -2.30 34.14 50.42
N ALA A 8 -1.11 33.59 50.72
CA ALA A 8 0.25 33.82 50.18
C ALA A 8 1.04 32.49 50.01
N VAL A 9 2.19 32.46 49.32
CA VAL A 9 3.60 32.50 49.85
C VAL A 9 4.53 32.19 48.62
N ALA A 10 5.79 32.65 48.42
CA ALA A 10 6.79 33.34 49.26
C ALA A 10 7.67 34.38 48.50
N TYR A 11 8.27 35.31 49.26
CA TYR A 11 9.68 35.79 49.26
C TYR A 11 10.61 35.54 48.03
N THR A 12 10.94 36.52 47.15
CA THR A 12 11.90 37.68 47.25
C THR A 12 13.33 37.40 46.68
N VAL A 13 14.15 38.31 46.09
CA VAL A 13 14.12 39.80 45.94
C VAL A 13 15.02 40.33 44.78
N LYS A 14 14.72 41.52 44.21
CA LYS A 14 15.58 42.43 43.34
C LYS A 14 16.12 41.89 41.99
N SER A 15 16.57 42.71 41.01
CA SER A 15 16.18 44.08 40.56
C SER A 15 16.89 44.51 39.24
N LEU A 16 16.16 45.23 38.36
CA LEU A 16 16.63 46.27 37.42
C LEU A 16 17.75 46.00 36.36
N SER A 17 17.31 45.88 35.10
CA SER A 17 17.72 46.67 33.90
C SER A 17 19.15 46.63 33.31
N ASN A 18 19.16 46.83 31.98
CA ASN A 18 20.27 47.15 31.06
C ASN A 18 21.22 46.01 30.65
N SER A 19 21.92 46.07 29.51
CA SER A 19 21.66 46.61 28.15
C SER A 19 22.97 46.51 27.36
N MET A 20 22.97 45.98 26.13
CA MET A 20 24.10 46.01 25.16
C MET A 20 25.38 45.23 25.62
N THR A 21 26.25 44.68 24.76
CA THR A 21 26.36 44.59 23.29
C THR A 21 26.86 43.19 22.87
N GLY A 22 26.57 42.78 21.62
CA GLY A 22 27.68 42.44 20.71
C GLY A 22 27.88 41.00 20.21
N LYS A 23 27.38 40.78 18.97
CA LYS A 23 28.02 40.00 17.87
C LYS A 23 28.09 38.46 17.91
N LEU A 24 27.47 37.91 16.85
CA LEU A 24 28.04 36.99 15.81
C LEU A 24 27.73 35.47 15.83
N TRP A 25 27.35 35.00 14.62
CA TRP A 25 27.15 33.64 14.07
C TRP A 25 25.83 32.85 14.31
N ALA A 26 25.36 32.35 13.15
CA ALA A 26 24.34 31.36 12.77
C ALA A 26 24.16 30.09 13.64
N ALA A 27 23.08 29.27 13.50
CA ALA A 27 21.75 29.40 12.85
C ALA A 27 20.88 28.14 13.14
N LEU A 28 19.54 28.18 12.93
CA LEU A 28 18.72 27.00 12.55
C LEU A 28 17.26 27.34 12.05
N LEU A 29 17.02 27.17 10.74
CA LEU A 29 15.88 26.53 10.00
C LEU A 29 14.42 26.35 10.56
N ILE A 30 13.38 26.71 9.75
CA ILE A 30 12.25 25.88 9.12
C ILE A 30 10.78 26.47 9.00
N ILE A 31 10.28 26.65 7.72
CA ILE A 31 8.96 26.39 6.97
C ILE A 31 7.54 26.66 7.64
N THR A 32 6.34 27.02 7.07
CA THR A 32 5.51 26.94 5.79
C THR A 32 4.93 28.31 5.26
N PHE A 33 4.06 28.57 4.22
CA PHE A 33 3.05 27.94 3.26
C PHE A 33 1.59 27.63 3.77
N SER A 34 0.43 27.78 3.06
CA SER A 34 -0.05 28.58 1.86
C SER A 34 -1.64 28.54 1.55
N PHE A 35 -2.46 29.43 0.86
CA PHE A 35 -2.40 30.87 0.34
C PHE A 35 -2.73 31.00 -1.26
N PHE A 36 -3.72 31.77 -1.89
CA PHE A 36 -3.96 32.07 -3.41
C PHE A 36 -5.20 32.97 -4.00
N THR A 37 -5.12 34.12 -4.81
CA THR A 37 -5.67 34.64 -6.21
C THR A 37 -5.67 36.22 -6.61
N ASN A 38 -5.36 36.72 -7.87
CA ASN A 38 -5.33 38.18 -8.44
C ASN A 38 -5.11 38.33 -10.03
N ALA A 39 -5.11 39.51 -10.75
CA ALA A 39 -5.38 39.64 -12.25
C ALA A 39 -4.70 40.61 -13.31
N VAL A 40 -5.40 40.71 -14.49
CA VAL A 40 -5.51 41.61 -15.69
C VAL A 40 -5.53 43.17 -15.51
N ASP A 41 -5.47 44.07 -16.54
CA ASP A 41 -5.19 43.98 -18.02
C ASP A 41 -4.67 45.31 -18.67
N LEU A 42 -4.33 45.22 -19.98
CA LEU A 42 -4.62 46.13 -21.13
C LEU A 42 -3.69 47.30 -21.56
N SER A 43 -3.27 47.20 -22.85
CA SER A 43 -3.10 48.22 -23.93
C SER A 43 -2.03 49.34 -23.86
N LEU A 44 -1.54 49.95 -24.97
CA LEU A 44 -1.08 49.49 -26.32
C LEU A 44 -0.41 50.68 -27.10
N THR A 45 0.00 50.49 -28.37
CA THR A 45 0.45 51.48 -29.41
C THR A 45 1.88 52.09 -29.32
N ASP A 46 2.65 52.34 -30.41
CA ASP A 46 2.69 51.79 -31.81
C ASP A 46 3.99 52.25 -32.57
N PHE A 47 4.17 51.80 -33.84
CA PHE A 47 5.08 52.22 -34.93
C PHE A 47 6.45 51.51 -35.20
N SER A 48 6.83 51.55 -36.49
CA SER A 48 7.77 50.69 -37.26
C SER A 48 9.05 51.45 -37.76
N ASP A 49 9.98 50.98 -38.62
CA ASP A 49 10.11 49.86 -39.60
C ASP A 49 11.59 49.43 -39.79
N GLY A 50 11.86 48.24 -40.36
CA GLY A 50 13.20 47.88 -40.90
C GLY A 50 13.46 46.38 -41.15
N ASP A 51 13.53 45.95 -42.42
CA ASP A 51 13.73 44.55 -42.86
C ASP A 51 15.11 43.93 -42.56
N TRP A 52 15.18 42.61 -42.30
CA TRP A 52 15.51 41.53 -43.28
C TRP A 52 15.66 40.18 -42.53
N ALA A 53 15.36 39.05 -43.18
CA ALA A 53 15.03 37.78 -42.50
C ALA A 53 16.11 36.69 -42.48
N SER A 54 16.08 35.85 -41.43
CA SER A 54 16.46 34.42 -41.44
C SER A 54 15.78 33.68 -40.28
N ASP A 55 15.53 32.38 -40.44
CA ASP A 55 14.73 31.54 -39.53
C ASP A 55 15.30 31.43 -38.10
N ASP A 56 14.42 31.24 -37.12
CA ASP A 56 14.77 30.75 -35.77
C ASP A 56 13.72 29.74 -35.27
N TYR A 57 14.14 28.77 -34.45
CA TYR A 57 13.40 27.52 -34.20
C TYR A 57 12.70 27.55 -32.84
N TYR A 58 11.37 27.45 -32.82
CA TYR A 58 10.59 27.48 -31.56
C TYR A 58 10.87 26.25 -30.68
N VAL A 59 11.30 26.50 -29.44
CA VAL A 59 11.28 25.52 -28.34
C VAL A 59 9.96 25.68 -27.59
N ALA A 60 9.20 24.60 -27.45
CA ALA A 60 7.96 24.58 -26.67
C ALA A 60 8.23 24.16 -25.21
N GLU A 61 7.63 24.86 -24.26
CA GLU A 61 7.77 24.56 -22.82
C GLU A 61 6.95 23.32 -22.40
N PHE A 62 7.48 22.56 -21.45
CA PHE A 62 6.90 21.29 -21.01
C PHE A 62 5.77 21.51 -19.98
N SER A 63 4.53 21.17 -20.34
CA SER A 63 3.38 21.21 -19.42
C SER A 63 3.20 19.89 -18.68
N GLY A 64 3.65 19.82 -17.42
CA GLY A 64 3.42 18.67 -16.54
C GLY A 64 2.02 18.65 -15.95
N SER A 65 1.17 17.71 -16.40
CA SER A 65 -0.21 17.58 -15.89
C SER A 65 -0.23 17.12 -14.43
N LYS A 66 -0.86 17.89 -13.54
CA LYS A 66 -0.92 17.61 -12.10
C LYS A 66 -1.97 16.57 -11.68
N ASN A 67 -2.77 16.07 -12.62
CA ASN A 67 -3.73 14.99 -12.39
C ASN A 67 -3.32 13.79 -13.24
N GLY A 68 -2.83 12.72 -12.61
CA GLY A 68 -2.46 11.45 -13.27
C GLY A 68 -3.68 10.65 -13.74
N ARG A 69 -4.51 11.25 -14.59
CA ARG A 69 -5.76 10.73 -15.14
C ARG A 69 -5.88 11.22 -16.59
N GLY A 70 -6.39 10.37 -17.46
CA GLY A 70 -6.65 10.71 -18.86
C GLY A 70 -7.70 11.81 -19.01
N LEU A 71 -7.50 12.65 -20.02
CA LEU A 71 -8.35 13.77 -20.41
C LEU A 71 -9.24 13.37 -21.60
N PHE A 72 -10.52 13.70 -21.52
CA PHE A 72 -11.52 13.30 -22.51
C PHE A 72 -12.33 14.53 -22.94
N PRO A 73 -12.49 14.80 -24.25
CA PRO A 73 -13.23 15.97 -24.71
C PRO A 73 -14.70 15.95 -24.31
N ASN A 74 -15.24 17.14 -24.02
CA ASN A 74 -16.67 17.33 -23.76
C ASN A 74 -17.53 16.89 -24.98
N ILE A 75 -18.74 16.39 -24.72
CA ILE A 75 -19.68 15.97 -25.77
C ILE A 75 -20.39 17.22 -26.33
N PHE A 76 -20.39 17.38 -27.66
CA PHE A 76 -21.07 18.48 -28.36
C PHE A 76 -21.90 17.98 -29.55
N ASN A 77 -22.73 18.86 -30.13
CA ASN A 77 -23.54 18.52 -31.30
C ASN A 77 -22.70 18.60 -32.58
N LEU A 78 -22.42 17.44 -33.17
CA LEU A 78 -21.64 17.30 -34.41
C LEU A 78 -22.44 17.67 -35.67
N ALA A 79 -23.78 17.70 -35.59
CA ALA A 79 -24.63 17.88 -36.77
C ALA A 79 -24.58 19.30 -37.35
N THR A 80 -24.27 20.33 -36.55
CA THR A 80 -24.27 21.74 -36.98
C THR A 80 -23.14 22.10 -37.95
N ASN A 81 -22.02 21.35 -37.92
CA ASN A 81 -20.89 21.47 -38.86
C ASN A 81 -20.84 20.28 -39.85
N ALA A 82 -21.89 19.44 -39.88
CA ALA A 82 -21.98 18.30 -40.78
C ALA A 82 -22.54 18.69 -42.15
N ILE A 83 -22.03 18.04 -43.20
CA ILE A 83 -22.59 18.18 -44.56
C ILE A 83 -23.79 17.25 -44.66
N ILE A 84 -24.99 17.82 -44.62
CA ILE A 84 -26.25 17.08 -44.73
C ILE A 84 -26.77 17.03 -46.17
N THR A 85 -27.35 15.90 -46.57
CA THR A 85 -27.96 15.68 -47.88
C THR A 85 -29.25 14.85 -47.74
N ALA A 86 -30.22 15.08 -48.62
CA ALA A 86 -31.42 14.27 -48.76
C ALA A 86 -31.58 13.79 -50.21
N ASN A 87 -32.21 12.63 -50.43
CA ASN A 87 -32.46 12.12 -51.78
C ASN A 87 -33.71 12.71 -52.47
N ALA A 88 -34.52 13.49 -51.75
CA ALA A 88 -35.70 14.18 -52.27
C ALA A 88 -36.18 15.27 -51.29
N THR A 89 -36.48 16.47 -51.80
CA THR A 89 -37.04 17.60 -51.05
C THR A 89 -38.28 18.16 -51.76
N CYS A 90 -39.28 18.64 -51.00
CA CYS A 90 -40.45 19.25 -51.62
C CYS A 90 -40.06 20.50 -52.44
N GLY A 91 -40.79 20.76 -53.53
CA GLY A 91 -40.56 21.93 -54.39
C GLY A 91 -39.42 21.79 -55.40
N GLU A 92 -38.61 20.72 -55.37
CA GLU A 92 -37.51 20.49 -56.34
C GLU A 92 -38.02 20.27 -57.77
N ALA A 93 -39.14 19.57 -57.92
CA ALA A 93 -39.77 19.30 -59.22
C ALA A 93 -40.74 20.41 -59.68
N GLY A 94 -40.81 21.52 -58.94
CA GLY A 94 -41.82 22.58 -59.05
C GLY A 94 -42.76 22.64 -57.84
N PRO A 95 -43.61 23.68 -57.72
CA PRO A 95 -44.43 23.91 -56.53
C PRO A 95 -45.42 22.78 -56.23
N GLU A 96 -45.41 22.25 -55.01
CA GLU A 96 -46.34 21.21 -54.56
C GLU A 96 -47.18 21.62 -53.35
N ASN A 97 -48.44 21.18 -53.31
CA ASN A 97 -49.37 21.48 -52.22
C ASN A 97 -49.28 20.39 -51.14
N TYR A 98 -48.98 20.76 -49.90
CA TYR A 98 -49.02 19.88 -48.74
C TYR A 98 -50.10 20.29 -47.75
N CYS A 99 -50.56 19.37 -46.91
CA CYS A 99 -51.63 19.60 -45.94
C CYS A 99 -51.28 19.04 -44.57
N LYS A 100 -51.41 19.86 -43.52
CA LYS A 100 -51.11 19.45 -42.15
C LYS A 100 -52.13 18.44 -41.62
N LEU A 101 -51.68 17.42 -40.91
CA LEU A 101 -52.55 16.44 -40.25
C LEU A 101 -53.07 17.03 -38.93
N VAL A 102 -54.39 17.20 -38.81
CA VAL A 102 -55.03 17.85 -37.64
C VAL A 102 -56.12 16.97 -37.04
N GLU A 103 -56.21 16.96 -35.71
CA GLU A 103 -57.23 16.19 -34.98
C GLU A 103 -58.65 16.69 -35.29
N HIS A 104 -59.59 15.77 -35.51
CA HIS A 104 -60.94 16.09 -35.98
C HIS A 104 -61.91 16.52 -34.86
N VAL A 105 -61.57 17.62 -34.18
CA VAL A 105 -62.36 18.23 -33.10
C VAL A 105 -62.84 19.63 -33.52
N PHE A 106 -64.04 19.67 -34.12
CA PHE A 106 -64.85 20.84 -34.51
C PHE A 106 -64.24 21.90 -35.47
N MET A 107 -64.82 21.96 -36.68
CA MET A 107 -64.87 23.15 -37.55
C MET A 107 -63.56 23.93 -37.79
N ARG A 108 -62.50 23.24 -38.23
CA ARG A 108 -61.36 23.88 -38.91
C ARG A 108 -61.09 23.24 -40.28
N SER A 109 -60.86 24.09 -41.27
CA SER A 109 -60.40 23.68 -42.61
C SER A 109 -59.04 22.98 -42.52
N PRO A 110 -58.69 22.05 -43.43
CA PRO A 110 -57.34 21.53 -43.50
C PRO A 110 -56.36 22.68 -43.77
N GLN A 111 -55.35 22.82 -42.92
CA GLN A 111 -54.29 23.81 -43.12
C GLN A 111 -53.31 23.28 -44.17
N CYS A 112 -53.57 23.64 -45.42
CA CYS A 112 -52.72 23.34 -46.56
C CYS A 112 -51.92 24.58 -46.98
N ASP A 113 -50.70 24.35 -47.47
CA ASP A 113 -49.78 25.37 -47.94
C ASP A 113 -48.96 24.82 -49.13
N VAL A 114 -48.18 25.68 -49.78
CA VAL A 114 -47.35 25.35 -50.94
C VAL A 114 -45.89 25.22 -50.51
N CYS A 115 -45.20 24.16 -50.93
CA CYS A 115 -43.75 24.09 -50.92
C CYS A 115 -43.20 24.40 -52.32
N ASP A 116 -42.31 25.39 -52.42
CA ASP A 116 -41.65 25.80 -53.66
C ASP A 116 -40.20 26.20 -53.36
N ASN A 117 -39.24 25.46 -53.92
CA ASN A 117 -37.81 25.68 -53.67
C ASN A 117 -37.31 27.05 -54.20
N ASN A 118 -38.01 27.61 -55.20
CA ASN A 118 -37.67 28.90 -55.80
C ASN A 118 -38.10 30.10 -54.92
N ASN A 119 -38.95 29.86 -53.92
CA ASN A 119 -39.51 30.91 -53.07
C ASN A 119 -38.88 30.85 -51.66
N PRO A 120 -38.05 31.84 -51.25
CA PRO A 120 -37.37 31.83 -49.95
C PRO A 120 -38.28 31.71 -48.73
N SER A 121 -39.57 32.04 -48.85
CA SER A 121 -40.58 31.94 -47.77
C SER A 121 -41.43 30.66 -47.81
N LYS A 122 -41.19 29.77 -48.79
CA LYS A 122 -41.95 28.52 -49.03
C LYS A 122 -41.05 27.31 -49.38
N ARG A 123 -39.74 27.48 -49.31
CA ARG A 123 -38.76 26.39 -49.47
C ARG A 123 -38.45 25.73 -48.12
N HIS A 124 -38.28 24.42 -48.14
CA HIS A 124 -37.95 23.60 -46.95
C HIS A 124 -36.72 22.71 -47.22
N PRO A 125 -35.56 23.30 -47.57
CA PRO A 125 -34.34 22.57 -47.93
C PRO A 125 -33.68 21.91 -46.72
N ILE A 126 -32.77 20.96 -46.98
CA ILE A 126 -32.30 19.99 -45.98
C ILE A 126 -31.43 20.62 -44.87
N GLU A 127 -30.78 21.76 -45.13
CA GLU A 127 -29.96 22.47 -44.15
C GLU A 127 -30.82 23.03 -43.00
N PHE A 128 -32.13 23.22 -43.20
CA PHE A 128 -33.06 23.59 -42.13
C PHE A 128 -33.30 22.48 -41.10
N ALA A 129 -32.69 21.30 -41.26
CA ALA A 129 -32.68 20.22 -40.26
C ALA A 129 -31.41 20.21 -39.38
N ASN A 130 -30.39 21.04 -39.68
CA ASN A 130 -29.18 21.16 -38.85
C ASN A 130 -28.65 22.60 -38.65
N ASP A 131 -29.32 23.62 -39.18
CA ASP A 131 -28.94 25.04 -39.00
C ASP A 131 -29.24 25.64 -37.61
N GLY A 132 -29.82 24.85 -36.70
CA GLY A 132 -30.14 25.27 -35.32
C GLY A 132 -31.30 26.27 -35.22
N THR A 133 -32.05 26.53 -36.28
CA THR A 133 -33.20 27.44 -36.28
C THR A 133 -34.53 26.71 -36.09
N ASN A 134 -35.61 27.45 -35.78
CA ASN A 134 -36.98 26.91 -35.71
C ASN A 134 -37.61 26.63 -37.10
N ARG A 135 -36.81 26.47 -38.15
CA ARG A 135 -37.27 26.09 -39.49
C ARG A 135 -37.42 24.57 -39.58
N TYR A 136 -37.68 24.04 -40.77
CA TYR A 136 -37.72 22.60 -40.99
C TYR A 136 -37.47 22.25 -42.45
N TRP A 137 -36.82 21.12 -42.66
CA TRP A 137 -36.81 20.40 -43.94
C TRP A 137 -38.12 19.63 -44.14
N GLN A 138 -38.53 19.44 -45.39
CA GLN A 138 -39.69 18.64 -45.75
C GLN A 138 -39.44 17.81 -47.03
N SER A 139 -39.77 16.52 -46.98
CA SER A 139 -39.78 15.64 -48.16
C SER A 139 -40.98 15.95 -49.07
N PRO A 140 -40.96 15.55 -50.35
CA PRO A 140 -42.15 15.55 -51.18
C PRO A 140 -43.29 14.75 -50.55
N THR A 141 -44.52 15.17 -50.85
CA THR A 141 -45.73 14.44 -50.47
C THR A 141 -45.92 13.17 -51.31
N ILE A 142 -46.54 12.12 -50.75
CA ILE A 142 -46.87 10.92 -51.55
C ILE A 142 -47.94 11.17 -52.64
N ALA A 143 -48.48 12.39 -52.72
CA ALA A 143 -49.29 12.85 -53.84
C ALA A 143 -48.46 13.07 -55.12
N THR A 144 -47.19 13.47 -55.02
CA THR A 144 -46.27 13.60 -56.18
C THR A 144 -45.59 12.28 -56.55
N GLY A 145 -45.64 11.28 -55.65
CA GLY A 145 -45.39 9.88 -56.00
C GLY A 145 -45.17 8.95 -54.80
N LEU A 146 -45.60 7.68 -54.93
CA LEU A 146 -45.47 6.66 -53.87
C LEU A 146 -44.00 6.30 -53.56
N GLN A 147 -43.06 6.60 -54.45
CA GLN A 147 -41.62 6.44 -54.19
C GLN A 147 -41.12 7.29 -53.01
N TYR A 148 -41.80 8.38 -52.66
CA TYR A 148 -41.46 9.23 -51.51
C TYR A 148 -41.87 8.62 -50.15
N GLU A 149 -42.37 7.37 -50.11
CA GLU A 149 -42.34 6.57 -48.88
C GLU A 149 -40.88 6.21 -48.47
N TRP A 150 -39.94 6.16 -49.43
CA TRP A 150 -38.52 5.88 -49.22
C TRP A 150 -37.64 7.14 -49.37
N VAL A 151 -37.39 7.81 -48.25
CA VAL A 151 -36.55 9.01 -48.18
C VAL A 151 -35.34 8.72 -47.29
N THR A 152 -34.17 9.20 -47.70
CA THR A 152 -32.89 8.93 -47.06
C THR A 152 -32.15 10.25 -46.85
N VAL A 153 -31.84 10.55 -45.59
CA VAL A 153 -31.03 11.70 -45.18
C VAL A 153 -29.67 11.19 -44.72
N THR A 154 -28.59 11.80 -45.21
CA THR A 154 -27.20 11.40 -44.91
C THR A 154 -26.39 12.61 -44.45
N LEU A 155 -25.68 12.46 -43.34
CA LEU A 155 -24.76 13.45 -42.78
C LEU A 155 -23.32 12.92 -42.88
N ASP A 156 -22.42 13.70 -43.49
CA ASP A 156 -20.97 13.52 -43.34
C ASP A 156 -20.47 14.45 -42.21
N LEU A 157 -20.00 13.86 -41.12
CA LEU A 157 -19.41 14.58 -39.99
C LEU A 157 -17.97 15.06 -40.28
N ARG A 158 -17.46 14.80 -41.49
CA ARG A 158 -16.15 15.19 -42.04
C ARG A 158 -14.93 14.46 -41.44
N GLN A 159 -15.09 13.84 -40.27
CA GLN A 159 -14.03 13.15 -39.50
C GLN A 159 -14.65 11.99 -38.67
N HIS A 160 -13.81 11.19 -38.01
CA HIS A 160 -14.24 10.08 -37.14
C HIS A 160 -14.53 10.56 -35.71
N TYR A 161 -15.73 10.29 -35.19
CA TYR A 161 -16.13 10.62 -33.81
C TYR A 161 -16.66 9.41 -33.06
N GLN A 162 -16.58 9.46 -31.72
CA GLN A 162 -17.38 8.60 -30.84
C GLN A 162 -18.72 9.29 -30.58
N ILE A 163 -19.83 8.64 -30.97
CA ILE A 163 -21.17 9.22 -30.87
C ILE A 163 -21.93 8.56 -29.71
N ALA A 164 -22.37 9.39 -28.76
CA ALA A 164 -23.09 8.97 -27.56
C ALA A 164 -24.60 8.91 -27.78
N TYR A 165 -25.15 9.80 -28.61
CA TYR A 165 -26.58 9.82 -28.94
C TYR A 165 -26.91 10.47 -30.29
N VAL A 166 -28.08 10.11 -30.82
CA VAL A 166 -28.73 10.78 -31.95
C VAL A 166 -30.17 11.13 -31.56
N ILE A 167 -30.52 12.40 -31.69
CA ILE A 167 -31.87 12.94 -31.45
C ILE A 167 -32.39 13.49 -32.77
N VAL A 168 -33.66 13.18 -33.08
CA VAL A 168 -34.36 13.69 -34.27
C VAL A 168 -35.69 14.29 -33.83
N LYS A 169 -35.97 15.52 -34.25
CA LYS A 169 -37.22 16.23 -33.94
C LYS A 169 -38.05 16.38 -35.20
N ALA A 170 -39.20 15.71 -35.25
CA ALA A 170 -40.18 15.94 -36.30
C ALA A 170 -40.72 17.38 -36.22
N ALA A 171 -41.23 17.91 -37.33
CA ALA A 171 -41.84 19.23 -37.42
C ALA A 171 -43.36 19.13 -37.54
N ILE A 172 -43.94 19.67 -38.62
CA ILE A 172 -45.39 19.71 -38.89
C ILE A 172 -46.00 18.36 -39.35
N ALA A 173 -45.31 17.25 -39.09
CA ALA A 173 -45.67 15.90 -39.53
C ALA A 173 -45.36 14.86 -38.43
N PRO A 174 -46.10 13.73 -38.38
CA PRO A 174 -45.86 12.68 -37.39
C PRO A 174 -44.53 11.96 -37.61
N ARG A 175 -44.05 11.29 -36.56
CA ARG A 175 -42.78 10.55 -36.59
C ARG A 175 -42.79 9.40 -37.63
N PRO A 176 -41.64 9.09 -38.28
CA PRO A 176 -41.55 8.03 -39.29
C PRO A 176 -41.99 6.66 -38.77
N GLY A 177 -42.74 5.92 -39.60
CA GLY A 177 -43.36 4.64 -39.24
C GLY A 177 -42.38 3.48 -39.17
N ASN A 178 -41.68 3.19 -40.27
CA ASN A 178 -40.55 2.25 -40.28
C ASN A 178 -39.32 2.96 -40.85
N TRP A 179 -38.19 2.85 -40.16
CA TRP A 179 -36.93 3.43 -40.61
C TRP A 179 -35.73 2.80 -39.89
N ILE A 180 -34.55 3.04 -40.43
CA ILE A 180 -33.28 2.55 -39.87
C ILE A 180 -32.37 3.75 -39.60
N LEU A 181 -31.75 3.77 -38.42
CA LEU A 181 -30.59 4.60 -38.13
C LEU A 181 -29.34 3.77 -38.44
N GLU A 182 -28.57 4.18 -39.44
CA GLU A 182 -27.39 3.49 -39.97
C GLU A 182 -26.14 4.38 -39.83
N LYS A 183 -24.98 3.76 -39.66
CA LYS A 183 -23.67 4.43 -39.61
C LYS A 183 -22.69 3.87 -40.64
N SER A 184 -21.67 4.66 -40.96
CA SER A 184 -20.53 4.24 -41.77
C SER A 184 -19.26 5.02 -41.40
N ILE A 185 -18.09 4.50 -41.80
CA ILE A 185 -16.78 5.15 -41.67
C ILE A 185 -16.30 5.63 -43.05
N ASP A 186 -16.55 4.85 -44.09
CA ASP A 186 -16.11 5.09 -45.48
C ASP A 186 -17.21 5.65 -46.40
N GLY A 187 -18.47 5.64 -45.95
CA GLY A 187 -19.65 6.00 -46.74
C GLY A 187 -20.16 4.87 -47.66
N ILE A 188 -19.51 3.71 -47.66
CA ILE A 188 -19.78 2.59 -48.58
C ILE A 188 -20.33 1.38 -47.79
N GLU A 189 -19.66 0.95 -46.72
CA GLU A 189 -20.18 -0.09 -45.83
C GLU A 189 -21.07 0.54 -44.76
N TRP A 190 -22.35 0.14 -44.70
CA TRP A 190 -23.34 0.70 -43.78
C TRP A 190 -23.81 -0.34 -42.76
N LYS A 191 -23.69 -0.01 -41.48
CA LYS A 191 -24.06 -0.88 -40.35
C LYS A 191 -25.20 -0.22 -39.54
N PRO A 192 -26.25 -0.95 -39.17
CA PRO A 192 -27.35 -0.40 -38.39
C PRO A 192 -26.90 -0.12 -36.94
N TRP A 193 -27.32 1.01 -36.37
CA TRP A 193 -27.28 1.26 -34.93
C TRP A 193 -28.59 0.87 -34.26
N GLN A 194 -29.73 1.22 -34.86
CA GLN A 194 -31.05 0.92 -34.32
C GLN A 194 -32.12 0.88 -35.42
N TYR A 195 -33.06 -0.04 -35.26
CA TYR A 195 -34.26 -0.16 -36.08
C TYR A 195 -35.49 0.46 -35.40
N PHE A 196 -36.40 1.00 -36.20
CA PHE A 196 -37.65 1.60 -35.73
C PHE A 196 -38.81 1.10 -36.59
N ALA A 197 -39.91 0.69 -35.95
CA ALA A 197 -41.06 0.10 -36.65
C ALA A 197 -42.40 0.49 -36.03
N TYR A 198 -43.46 0.58 -36.83
CA TYR A 198 -44.75 1.14 -36.35
C TYR A 198 -45.49 0.25 -35.32
N SER A 199 -45.06 -1.00 -35.13
CA SER A 199 -45.54 -1.93 -34.10
C SER A 199 -44.49 -2.99 -33.78
N ASP A 200 -44.67 -3.73 -32.68
CA ASP A 200 -43.69 -4.70 -32.19
C ASP A 200 -43.55 -5.92 -33.13
N GLU A 201 -44.63 -6.32 -33.80
CA GLU A 201 -44.61 -7.36 -34.83
C GLU A 201 -43.92 -6.87 -36.12
N ALA A 202 -43.96 -5.55 -36.39
CA ALA A 202 -43.30 -4.95 -37.53
C ALA A 202 -41.76 -4.99 -37.38
N CYS A 203 -41.23 -4.86 -36.17
CA CYS A 203 -39.79 -5.09 -35.89
C CYS A 203 -39.34 -6.48 -36.39
N MET A 204 -40.01 -7.54 -35.93
CA MET A 204 -39.68 -8.91 -36.31
C MET A 204 -39.92 -9.16 -37.81
N ARG A 205 -40.99 -8.60 -38.37
CA ARG A 205 -41.39 -8.82 -39.78
C ARG A 205 -40.49 -8.13 -40.80
N TYR A 206 -39.99 -6.93 -40.51
CA TYR A 206 -39.19 -6.14 -41.46
C TYR A 206 -37.68 -6.25 -41.22
N TYR A 207 -37.24 -6.50 -39.98
CA TYR A 207 -35.82 -6.50 -39.62
C TYR A 207 -35.33 -7.81 -39.00
N GLY A 208 -36.21 -8.76 -38.68
CA GLY A 208 -35.83 -10.04 -38.05
C GLY A 208 -35.40 -9.92 -36.59
N VAL A 209 -35.52 -8.73 -36.00
CA VAL A 209 -35.14 -8.42 -34.61
C VAL A 209 -36.43 -8.29 -33.77
N PRO A 210 -36.52 -8.92 -32.58
CA PRO A 210 -37.66 -8.72 -31.68
C PRO A 210 -37.73 -7.27 -31.18
N ALA A 211 -38.94 -6.80 -30.87
CA ALA A 211 -39.12 -5.47 -30.29
C ALA A 211 -38.54 -5.39 -28.86
N ALA A 212 -37.81 -4.33 -28.58
CA ALA A 212 -37.22 -4.04 -27.29
C ALA A 212 -38.29 -3.74 -26.23
N ALA A 213 -38.11 -4.30 -25.03
CA ALA A 213 -38.93 -3.99 -23.87
C ALA A 213 -38.81 -2.50 -23.48
N VAL A 214 -39.75 -2.00 -22.67
CA VAL A 214 -39.84 -0.57 -22.29
C VAL A 214 -38.54 -0.03 -21.70
N VAL A 215 -37.81 -0.86 -20.95
CA VAL A 215 -36.39 -0.69 -20.65
C VAL A 215 -35.63 -1.88 -21.26
N PRO A 216 -34.80 -1.68 -22.30
CA PRO A 216 -34.02 -2.77 -22.89
C PRO A 216 -32.88 -3.17 -21.96
N LYS A 217 -32.73 -4.48 -21.71
CA LYS A 217 -31.55 -5.04 -21.04
C LYS A 217 -30.54 -5.49 -22.10
N ILE A 218 -29.65 -4.59 -22.48
CA ILE A 218 -28.60 -4.87 -23.47
C ILE A 218 -27.59 -5.86 -22.86
N THR A 219 -27.17 -6.85 -23.65
CA THR A 219 -26.27 -7.94 -23.23
C THR A 219 -24.89 -7.86 -23.88
N ARG A 220 -24.76 -7.16 -25.01
CA ARG A 220 -23.49 -6.94 -25.72
C ARG A 220 -23.36 -5.49 -26.18
N ASP A 221 -22.15 -4.97 -26.21
CA ASP A 221 -21.89 -3.60 -26.65
C ASP A 221 -22.23 -3.35 -28.13
N ASP A 222 -22.22 -4.39 -28.96
CA ASP A 222 -22.57 -4.34 -30.39
C ASP A 222 -24.05 -4.70 -30.70
N GLU A 223 -24.89 -4.90 -29.68
CA GLU A 223 -26.27 -5.33 -29.85
C GLU A 223 -27.14 -4.23 -30.50
N VAL A 224 -27.79 -4.56 -31.63
CA VAL A 224 -28.66 -3.67 -32.40
C VAL A 224 -30.13 -3.94 -32.07
N LEU A 225 -30.81 -2.94 -31.52
CA LEU A 225 -32.19 -3.05 -31.06
C LEU A 225 -33.22 -2.67 -32.14
N CYS A 226 -34.47 -3.09 -31.96
CA CYS A 226 -35.63 -2.53 -32.66
C CYS A 226 -36.66 -2.00 -31.66
N THR A 227 -37.26 -0.83 -31.91
CA THR A 227 -38.27 -0.24 -31.01
C THR A 227 -39.47 0.34 -31.77
N SER A 228 -40.66 0.21 -31.19
CA SER A 228 -41.89 0.82 -31.71
C SER A 228 -42.27 2.13 -31.02
N GLN A 229 -41.65 2.46 -29.89
CA GLN A 229 -42.07 3.58 -29.03
C GLN A 229 -42.00 4.93 -29.75
N PHE A 230 -40.94 5.15 -30.53
CA PHE A 230 -40.68 6.38 -31.27
C PHE A 230 -41.34 6.42 -32.68
N SER A 231 -42.03 5.35 -33.07
CA SER A 231 -42.80 5.24 -34.32
C SER A 231 -44.32 5.13 -34.10
N LYS A 232 -44.77 5.47 -32.88
CA LYS A 232 -46.18 5.75 -32.58
C LYS A 232 -46.63 7.03 -33.27
N LEU A 233 -47.90 7.06 -33.67
CA LEU A 233 -48.48 8.17 -34.44
C LEU A 233 -48.51 9.48 -33.62
N ASP A 234 -48.76 9.37 -32.32
CA ASP A 234 -48.74 10.50 -31.39
C ASP A 234 -47.31 10.83 -30.93
N PRO A 235 -46.94 12.11 -30.79
CA PRO A 235 -47.71 13.29 -31.21
C PRO A 235 -47.66 13.50 -32.73
N LEU A 236 -48.69 14.15 -33.29
CA LEU A 236 -48.81 14.44 -34.73
C LEU A 236 -47.84 15.53 -35.23
N GLU A 237 -47.26 16.29 -34.32
CA GLU A 237 -46.32 17.39 -34.54
C GLU A 237 -45.23 17.34 -33.47
N ASP A 238 -44.08 17.95 -33.75
CA ASP A 238 -42.99 18.18 -32.77
C ASP A 238 -42.51 16.90 -32.04
N GLY A 239 -42.73 15.74 -32.68
CA GLY A 239 -42.44 14.43 -32.12
C GLY A 239 -40.95 14.14 -32.08
N GLU A 240 -40.40 14.09 -30.87
CA GLU A 240 -38.99 13.76 -30.67
C GLU A 240 -38.73 12.24 -30.71
N ILE A 241 -37.52 11.89 -31.14
CA ILE A 241 -36.94 10.55 -31.16
C ILE A 241 -35.59 10.65 -30.46
N HIS A 242 -35.41 9.90 -29.38
CA HIS A 242 -34.18 9.90 -28.57
C HIS A 242 -33.49 8.55 -28.68
N THR A 243 -32.26 8.53 -29.21
CA THR A 243 -31.48 7.31 -29.42
C THR A 243 -30.14 7.43 -28.70
N SER A 244 -29.99 6.82 -27.52
CA SER A 244 -28.66 6.69 -26.90
C SER A 244 -27.95 5.46 -27.45
N LEU A 245 -26.68 5.62 -27.82
CA LEU A 245 -25.83 4.52 -28.28
C LEU A 245 -25.00 3.92 -27.16
N VAL A 246 -24.84 4.61 -26.02
CA VAL A 246 -24.04 4.16 -24.87
C VAL A 246 -24.89 3.66 -23.70
N ASN A 247 -25.99 4.33 -23.35
CA ASN A 247 -26.69 4.08 -22.09
C ASN A 247 -27.24 2.64 -21.99
N GLY A 248 -26.90 1.95 -20.90
CA GLY A 248 -27.34 0.59 -20.61
C GLY A 248 -26.52 -0.52 -21.26
N ARG A 249 -25.43 -0.21 -21.98
CA ARG A 249 -24.48 -1.20 -22.51
C ARG A 249 -23.45 -1.62 -21.45
N PRO A 250 -23.01 -2.90 -21.40
CA PRO A 250 -22.03 -3.38 -20.40
C PRO A 250 -20.70 -2.62 -20.39
N GLY A 251 -20.22 -2.15 -21.54
CA GLY A 251 -18.93 -1.49 -21.69
C GLY A 251 -18.88 0.00 -21.33
N VAL A 252 -19.91 0.56 -20.67
CA VAL A 252 -19.92 1.98 -20.27
C VAL A 252 -18.95 2.25 -19.11
N ASP A 253 -18.86 1.33 -18.14
CA ASP A 253 -18.07 1.52 -16.91
C ASP A 253 -16.57 1.18 -17.08
N GLY A 254 -16.09 0.93 -18.31
CA GLY A 254 -14.70 0.54 -18.57
C GLY A 254 -14.30 0.63 -20.05
N PRO A 255 -13.01 0.44 -20.38
CA PRO A 255 -12.48 0.64 -21.74
C PRO A 255 -12.81 -0.52 -22.70
N SER A 256 -14.09 -0.68 -23.06
CA SER A 256 -14.54 -1.67 -24.06
C SER A 256 -14.22 -1.22 -25.49
N ASP A 257 -13.22 -1.84 -26.12
CA ASP A 257 -12.90 -1.60 -27.53
C ASP A 257 -14.10 -1.91 -28.46
N THR A 258 -14.97 -2.87 -28.09
CA THR A 258 -16.20 -3.17 -28.84
C THR A 258 -17.25 -2.07 -28.74
N LEU A 259 -17.36 -1.37 -27.60
CA LEU A 259 -18.24 -0.19 -27.50
C LEU A 259 -17.66 1.00 -28.27
N GLN A 260 -16.34 1.17 -28.27
CA GLN A 260 -15.67 2.20 -29.08
C GLN A 260 -15.85 1.94 -30.58
N GLU A 261 -15.71 0.70 -31.06
CA GLU A 261 -15.99 0.37 -32.46
C GLU A 261 -17.49 0.51 -32.79
N PHE A 262 -18.41 0.16 -31.89
CA PHE A 262 -19.85 0.36 -32.10
C PHE A 262 -20.22 1.85 -32.21
N THR A 263 -19.73 2.69 -31.32
CA THR A 263 -20.02 4.15 -31.30
C THR A 263 -19.27 4.95 -32.37
N ARG A 264 -18.13 4.47 -32.88
CA ARG A 264 -17.33 5.19 -33.90
C ARG A 264 -18.04 5.29 -35.25
N ALA A 265 -18.20 6.50 -35.78
CA ALA A 265 -18.64 6.75 -37.17
C ALA A 265 -18.08 8.05 -37.74
N ARG A 266 -18.17 8.17 -39.08
CA ARG A 266 -18.04 9.43 -39.83
C ARG A 266 -19.35 9.85 -40.47
N TYR A 267 -20.07 8.88 -41.00
CA TYR A 267 -21.31 9.09 -41.73
C TYR A 267 -22.49 8.54 -40.93
N VAL A 268 -23.57 9.32 -40.86
CA VAL A 268 -24.82 8.93 -40.20
C VAL A 268 -25.96 9.04 -41.20
N ARG A 269 -26.80 8.01 -41.30
CA ARG A 269 -27.88 7.93 -42.28
C ARG A 269 -29.20 7.55 -41.63
N LEU A 270 -30.21 8.37 -41.89
CA LEU A 270 -31.59 8.15 -41.50
C LEU A 270 -32.32 7.65 -42.74
N ARG A 271 -32.66 6.36 -42.76
CA ARG A 271 -33.26 5.69 -43.92
C ARG A 271 -34.73 5.39 -43.66
N PHE A 272 -35.59 6.30 -44.06
CA PHE A 272 -37.04 6.16 -43.93
C PHE A 272 -37.59 5.17 -44.96
N GLN A 273 -38.51 4.30 -44.53
CA GLN A 273 -39.04 3.18 -45.32
C GLN A 273 -40.56 3.05 -45.29
N LYS A 274 -41.23 3.77 -44.39
CA LYS A 274 -42.69 3.76 -44.22
C LYS A 274 -43.16 5.02 -43.49
N LEU A 275 -44.16 5.70 -44.06
CA LEU A 275 -44.89 6.78 -43.39
C LEU A 275 -45.88 6.21 -42.36
N ARG A 276 -46.22 7.00 -41.33
CA ARG A 276 -47.23 6.62 -40.34
C ARG A 276 -48.60 7.19 -40.75
N THR A 277 -49.53 6.31 -41.11
CA THR A 277 -50.85 6.67 -41.64
C THR A 277 -51.98 6.42 -40.64
N LEU A 278 -53.07 7.19 -40.73
CA LEU A 278 -54.34 6.89 -40.05
C LEU A 278 -54.96 5.59 -40.60
N ASN A 279 -55.63 4.83 -39.72
CA ASN A 279 -56.20 3.52 -40.07
C ASN A 279 -57.27 3.58 -41.18
N SER A 280 -57.99 4.70 -41.30
CA SER A 280 -58.99 4.93 -42.35
C SER A 280 -58.35 5.16 -43.72
N ASP A 281 -57.29 5.96 -43.76
CA ASP A 281 -56.61 6.42 -44.99
C ASP A 281 -55.80 5.29 -45.65
N LEU A 282 -55.35 4.33 -44.84
CA LEU A 282 -54.60 3.13 -45.26
C LEU A 282 -55.30 2.37 -46.41
N ILE A 283 -56.64 2.42 -46.48
CA ILE A 283 -57.46 1.75 -47.51
C ILE A 283 -57.21 2.32 -48.91
N TYR A 284 -56.95 3.63 -49.02
CA TYR A 284 -56.70 4.32 -50.29
C TYR A 284 -55.25 4.19 -50.76
N ILE A 285 -54.30 4.09 -49.82
CA ILE A 285 -52.87 4.02 -50.12
C ILE A 285 -52.41 2.59 -50.46
N THR A 286 -53.02 1.55 -49.86
CA THR A 286 -52.56 0.15 -50.00
C THR A 286 -53.20 -0.65 -51.14
N ARG A 287 -54.30 -0.18 -51.73
CA ARG A 287 -54.96 -0.84 -52.86
C ARG A 287 -54.53 -0.20 -54.17
N LYS A 288 -53.82 -0.95 -55.04
CA LYS A 288 -53.71 -0.58 -56.48
C LYS A 288 -55.12 -0.49 -57.07
N PRO A 289 -55.64 0.70 -57.43
CA PRO A 289 -56.99 0.80 -57.98
C PRO A 289 -56.96 0.46 -59.48
N LYS A 290 -58.11 0.04 -60.02
CA LYS A 290 -58.30 -0.13 -61.48
C LYS A 290 -58.66 1.19 -62.21
N HIS A 291 -58.51 2.32 -61.52
CA HIS A 291 -58.75 3.68 -62.02
C HIS A 291 -57.64 4.60 -61.49
N GLU A 292 -57.20 5.55 -62.29
CA GLU A 292 -55.90 6.24 -62.10
C GLU A 292 -55.89 7.36 -61.05
N HIS A 293 -57.02 7.65 -60.41
CA HIS A 293 -57.11 8.67 -59.37
C HIS A 293 -56.91 8.11 -57.96
N ILE A 294 -55.71 8.33 -57.43
CA ILE A 294 -55.44 8.34 -55.98
C ILE A 294 -56.00 9.65 -55.41
N ASP A 295 -56.61 9.62 -54.22
CA ASP A 295 -57.24 10.81 -53.63
C ASP A 295 -56.19 11.80 -53.09
N GLU A 296 -55.96 12.88 -53.85
CA GLU A 296 -55.03 13.95 -53.48
C GLU A 296 -55.37 14.64 -52.15
N SER A 297 -56.63 14.61 -51.71
CA SER A 297 -57.04 15.22 -50.43
C SER A 297 -56.55 14.43 -49.22
N VAL A 298 -56.14 13.18 -49.43
CA VAL A 298 -55.52 12.28 -48.45
C VAL A 298 -54.01 12.26 -48.63
N THR A 299 -53.50 12.05 -49.85
CA THR A 299 -52.05 11.87 -50.08
C THR A 299 -51.21 13.12 -49.88
N ARG A 300 -51.78 14.34 -50.00
CA ARG A 300 -51.12 15.60 -49.63
C ARG A 300 -50.81 15.74 -48.12
N ARG A 301 -51.34 14.83 -47.28
CA ARG A 301 -51.14 14.86 -45.81
C ARG A 301 -49.98 14.01 -45.31
N TYR A 302 -49.31 13.27 -46.19
CA TYR A 302 -48.31 12.29 -45.82
C TYR A 302 -46.97 12.59 -46.50
N PHE A 303 -46.03 13.06 -45.68
CA PHE A 303 -44.65 13.45 -45.99
C PHE A 303 -43.83 13.37 -44.70
N TYR A 304 -42.50 13.42 -44.80
CA TYR A 304 -41.60 13.57 -43.64
C TYR A 304 -41.22 15.04 -43.49
N ALA A 305 -41.17 15.55 -42.25
CA ALA A 305 -40.65 16.89 -41.96
C ALA A 305 -39.85 16.89 -40.65
N ILE A 306 -38.66 17.51 -40.66
CA ILE A 306 -37.69 17.47 -39.55
C ILE A 306 -37.25 18.90 -39.23
N ARG A 307 -37.34 19.28 -37.95
CA ARG A 307 -36.89 20.58 -37.42
C ARG A 307 -35.43 20.56 -37.01
N ASP A 308 -34.99 19.48 -36.37
CA ASP A 308 -33.64 19.36 -35.80
C ASP A 308 -33.15 17.92 -35.85
N ILE A 309 -31.86 17.76 -36.16
CA ILE A 309 -31.07 16.54 -36.01
C ILE A 309 -29.89 16.91 -35.14
N SER A 310 -29.86 16.39 -33.91
CA SER A 310 -28.79 16.63 -32.94
C SER A 310 -28.01 15.34 -32.70
N ILE A 311 -26.72 15.33 -33.05
CA ILE A 311 -25.82 14.18 -32.91
C ILE A 311 -24.79 14.51 -31.83
N GLY A 312 -24.98 13.98 -30.63
CA GLY A 312 -24.05 14.17 -29.52
C GLY A 312 -22.85 13.24 -29.63
N GLY A 313 -21.65 13.79 -29.79
CA GLY A 313 -20.41 13.03 -29.81
C GLY A 313 -19.19 13.81 -29.37
N GLN A 314 -18.05 13.12 -29.33
CA GLN A 314 -16.76 13.64 -28.88
C GLN A 314 -15.63 13.19 -29.83
N CYS A 315 -14.53 13.95 -29.84
CA CYS A 315 -13.33 13.62 -30.60
C CYS A 315 -12.56 12.44 -30.00
N ILE A 316 -11.80 11.71 -30.82
CA ILE A 316 -11.07 10.50 -30.40
C ILE A 316 -9.62 10.88 -30.03
N CYS A 317 -9.42 11.47 -28.85
CA CYS A 317 -8.09 11.94 -28.41
C CYS A 317 -7.35 10.95 -27.48
N TYR A 318 -7.76 9.66 -27.49
CA TYR A 318 -7.22 8.54 -26.69
C TYR A 318 -6.96 8.75 -25.19
N GLY A 319 -7.52 9.79 -24.56
CA GLY A 319 -7.26 10.11 -23.15
C GLY A 319 -6.19 11.18 -22.93
N HIS A 320 -5.77 11.91 -23.96
CA HIS A 320 -4.67 12.88 -23.92
C HIS A 320 -5.04 14.29 -24.40
N ALA A 321 -6.33 14.65 -24.47
CA ALA A 321 -6.76 16.01 -24.73
C ALA A 321 -8.12 16.31 -24.05
N GLU A 322 -8.25 17.49 -23.45
CA GLU A 322 -9.52 17.98 -22.87
C GLU A 322 -10.40 18.69 -23.91
N SER A 323 -9.81 19.10 -25.03
CA SER A 323 -10.43 19.90 -26.08
C SER A 323 -10.02 19.44 -27.47
N CYS A 324 -10.91 19.70 -28.43
CA CYS A 324 -10.64 19.55 -29.85
C CYS A 324 -11.27 20.71 -30.62
N PRO A 325 -10.61 21.88 -30.71
CA PRO A 325 -11.13 23.02 -31.46
C PRO A 325 -11.16 22.74 -32.97
N ALA A 326 -12.00 23.49 -33.68
CA ALA A 326 -12.05 23.43 -35.14
C ALA A 326 -10.89 24.26 -35.72
N ASP A 327 -10.04 23.63 -36.54
CA ASP A 327 -8.97 24.32 -37.25
C ASP A 327 -9.55 25.44 -38.17
N PRO A 328 -9.07 26.69 -38.09
CA PRO A 328 -9.64 27.81 -38.85
C PRO A 328 -9.58 27.68 -40.38
N VAL A 329 -8.72 26.81 -40.93
CA VAL A 329 -8.49 26.72 -42.38
C VAL A 329 -9.26 25.57 -43.02
N SER A 330 -9.26 24.40 -42.39
CA SER A 330 -9.96 23.18 -42.85
C SER A 330 -11.35 23.04 -42.24
N GLY A 331 -11.60 23.54 -41.03
CA GLY A 331 -12.80 23.29 -40.24
C GLY A 331 -12.94 21.85 -39.74
N GLN A 332 -11.83 21.09 -39.69
CA GLN A 332 -11.75 19.78 -39.02
C GLN A 332 -11.45 19.96 -37.53
N LEU A 333 -11.81 19.00 -36.69
CA LEU A 333 -11.73 19.10 -35.23
C LEU A 333 -10.50 18.33 -34.73
N GLN A 334 -9.39 19.03 -34.50
CA GLN A 334 -8.11 18.42 -34.12
C GLN A 334 -7.94 18.41 -32.60
N CYS A 335 -7.40 17.33 -32.04
CA CYS A 335 -7.15 17.23 -30.59
C CYS A 335 -5.99 18.14 -30.15
N GLU A 336 -6.18 18.89 -29.06
CA GLU A 336 -5.11 19.63 -28.39
C GLU A 336 -4.32 18.69 -27.47
N CYS A 337 -3.40 17.93 -28.07
CA CYS A 337 -2.69 16.85 -27.40
C CYS A 337 -1.73 17.34 -26.30
N VAL A 338 -1.86 16.74 -25.12
CA VAL A 338 -0.96 16.90 -23.96
C VAL A 338 -0.38 15.53 -23.57
N HIS A 339 0.10 15.37 -22.32
CA HIS A 339 0.75 14.13 -21.85
C HIS A 339 1.93 13.68 -22.74
N ASN A 340 2.58 14.65 -23.39
CA ASN A 340 3.64 14.50 -24.39
C ASN A 340 3.27 13.61 -25.60
N THR A 341 1.99 13.56 -25.95
CA THR A 341 1.47 12.89 -27.16
C THR A 341 1.33 13.87 -28.32
N CYS A 342 1.48 13.36 -29.54
CA CYS A 342 1.43 14.12 -30.78
C CYS A 342 0.59 13.35 -31.82
N GLY A 343 -0.02 14.07 -32.76
CA GLY A 343 -0.86 13.48 -33.80
C GLY A 343 -2.08 14.35 -34.12
N GLU A 344 -2.96 13.85 -34.99
CA GLU A 344 -4.29 14.46 -35.19
C GLU A 344 -5.25 14.06 -34.04
N ASN A 345 -5.02 12.86 -33.48
CA ASN A 345 -5.86 12.17 -32.51
C ASN A 345 -5.05 11.79 -31.24
N CYS A 346 -3.84 12.33 -31.07
CA CYS A 346 -2.90 12.01 -29.98
C CYS A 346 -2.43 10.53 -29.98
N GLU A 347 -2.37 9.92 -31.17
CA GLU A 347 -2.17 8.49 -31.38
C GLU A 347 -0.73 7.97 -31.24
N ARG A 348 0.24 8.84 -30.92
CA ARG A 348 1.66 8.50 -30.72
C ARG A 348 2.31 9.47 -29.72
N CYS A 349 3.47 9.10 -29.20
CA CYS A 349 4.31 10.04 -28.45
C CYS A 349 4.92 11.10 -29.37
N CYS A 350 5.24 12.28 -28.83
CA CYS A 350 5.97 13.31 -29.55
C CYS A 350 7.43 12.89 -29.85
N PRO A 351 8.09 13.51 -30.85
CA PRO A 351 9.53 13.33 -31.07
C PRO A 351 10.31 13.60 -29.78
N LEU A 352 11.29 12.75 -29.48
CA LEU A 352 12.05 12.70 -28.22
C LEU A 352 11.30 12.15 -26.99
N PHE A 353 10.00 11.80 -27.06
CA PHE A 353 9.22 11.24 -25.94
C PHE A 353 8.90 9.74 -26.06
N ASN A 354 9.79 8.96 -26.66
CA ASN A 354 9.62 7.52 -26.86
C ASN A 354 10.45 6.69 -25.86
N GLN A 355 10.61 7.15 -24.61
CA GLN A 355 11.36 6.40 -23.60
C GLN A 355 10.63 5.12 -23.17
N LYS A 356 9.29 5.13 -23.19
CA LYS A 356 8.43 3.97 -22.98
C LYS A 356 7.41 3.85 -24.13
N GLN A 357 6.76 2.69 -24.23
CA GLN A 357 5.71 2.48 -25.24
C GLN A 357 4.50 3.41 -24.97
N TRP A 358 3.96 4.02 -26.03
CA TRP A 358 2.72 4.82 -25.97
C TRP A 358 1.55 3.99 -25.40
N ARG A 359 0.76 4.60 -24.49
CA ARG A 359 -0.40 3.99 -23.83
C ARG A 359 -1.54 5.00 -23.76
N ARG A 360 -2.76 4.57 -24.10
CA ARG A 360 -3.98 5.40 -23.99
C ARG A 360 -4.23 5.86 -22.54
N GLY A 361 -4.65 7.10 -22.35
CA GLY A 361 -5.11 7.63 -21.07
C GLY A 361 -6.41 6.95 -20.60
N THR A 362 -6.57 6.84 -19.29
CA THR A 362 -7.71 6.16 -18.62
C THR A 362 -8.22 7.01 -17.45
N THR A 363 -9.37 6.67 -16.87
CA THR A 363 -9.91 7.41 -15.71
C THR A 363 -9.05 7.31 -14.42
N SER A 364 -7.93 6.59 -14.43
CA SER A 364 -7.01 6.39 -13.29
C SER A 364 -5.51 6.49 -13.59
N ASP A 365 -5.11 6.63 -14.86
CA ASP A 365 -3.72 6.80 -15.33
C ASP A 365 -3.79 7.73 -16.55
N SER A 366 -2.94 8.75 -16.62
CA SER A 366 -2.88 9.70 -17.75
C SER A 366 -2.17 9.14 -18.99
N GLY A 367 -1.35 8.10 -18.84
CA GLY A 367 -0.70 7.41 -19.96
C GLY A 367 0.47 8.19 -20.59
N ASP A 368 1.07 9.13 -19.85
CA ASP A 368 2.11 10.05 -20.33
C ASP A 368 3.27 9.37 -21.05
N CYS A 369 3.70 10.01 -22.15
CA CYS A 369 4.91 9.67 -22.88
C CYS A 369 6.14 10.28 -22.19
N GLU A 370 7.14 9.46 -21.91
CA GLU A 370 8.33 9.86 -21.16
C GLU A 370 9.47 10.32 -22.09
N PRO A 371 10.18 11.42 -21.77
CA PRO A 371 11.30 11.94 -22.55
C PRO A 371 12.54 11.02 -22.52
N CYS A 372 13.15 10.83 -23.68
CA CYS A 372 14.43 10.15 -23.85
C CYS A 372 15.60 11.06 -23.46
N GLN A 373 16.59 10.53 -22.73
CA GLN A 373 17.86 11.24 -22.58
C GLN A 373 18.69 11.08 -23.86
N CYS A 374 18.95 12.19 -24.57
CA CYS A 374 19.83 12.22 -25.76
C CYS A 374 20.96 13.26 -25.66
N PHE A 375 21.24 13.80 -24.47
CA PHE A 375 22.34 14.72 -24.15
C PHE A 375 22.50 15.92 -25.12
N ASN A 376 21.40 16.46 -25.65
CA ASN A 376 21.37 17.50 -26.70
C ASN A 376 22.05 17.11 -28.04
N HIS A 377 22.28 15.81 -28.27
CA HIS A 377 22.89 15.27 -29.48
C HIS A 377 21.89 14.70 -30.49
N ALA A 378 20.67 14.38 -30.07
CA ALA A 378 19.55 14.04 -30.96
C ALA A 378 18.29 14.83 -30.57
N THR A 379 17.44 15.05 -31.57
CA THR A 379 16.12 15.73 -31.44
C THR A 379 14.96 14.75 -31.59
N GLU A 380 15.24 13.46 -31.77
CA GLU A 380 14.24 12.39 -31.89
C GLU A 380 14.81 11.09 -31.30
N CYS A 381 13.92 10.24 -30.77
CA CYS A 381 14.23 8.89 -30.32
C CYS A 381 13.09 7.95 -30.72
N ARG A 382 13.41 6.65 -30.87
CA ARG A 382 12.51 5.54 -31.15
C ARG A 382 12.46 4.60 -29.93
N TYR A 383 11.29 4.14 -29.55
CA TYR A 383 11.14 3.07 -28.55
C TYR A 383 11.58 1.70 -29.12
N ASP A 384 12.35 0.94 -28.34
CA ASP A 384 12.78 -0.42 -28.65
C ASP A 384 12.55 -1.37 -27.45
N PRO A 385 11.73 -2.42 -27.59
CA PRO A 385 11.35 -3.28 -26.48
C PRO A 385 12.47 -4.21 -26.00
N GLU A 386 13.48 -4.51 -26.84
CA GLU A 386 14.62 -5.32 -26.41
C GLU A 386 15.65 -4.47 -25.63
N VAL A 387 15.68 -3.14 -25.86
CA VAL A 387 16.47 -2.18 -25.06
C VAL A 387 15.85 -2.00 -23.66
N GLU A 388 14.52 -1.89 -23.56
CA GLU A 388 13.82 -1.82 -22.27
C GLU A 388 14.04 -3.09 -21.43
N LYS A 389 13.81 -4.25 -22.04
CA LYS A 389 14.00 -5.59 -21.44
C LYS A 389 15.44 -5.87 -20.98
N GLN A 390 16.42 -5.16 -21.52
CA GLN A 390 17.83 -5.24 -21.12
C GLN A 390 18.28 -4.08 -20.21
N HIS A 391 17.39 -3.13 -19.89
CA HIS A 391 17.67 -1.91 -19.13
C HIS A 391 18.86 -1.10 -19.69
N LEU A 392 18.87 -0.89 -21.01
CA LEU A 392 19.99 -0.25 -21.71
C LEU A 392 19.78 1.22 -22.11
N SER A 393 18.56 1.77 -21.95
CA SER A 393 18.31 3.20 -22.15
C SER A 393 18.32 3.97 -20.83
N LEU A 394 18.88 5.18 -20.87
CA LEU A 394 18.92 6.12 -19.77
C LEU A 394 17.73 7.11 -19.81
N THR A 395 17.10 7.36 -18.67
CA THR A 395 16.14 8.46 -18.47
C THR A 395 16.86 9.79 -18.19
N PRO A 396 16.20 10.97 -18.27
CA PRO A 396 16.82 12.25 -17.94
C PRO A 396 17.35 12.35 -16.50
N GLU A 397 16.78 11.60 -15.57
CA GLU A 397 17.18 11.50 -14.15
C GLU A 397 18.45 10.66 -13.95
N GLY A 398 18.97 10.02 -15.00
CA GLY A 398 20.14 9.14 -14.94
C GLY A 398 19.84 7.70 -14.52
N ILE A 399 18.59 7.25 -14.67
CA ILE A 399 18.15 5.89 -14.33
C ILE A 399 18.14 5.03 -15.61
N TYR A 400 18.61 3.78 -15.52
CA TYR A 400 18.54 2.82 -16.63
C TYR A 400 17.17 2.12 -16.66
N GLU A 401 16.19 2.80 -17.27
CA GLU A 401 14.80 2.36 -17.38
C GLU A 401 14.19 2.83 -18.70
N GLY A 402 13.37 1.99 -19.35
CA GLY A 402 12.75 2.28 -20.64
C GLY A 402 13.58 1.82 -21.85
N GLY A 403 12.98 1.96 -23.03
CA GLY A 403 13.49 1.48 -24.31
C GLY A 403 13.86 2.57 -25.31
N GLY A 404 13.99 3.83 -24.91
CA GLY A 404 14.28 4.94 -25.84
C GLY A 404 15.66 4.83 -26.50
N VAL A 405 15.71 4.90 -27.82
CA VAL A 405 16.94 4.90 -28.63
C VAL A 405 17.00 6.17 -29.48
N CYS A 406 17.97 7.04 -29.23
CA CYS A 406 18.16 8.29 -29.94
C CYS A 406 18.52 8.06 -31.42
N ILE A 407 18.01 8.91 -32.31
CA ILE A 407 18.21 8.80 -33.77
C ILE A 407 19.16 9.91 -34.25
N ASP A 408 20.03 9.58 -35.21
CA ASP A 408 20.94 10.53 -35.90
C ASP A 408 21.79 11.41 -34.97
N CYS A 409 22.45 10.78 -34.00
CA CYS A 409 23.38 11.41 -33.06
C CYS A 409 24.39 12.37 -33.76
N LYS A 410 24.25 13.66 -33.45
CA LYS A 410 25.03 14.81 -33.94
C LYS A 410 26.32 14.99 -33.12
N HIS A 411 27.10 16.03 -33.43
CA HIS A 411 28.32 16.39 -32.69
C HIS A 411 29.34 15.25 -32.53
N ASN A 412 29.42 14.37 -33.53
CA ASN A 412 30.27 13.16 -33.55
C ASN A 412 30.02 12.16 -32.40
N THR A 413 28.78 12.09 -31.88
CA THR A 413 28.39 11.14 -30.81
C THR A 413 27.67 9.88 -31.29
N GLN A 414 27.62 8.84 -30.46
CA GLN A 414 26.94 7.57 -30.74
C GLN A 414 26.40 6.91 -29.45
N GLY A 415 25.79 5.74 -29.59
CA GLY A 415 25.21 4.97 -28.48
C GLY A 415 23.70 5.18 -28.35
N ILE A 416 23.05 4.38 -27.51
CA ILE A 416 21.59 4.37 -27.33
C ILE A 416 21.05 5.75 -26.93
N ASN A 417 21.81 6.48 -26.10
CA ASN A 417 21.47 7.81 -25.62
C ASN A 417 22.34 8.92 -26.26
N CYS A 418 23.04 8.64 -27.36
CA CYS A 418 24.09 9.49 -27.92
C CYS A 418 25.21 9.86 -26.92
N GLN A 419 25.48 8.99 -25.94
CA GLN A 419 26.35 9.28 -24.80
C GLN A 419 27.86 9.16 -25.09
N GLU A 420 28.26 8.40 -26.11
CA GLU A 420 29.66 8.10 -26.47
C GLU A 420 30.15 8.93 -27.67
N CYS A 421 31.45 8.92 -27.95
CA CYS A 421 32.00 9.42 -29.23
C CYS A 421 32.02 8.35 -30.33
N LYS A 422 31.84 8.78 -31.59
CA LYS A 422 32.05 7.95 -32.79
C LYS A 422 33.50 7.47 -32.86
N ASP A 423 33.73 6.40 -33.63
CA ASP A 423 35.08 5.92 -33.90
C ASP A 423 35.96 7.04 -34.49
N PHE A 424 37.24 7.06 -34.12
CA PHE A 424 38.21 8.14 -34.41
C PHE A 424 37.92 9.49 -33.73
N PHE A 425 37.01 9.55 -32.74
CA PHE A 425 36.79 10.72 -31.88
C PHE A 425 36.83 10.35 -30.38
N TYR A 426 37.19 11.31 -29.52
CA TYR A 426 37.26 11.16 -28.06
C TYR A 426 36.71 12.39 -27.31
N ARG A 427 36.29 12.18 -26.05
CA ARG A 427 35.83 13.22 -25.12
C ARG A 427 36.99 13.70 -24.23
N PRO A 428 37.45 14.96 -24.34
CA PRO A 428 38.53 15.47 -23.50
C PRO A 428 38.13 15.52 -22.01
N THR A 429 39.09 15.27 -21.12
CA THR A 429 38.84 15.23 -19.68
C THR A 429 38.36 16.58 -19.14
N GLY A 430 37.13 16.61 -18.63
CA GLY A 430 36.48 17.81 -18.08
C GLY A 430 35.46 18.49 -19.02
N VAL A 431 35.27 17.99 -20.25
CA VAL A 431 34.21 18.45 -21.16
C VAL A 431 32.91 17.71 -20.85
N SER A 432 31.77 18.43 -20.88
CA SER A 432 30.45 17.87 -20.55
C SER A 432 29.94 16.92 -21.63
N VAL A 433 29.15 15.92 -21.23
CA VAL A 433 28.39 15.04 -22.13
C VAL A 433 27.36 15.84 -22.95
N TYR A 434 26.91 17.01 -22.47
CA TYR A 434 25.92 17.86 -23.13
C TYR A 434 26.50 18.93 -24.09
N ASP A 435 27.82 18.94 -24.31
CA ASP A 435 28.52 19.99 -25.08
C ASP A 435 28.50 19.71 -26.60
N GLN A 436 28.21 20.72 -27.42
CA GLN A 436 28.23 20.59 -28.89
C GLN A 436 29.62 20.24 -29.47
N ASN A 437 30.70 20.49 -28.73
CA ASN A 437 32.07 20.12 -29.08
C ASN A 437 32.63 19.00 -28.19
N THR A 438 31.76 18.15 -27.61
CA THR A 438 32.16 17.10 -26.68
C THR A 438 33.12 16.06 -27.28
N CYS A 439 33.07 15.79 -28.59
CA CYS A 439 33.89 14.79 -29.28
C CYS A 439 34.90 15.41 -30.26
N GLN A 440 36.20 15.28 -29.97
CA GLN A 440 37.33 15.79 -30.77
C GLN A 440 38.05 14.65 -31.51
N PRO A 441 38.65 14.89 -32.69
CA PRO A 441 39.27 13.84 -33.50
C PRO A 441 40.58 13.28 -32.90
N CYS A 442 40.84 12.00 -33.11
CA CYS A 442 42.10 11.34 -32.74
C CYS A 442 43.29 11.84 -33.57
N GLU A 443 44.46 12.03 -32.95
CA GLU A 443 45.67 12.58 -33.57
C GLU A 443 46.80 11.52 -33.78
N CYS A 444 46.44 10.30 -34.16
CA CYS A 444 47.36 9.16 -34.16
C CYS A 444 48.40 9.14 -35.32
N ASP A 445 49.61 8.64 -35.05
CA ASP A 445 50.64 8.38 -36.06
C ASP A 445 50.31 7.07 -36.81
N PRO A 446 50.17 7.07 -38.15
CA PRO A 446 49.80 5.87 -38.91
C PRO A 446 50.88 4.78 -38.95
N LEU A 447 52.16 5.10 -38.66
CA LEU A 447 53.22 4.11 -38.52
C LEU A 447 53.09 3.35 -37.21
N GLY A 448 52.92 4.06 -36.09
CA GLY A 448 52.91 3.48 -34.75
C GLY A 448 51.54 3.04 -34.22
N SER A 449 50.43 3.64 -34.65
CA SER A 449 49.07 3.25 -34.23
C SER A 449 48.53 2.07 -35.03
N ILE A 450 47.61 1.27 -34.49
CA ILE A 450 47.10 0.06 -35.14
C ILE A 450 46.31 0.41 -36.40
N ASP A 451 45.31 1.30 -36.26
CA ASP A 451 44.34 1.70 -37.27
C ASP A 451 44.04 3.21 -37.28
N GLY A 452 44.68 3.99 -36.39
CA GLY A 452 44.42 5.41 -36.19
C GLY A 452 43.37 5.75 -35.13
N SER A 453 42.80 4.76 -34.43
CA SER A 453 41.85 4.98 -33.34
C SER A 453 42.53 5.33 -32.01
N CYS A 454 41.78 5.99 -31.12
CA CYS A 454 42.23 6.41 -29.79
C CYS A 454 41.16 6.17 -28.73
N VAL A 455 41.56 6.22 -27.45
CA VAL A 455 40.68 6.02 -26.30
C VAL A 455 39.57 7.08 -26.30
N LYS A 456 38.31 6.64 -26.37
CA LYS A 456 37.13 7.49 -26.50
C LYS A 456 36.80 8.28 -25.24
N GLU A 457 36.80 7.63 -24.07
CA GLU A 457 36.38 8.24 -22.81
C GLU A 457 37.11 7.64 -21.61
N GLN A 458 37.16 8.36 -20.49
CA GLN A 458 37.88 7.96 -19.29
C GLN A 458 37.30 6.70 -18.61
N SER A 459 36.03 6.39 -18.88
CA SER A 459 35.28 5.18 -18.50
C SER A 459 35.72 3.93 -19.28
N THR A 460 36.11 4.11 -20.54
CA THR A 460 36.53 3.04 -21.47
C THR A 460 38.05 2.99 -21.68
N ALA A 461 38.79 3.81 -20.94
CA ALA A 461 40.24 3.88 -20.99
C ALA A 461 40.89 2.60 -20.40
N PRO A 462 41.75 1.90 -21.16
CA PRO A 462 42.62 0.87 -20.60
C PRO A 462 43.51 1.46 -19.50
N GLU A 463 43.86 0.63 -18.52
CA GLU A 463 44.58 1.05 -17.31
C GLU A 463 45.89 1.79 -17.65
N GLY A 464 45.95 3.07 -17.28
CA GLY A 464 47.09 3.97 -17.55
C GLY A 464 46.96 4.88 -18.79
N MET A 465 46.00 4.64 -19.68
CA MET A 465 45.71 5.53 -20.83
C MET A 465 44.71 6.64 -20.46
N LYS A 466 44.68 7.72 -21.25
CA LYS A 466 43.72 8.83 -21.12
C LYS A 466 42.92 9.03 -22.42
N PRO A 467 41.75 9.69 -22.38
CA PRO A 467 41.02 10.05 -23.59
C PRO A 467 41.91 10.81 -24.58
N GLY A 468 41.88 10.39 -25.84
CA GLY A 468 42.74 10.91 -26.90
C GLY A 468 44.09 10.20 -27.06
N ASP A 469 44.51 9.34 -26.13
CA ASP A 469 45.71 8.51 -26.31
C ASP A 469 45.42 7.36 -27.31
N CYS A 470 46.33 7.16 -28.25
CA CYS A 470 46.15 6.27 -29.40
C CYS A 470 46.45 4.78 -29.10
N PHE A 471 45.76 3.88 -29.81
CA PHE A 471 46.03 2.44 -29.70
C PHE A 471 47.26 2.06 -30.55
N CYS A 472 48.36 1.74 -29.87
CA CYS A 472 49.65 1.50 -30.51
C CYS A 472 49.88 0.05 -30.93
N LYS A 473 50.54 -0.15 -32.07
CA LYS A 473 51.04 -1.46 -32.52
C LYS A 473 51.99 -2.03 -31.46
N PRO A 474 52.10 -3.37 -31.31
CA PRO A 474 53.03 -3.99 -30.37
C PRO A 474 54.45 -3.42 -30.49
N GLY A 475 54.94 -2.84 -29.40
CA GLY A 475 56.24 -2.18 -29.32
C GLY A 475 56.27 -0.68 -29.58
N PHE A 476 55.16 -0.06 -30.00
CA PHE A 476 55.03 1.39 -30.16
C PHE A 476 54.30 2.03 -28.97
N GLY A 477 54.57 3.30 -28.70
CA GLY A 477 54.04 4.03 -27.55
C GLY A 477 54.28 5.54 -27.66
N GLY A 478 53.95 6.26 -26.58
CA GLY A 478 53.69 7.70 -26.69
C GLY A 478 52.20 7.98 -26.98
N LYS A 479 51.76 9.23 -26.85
CA LYS A 479 50.32 9.56 -26.90
C LYS A 479 49.70 9.35 -28.29
N ARG A 480 50.51 9.52 -29.33
CA ARG A 480 50.17 9.37 -30.75
C ARG A 480 50.76 8.09 -31.34
N CYS A 481 51.45 7.28 -30.52
CA CYS A 481 52.30 6.16 -30.93
C CYS A 481 53.59 6.57 -31.67
N GLU A 482 54.08 7.78 -31.37
CA GLU A 482 55.19 8.48 -32.05
C GLU A 482 56.61 7.96 -31.74
N ARG A 483 56.74 6.91 -30.92
CA ARG A 483 58.01 6.33 -30.44
C ARG A 483 57.84 4.86 -30.07
N CYS A 484 58.88 4.19 -29.56
CA CYS A 484 58.71 2.86 -28.97
C CYS A 484 58.01 2.90 -27.60
N ALA A 485 57.38 1.79 -27.25
CA ALA A 485 56.80 1.52 -25.93
C ALA A 485 57.90 1.34 -24.88
N LEU A 486 57.54 1.52 -23.60
CA LEU A 486 58.40 1.10 -22.50
C LEU A 486 58.61 -0.42 -22.59
N GLY A 487 59.87 -0.87 -22.49
CA GLY A 487 60.20 -2.26 -22.75
C GLY A 487 60.41 -2.60 -24.23
N TYR A 488 60.55 -1.61 -25.12
CA TYR A 488 60.94 -1.78 -26.52
C TYR A 488 61.91 -0.66 -26.97
N ARG A 489 62.80 -0.96 -27.92
CA ARG A 489 63.86 -0.05 -28.40
C ARG A 489 64.00 -0.05 -29.93
N ASN A 490 64.84 0.83 -30.49
CA ASN A 490 65.15 0.95 -31.93
C ASN A 490 64.02 1.45 -32.85
N TYR A 491 63.34 2.54 -32.49
CA TYR A 491 62.38 3.22 -33.38
C TYR A 491 63.05 3.60 -34.73
N PRO A 492 62.41 3.37 -35.90
CA PRO A 492 61.01 3.00 -36.12
C PRO A 492 60.72 1.49 -36.23
N VAL A 493 61.64 0.61 -35.82
CA VAL A 493 61.45 -0.86 -35.83
C VAL A 493 61.58 -1.38 -34.40
N CYS A 494 60.53 -1.17 -33.60
CA CYS A 494 60.57 -1.39 -32.16
C CYS A 494 60.71 -2.87 -31.78
N GLU A 495 61.88 -3.28 -31.31
CA GLU A 495 62.17 -4.63 -30.81
C GLU A 495 62.03 -4.71 -29.27
N PRO A 496 61.53 -5.82 -28.71
CA PRO A 496 61.33 -5.95 -27.27
C PRO A 496 62.65 -6.01 -26.50
N CYS A 497 62.67 -5.36 -25.33
CA CYS A 497 63.76 -5.43 -24.38
C CYS A 497 63.96 -6.88 -23.88
N PRO A 498 65.22 -7.38 -23.78
CA PRO A 498 65.49 -8.70 -23.24
C PRO A 498 65.37 -8.78 -21.71
N CYS A 499 65.17 -7.64 -21.03
CA CYS A 499 65.13 -7.54 -19.57
C CYS A 499 63.75 -7.90 -18.99
N SER A 500 63.74 -8.74 -17.95
CA SER A 500 62.56 -9.11 -17.17
C SER A 500 61.86 -7.88 -16.59
N ARG A 501 60.58 -7.68 -16.95
CA ARG A 501 59.74 -6.58 -16.45
C ARG A 501 59.53 -6.64 -14.94
N ALA A 502 59.32 -7.84 -14.39
CA ALA A 502 59.15 -8.03 -12.95
C ALA A 502 60.47 -7.85 -12.17
N GLY A 503 61.62 -8.10 -12.81
CA GLY A 503 62.91 -8.21 -12.11
C GLY A 503 63.96 -7.14 -12.41
N SER A 504 63.80 -6.32 -13.45
CA SER A 504 64.76 -5.25 -13.81
C SER A 504 64.22 -3.87 -13.43
N SER A 505 65.07 -3.02 -12.89
CA SER A 505 64.76 -1.60 -12.64
C SER A 505 64.81 -0.75 -13.91
N ASN A 506 65.59 -1.15 -14.92
CA ASN A 506 65.75 -0.45 -16.21
C ASN A 506 65.02 -1.15 -17.38
N TYR A 507 64.10 -2.08 -17.11
CA TYR A 507 63.30 -2.77 -18.15
C TYR A 507 62.68 -1.80 -19.16
N ALA A 508 62.25 -0.63 -18.69
CA ALA A 508 61.54 0.36 -19.48
C ALA A 508 62.39 1.04 -20.57
N THR A 509 63.72 1.04 -20.47
CA THR A 509 64.63 1.75 -21.40
C THR A 509 65.61 0.83 -22.14
N CYS A 510 66.28 -0.11 -21.45
CA CYS A 510 67.10 -1.22 -22.01
C CYS A 510 68.09 -0.93 -23.18
N GLU A 511 68.53 0.32 -23.37
CA GLU A 511 69.59 0.65 -24.34
C GLU A 511 70.96 0.07 -23.92
N GLU A 512 71.11 -0.25 -22.62
CA GLU A 512 72.26 -0.94 -22.00
C GLU A 512 71.80 -2.22 -21.26
N ASP A 513 72.73 -2.93 -20.61
CA ASP A 513 72.49 -4.20 -19.89
C ASP A 513 71.44 -4.10 -18.75
N CYS A 514 70.83 -5.23 -18.40
CA CYS A 514 69.73 -5.29 -17.41
C CYS A 514 70.23 -5.08 -15.96
N ILE A 515 69.59 -4.15 -15.23
CA ILE A 515 69.90 -3.81 -13.84
C ILE A 515 68.85 -4.42 -12.92
N CYS A 516 69.20 -5.47 -12.18
CA CYS A 516 68.23 -6.24 -11.40
C CYS A 516 67.75 -5.52 -10.12
N LYS A 517 66.48 -5.75 -9.73
CA LYS A 517 65.91 -5.38 -8.43
C LYS A 517 66.64 -6.14 -7.29
N GLU A 518 66.52 -5.64 -6.06
CA GLU A 518 67.36 -6.04 -4.92
C GLU A 518 67.44 -7.57 -4.67
N ASN A 519 66.32 -8.30 -4.78
CA ASN A 519 66.25 -9.74 -4.51
C ASN A 519 66.32 -10.63 -5.78
N VAL A 520 66.77 -10.06 -6.90
CA VAL A 520 66.72 -10.67 -8.24
C VAL A 520 68.12 -10.81 -8.86
N GLU A 521 68.34 -11.87 -9.62
CA GLU A 521 69.57 -12.18 -10.34
C GLU A 521 69.30 -12.80 -11.73
N GLY A 522 70.36 -13.14 -12.47
CA GLY A 522 70.31 -13.55 -13.87
C GLY A 522 70.64 -12.41 -14.84
N ILE A 523 71.15 -12.74 -16.03
CA ILE A 523 71.57 -11.75 -17.05
C ILE A 523 70.37 -10.89 -17.53
N PHE A 524 69.17 -11.47 -17.48
CA PHE A 524 67.92 -10.82 -17.83
C PHE A 524 67.08 -10.46 -16.59
N CYS A 525 67.62 -10.62 -15.38
CA CYS A 525 66.93 -10.42 -14.09
C CYS A 525 65.63 -11.24 -13.99
N ASP A 526 65.66 -12.48 -14.47
CA ASP A 526 64.56 -13.41 -14.61
C ASP A 526 64.48 -14.45 -13.47
N HIS A 527 65.44 -14.44 -12.53
CA HIS A 527 65.55 -15.40 -11.44
C HIS A 527 65.55 -14.72 -10.06
N CYS A 528 64.90 -15.33 -9.06
CA CYS A 528 65.05 -14.91 -7.67
C CYS A 528 66.39 -15.35 -7.08
N LYS A 529 66.99 -14.52 -6.23
CA LYS A 529 68.15 -14.92 -5.42
C LYS A 529 67.77 -16.06 -4.45
N PRO A 530 68.70 -16.95 -4.09
CA PRO A 530 68.46 -17.97 -3.06
C PRO A 530 67.92 -17.36 -1.75
N GLY A 531 66.86 -17.94 -1.19
CA GLY A 531 66.13 -17.40 -0.05
C GLY A 531 64.92 -16.51 -0.41
N PHE A 532 64.65 -16.32 -1.70
CA PHE A 532 63.53 -15.52 -2.20
C PHE A 532 62.73 -16.27 -3.29
N PHE A 533 61.45 -15.94 -3.41
CA PHE A 533 60.48 -16.52 -4.35
C PHE A 533 59.46 -15.46 -4.79
N ASN A 534 58.51 -15.81 -5.67
CA ASN A 534 57.48 -14.90 -6.21
C ASN A 534 58.10 -13.67 -6.87
N LEU A 535 58.68 -13.87 -8.06
CA LEU A 535 59.16 -12.78 -8.91
C LEU A 535 57.96 -12.00 -9.46
N ASP A 536 57.77 -10.78 -8.95
CA ASP A 536 56.55 -10.00 -9.07
C ASP A 536 56.85 -8.55 -9.50
N GLU A 537 55.95 -7.95 -10.28
CA GLU A 537 56.11 -6.59 -10.78
C GLU A 537 55.80 -5.55 -9.69
N ASP A 538 54.72 -5.76 -8.91
CA ASP A 538 54.29 -4.90 -7.80
C ASP A 538 55.37 -4.83 -6.70
N ASN A 539 56.20 -5.88 -6.58
CA ASN A 539 57.23 -5.98 -5.57
C ASN A 539 58.43 -5.06 -5.93
N PRO A 540 58.73 -4.00 -5.14
CA PRO A 540 59.85 -3.11 -5.42
C PRO A 540 61.22 -3.80 -5.33
N ALA A 541 61.34 -4.88 -4.54
CA ALA A 541 62.54 -5.71 -4.46
C ALA A 541 62.54 -6.89 -5.45
N GLY A 542 61.47 -7.07 -6.22
CA GLY A 542 61.28 -8.09 -7.25
C GLY A 542 60.85 -9.45 -6.68
N CYS A 543 61.66 -10.06 -5.82
CA CYS A 543 61.31 -11.31 -5.14
C CYS A 543 61.05 -11.13 -3.64
N THR A 544 60.15 -11.95 -3.11
CA THR A 544 59.68 -11.99 -1.73
C THR A 544 60.55 -12.95 -0.91
N ALA A 545 60.95 -12.56 0.31
CA ALA A 545 61.72 -13.45 1.17
C ALA A 545 60.89 -14.66 1.65
N CYS A 546 61.52 -15.84 1.62
CA CYS A 546 60.97 -17.06 2.23
C CYS A 546 60.70 -16.83 3.72
N PHE A 547 59.51 -17.20 4.17
CA PHE A 547 59.05 -17.01 5.55
C PHE A 547 59.10 -18.31 6.34
N CYS A 548 58.48 -19.37 5.83
CA CYS A 548 58.57 -20.76 6.32
C CYS A 548 58.44 -20.93 7.85
N PHE A 549 57.66 -20.06 8.51
CA PHE A 549 57.59 -19.88 9.97
C PHE A 549 58.95 -19.82 10.69
N GLY A 550 60.01 -19.43 9.99
CA GLY A 550 61.39 -19.38 10.49
C GLY A 550 62.07 -20.74 10.67
N MET A 551 61.57 -21.81 10.05
CA MET A 551 62.13 -23.18 10.14
C MET A 551 63.21 -23.48 9.11
N THR A 552 63.14 -22.82 7.95
CA THR A 552 64.07 -22.93 6.82
C THR A 552 64.08 -21.61 6.06
N ASP A 553 65.17 -21.31 5.36
CA ASP A 553 65.26 -20.22 4.37
C ASP A 553 65.02 -20.72 2.94
N LYS A 554 64.91 -22.04 2.73
CA LYS A 554 64.66 -22.65 1.43
C LYS A 554 63.18 -22.78 1.13
N CYS A 555 62.71 -22.02 0.15
CA CYS A 555 61.41 -22.16 -0.45
C CYS A 555 61.45 -21.93 -1.96
N LYS A 556 60.33 -22.22 -2.62
CA LYS A 556 60.06 -21.90 -4.03
C LYS A 556 58.61 -21.45 -4.21
N GLU A 557 58.27 -20.89 -5.37
CA GLU A 557 56.87 -20.63 -5.74
C GLU A 557 56.04 -21.92 -5.72
N ALA A 558 54.87 -21.90 -5.08
CA ALA A 558 53.98 -23.04 -5.05
C ALA A 558 53.32 -23.23 -6.44
N SER A 559 53.58 -24.39 -7.06
CA SER A 559 53.01 -24.79 -8.36
C SER A 559 51.53 -25.22 -8.25
N LEU A 560 50.73 -24.42 -7.54
CA LEU A 560 49.34 -24.69 -7.20
C LEU A 560 48.41 -23.79 -8.02
N ALA A 561 47.28 -24.34 -8.46
CA ALA A 561 46.28 -23.59 -9.20
C ALA A 561 45.52 -22.64 -8.28
N LYS A 562 45.19 -21.43 -8.75
CA LYS A 562 44.23 -20.55 -8.09
C LYS A 562 42.82 -21.16 -8.24
N ARG A 563 42.12 -21.31 -7.12
CA ARG A 563 40.69 -21.65 -7.04
C ARG A 563 39.98 -20.61 -6.19
N THR A 564 38.74 -20.30 -6.53
CA THR A 564 37.91 -19.37 -5.74
C THR A 564 36.91 -20.16 -4.90
N ILE A 565 36.85 -19.89 -3.61
CA ILE A 565 35.77 -20.33 -2.71
C ILE A 565 34.62 -19.33 -2.88
N ILE A 566 33.41 -19.81 -3.19
CA ILE A 566 32.22 -18.99 -3.51
C ILE A 566 30.97 -19.47 -2.75
N ASP A 567 31.16 -20.02 -1.55
CA ASP A 567 30.10 -20.58 -0.72
C ASP A 567 29.36 -19.49 0.05
N MET A 568 28.06 -19.31 -0.25
CA MET A 568 27.14 -18.39 0.43
C MET A 568 26.31 -19.09 1.53
N SER A 569 26.48 -20.40 1.74
CA SER A 569 25.72 -21.14 2.76
C SER A 569 26.22 -20.86 4.19
N ASN A 570 25.34 -20.98 5.18
CA ASN A 570 25.66 -20.97 6.62
C ASN A 570 26.35 -19.70 7.18
N TRP A 571 26.48 -18.63 6.41
CA TRP A 571 26.82 -17.30 6.91
C TRP A 571 25.79 -16.83 7.94
N THR A 572 26.24 -16.07 8.94
CA THR A 572 25.37 -15.57 10.02
C THR A 572 25.65 -14.11 10.34
N LEU A 573 24.65 -13.39 10.84
CA LEU A 573 24.84 -12.06 11.42
C LEU A 573 25.36 -12.21 12.85
N SER A 574 26.39 -11.46 13.23
CA SER A 574 27.05 -11.56 14.53
C SER A 574 27.35 -10.22 15.18
N SER A 575 27.55 -10.27 16.50
CA SER A 575 28.11 -9.17 17.29
C SER A 575 29.60 -8.96 17.01
N LEU A 576 30.14 -7.83 17.46
CA LEU A 576 31.54 -7.40 17.26
C LEU A 576 32.59 -8.37 17.83
N ASP A 577 32.20 -9.16 18.84
CA ASP A 577 33.00 -10.21 19.48
C ASP A 577 32.75 -11.62 18.87
N GLY A 578 31.82 -11.74 17.93
CA GLY A 578 31.42 -12.99 17.29
C GLY A 578 30.65 -13.97 18.21
N SER A 579 30.21 -13.56 19.40
CA SER A 579 29.57 -14.43 20.41
C SER A 579 28.09 -14.69 20.15
N LYS A 580 27.33 -13.67 19.73
CA LYS A 580 25.96 -13.83 19.21
C LYS A 580 26.01 -14.24 17.74
N SER A 581 25.07 -15.07 17.32
CA SER A 581 24.81 -15.33 15.90
C SER A 581 23.31 -15.44 15.60
N TYR A 582 22.91 -14.92 14.44
CA TYR A 582 21.55 -14.94 13.93
C TYR A 582 21.55 -15.38 12.47
N LYS A 583 20.54 -16.17 12.05
CA LYS A 583 20.44 -16.67 10.67
C LYS A 583 19.70 -15.64 9.80
N PRO A 584 20.30 -15.13 8.70
CA PRO A 584 19.64 -14.16 7.84
C PRO A 584 18.51 -14.76 7.02
N THR A 585 17.71 -13.88 6.42
CA THR A 585 16.72 -14.24 5.40
C THR A 585 17.39 -14.41 4.04
N TYR A 586 17.05 -15.50 3.34
CA TYR A 586 17.42 -15.71 1.93
C TYR A 586 16.28 -15.18 1.06
N GLU A 587 16.56 -14.26 0.14
CA GLU A 587 15.57 -13.73 -0.81
C GLU A 587 15.63 -14.46 -2.17
N THR A 588 14.57 -14.29 -2.96
CA THR A 588 14.18 -15.20 -4.06
C THR A 588 14.98 -15.02 -5.36
N PHE A 589 16.29 -15.25 -5.31
CA PHE A 589 17.13 -15.55 -6.48
C PHE A 589 18.24 -16.55 -6.11
N GLY A 590 17.91 -17.85 -6.13
CA GLY A 590 18.88 -18.95 -6.04
C GLY A 590 19.68 -19.11 -4.74
N GLY A 591 19.47 -18.27 -3.72
CA GLY A 591 20.21 -18.31 -2.45
C GLY A 591 21.59 -17.64 -2.48
N LEU A 592 21.87 -16.79 -3.48
CA LEU A 592 23.16 -16.12 -3.66
C LEU A 592 23.31 -14.78 -2.90
N SER A 593 22.24 -14.30 -2.25
CA SER A 593 22.21 -13.06 -1.47
C SER A 593 21.67 -13.30 -0.06
N LEU A 594 22.25 -12.61 0.92
CA LEU A 594 21.89 -12.69 2.33
C LEU A 594 21.32 -11.34 2.80
N THR A 595 20.06 -11.33 3.22
CA THR A 595 19.33 -10.11 3.59
C THR A 595 19.14 -10.01 5.11
N MET A 596 19.65 -8.92 5.68
CA MET A 596 19.36 -8.43 7.03
C MET A 596 18.26 -7.37 6.94
N ASP A 597 17.06 -7.71 7.43
CA ASP A 597 15.96 -6.76 7.65
C ASP A 597 15.96 -6.31 9.12
N ASN A 598 16.41 -5.07 9.38
CA ASN A 598 16.53 -4.53 10.73
C ASN A 598 15.16 -4.33 11.41
N ARG A 599 14.05 -4.32 10.65
CA ARG A 599 12.68 -4.27 11.22
C ARG A 599 12.23 -5.59 11.85
N ARG A 600 12.96 -6.69 11.61
CA ARG A 600 12.70 -8.02 12.18
C ARG A 600 13.67 -8.41 13.29
N ILE A 601 14.71 -7.62 13.52
CA ILE A 601 15.86 -7.97 14.37
C ILE A 601 15.92 -6.98 15.54
N ASN A 602 15.38 -7.37 16.70
CA ASN A 602 15.35 -6.53 17.90
C ASN A 602 16.73 -6.37 18.61
N ASP A 603 17.83 -6.77 17.98
CA ASP A 603 19.18 -6.76 18.56
C ASP A 603 20.16 -5.92 17.71
N MET A 604 20.25 -4.63 18.04
CA MET A 604 21.13 -3.66 17.39
C MET A 604 22.64 -3.92 17.60
N THR A 605 23.04 -5.00 18.28
CA THR A 605 24.47 -5.35 18.44
C THR A 605 25.03 -6.20 17.29
N LEU A 606 24.18 -6.68 16.38
CA LEU A 606 24.58 -7.46 15.21
C LEU A 606 25.08 -6.54 14.08
N VAL A 607 26.40 -6.48 13.88
CA VAL A 607 27.06 -5.51 12.97
C VAL A 607 27.99 -6.14 11.94
N TYR A 608 28.22 -7.46 12.00
CA TYR A 608 29.08 -8.21 11.08
C TYR A 608 28.38 -9.43 10.48
N TRP A 609 28.75 -9.75 9.24
CA TRP A 609 28.53 -11.03 8.57
C TRP A 609 29.70 -11.97 8.93
N LYS A 610 29.42 -13.00 9.72
CA LYS A 610 30.37 -14.04 10.16
C LYS A 610 30.37 -15.20 9.17
N ALA A 611 31.56 -15.56 8.70
CA ALA A 611 31.77 -16.59 7.69
C ALA A 611 31.55 -18.02 8.21
N PRO A 612 31.17 -18.98 7.34
CA PRO A 612 31.07 -20.40 7.66
C PRO A 612 32.45 -21.08 7.67
N SER A 613 32.48 -22.35 8.07
CA SER A 613 33.71 -23.16 8.20
C SER A 613 34.63 -23.12 6.98
N ASN A 614 34.07 -22.98 5.77
CA ASN A 614 34.78 -23.01 4.50
C ASN A 614 35.68 -21.78 4.24
N TYR A 615 35.63 -20.75 5.08
CA TYR A 615 36.55 -19.60 5.06
C TYR A 615 37.38 -19.49 6.36
N THR A 616 37.47 -20.58 7.14
CA THR A 616 38.19 -20.67 8.43
C THR A 616 39.13 -21.87 8.47
N GLY A 617 40.01 -21.96 9.48
CA GLY A 617 41.07 -22.97 9.56
C GLY A 617 42.38 -22.51 8.92
N ASP A 618 43.21 -23.45 8.46
CA ASP A 618 44.47 -23.12 7.77
C ASP A 618 44.18 -22.51 6.39
N MET A 619 44.39 -21.20 6.31
CA MET A 619 44.17 -20.36 5.14
C MET A 619 45.49 -19.74 4.64
N ILE A 620 46.65 -20.32 4.95
CA ILE A 620 47.95 -19.88 4.36
C ILE A 620 47.91 -19.96 2.83
N ALA A 621 47.16 -20.91 2.27
CA ALA A 621 46.91 -21.01 0.84
C ALA A 621 46.19 -19.79 0.22
N SER A 622 45.63 -18.88 1.01
CA SER A 622 45.02 -17.62 0.55
C SER A 622 46.00 -16.44 0.46
N TYR A 623 47.24 -16.59 0.95
CA TYR A 623 48.19 -15.47 1.08
C TYR A 623 48.55 -14.82 -0.27
N GLY A 624 48.39 -13.50 -0.35
CA GLY A 624 48.47 -12.71 -1.58
C GLY A 624 47.22 -12.75 -2.48
N GLY A 625 46.22 -13.55 -2.13
CA GLY A 625 44.96 -13.70 -2.86
C GLY A 625 43.95 -12.58 -2.57
N ASN A 626 42.88 -12.53 -3.35
CA ASN A 626 41.80 -11.57 -3.15
C ASN A 626 40.60 -12.19 -2.41
N LEU A 627 40.09 -11.47 -1.41
CA LEU A 627 38.74 -11.58 -0.89
C LEU A 627 37.87 -10.52 -1.59
N ARG A 628 36.84 -10.90 -2.34
CA ARG A 628 35.90 -9.99 -2.99
C ARG A 628 34.46 -10.23 -2.55
N TYR A 629 33.68 -9.18 -2.39
CA TYR A 629 32.26 -9.25 -2.02
C TYR A 629 31.49 -8.00 -2.49
N TYR A 630 30.17 -8.14 -2.61
CA TYR A 630 29.28 -7.06 -3.04
C TYR A 630 28.37 -6.63 -1.89
N VAL A 631 28.30 -5.33 -1.64
CA VAL A 631 27.52 -4.72 -0.54
C VAL A 631 26.43 -3.83 -1.12
N TYR A 632 25.22 -3.95 -0.59
CA TYR A 632 24.11 -3.03 -0.82
C TYR A 632 23.40 -2.77 0.51
N PHE A 633 23.05 -1.52 0.81
CA PHE A 633 22.31 -1.19 2.02
C PHE A 633 21.34 -0.03 1.85
N VAL A 634 20.30 0.00 2.68
CA VAL A 634 19.28 1.06 2.70
C VAL A 634 19.20 1.63 4.10
N ALA A 635 19.15 2.96 4.23
CA ALA A 635 19.06 3.67 5.50
C ALA A 635 18.01 4.80 5.46
N GLU A 636 17.73 5.34 6.64
CA GLU A 636 16.95 6.57 6.82
C GLU A 636 17.88 7.80 6.80
N ARG A 637 17.34 8.95 6.35
CA ARG A 637 18.12 10.11 5.89
C ARG A 637 19.03 10.75 6.95
N ASP A 638 18.79 10.54 8.24
CA ASP A 638 19.56 11.11 9.36
C ASP A 638 20.66 10.17 9.92
N GLY A 639 20.98 9.07 9.23
CA GLY A 639 21.95 8.07 9.69
C GLY A 639 23.43 8.44 9.54
N SER A 640 24.10 8.83 10.63
CA SER A 640 25.57 9.00 10.65
C SER A 640 26.32 7.68 10.37
N HIS A 641 27.46 7.73 9.68
CA HIS A 641 28.33 6.57 9.41
C HIS A 641 28.85 5.89 10.70
N ILE A 642 29.09 4.58 10.63
CA ILE A 642 29.66 3.77 11.72
C ILE A 642 31.15 3.47 11.45
N PRO A 643 32.09 4.02 12.23
CA PRO A 643 33.54 3.86 12.02
C PRO A 643 34.07 2.53 12.60
N ILE A 644 33.48 1.41 12.18
CA ILE A 644 34.02 0.05 12.41
C ILE A 644 34.75 -0.45 11.16
N ALA A 645 35.68 -1.37 11.36
CA ALA A 645 36.45 -2.03 10.31
C ALA A 645 35.55 -2.80 9.33
N ASP A 646 35.97 -2.87 8.07
CA ASP A 646 35.18 -3.42 6.98
C ASP A 646 35.38 -4.94 6.83
N VAL A 647 36.59 -5.43 7.14
CA VAL A 647 36.91 -6.86 7.32
C VAL A 647 37.70 -7.04 8.61
N VAL A 648 37.43 -8.12 9.36
CA VAL A 648 38.19 -8.54 10.55
C VAL A 648 38.56 -10.03 10.41
N LEU A 649 39.83 -10.34 10.67
CA LEU A 649 40.36 -11.70 10.76
C LEU A 649 40.90 -11.95 12.17
N LYS A 650 40.56 -13.10 12.76
CA LYS A 650 41.02 -13.53 14.09
C LYS A 650 41.54 -14.95 14.04
N GLY A 651 42.67 -15.21 14.68
CA GLY A 651 43.29 -16.53 14.70
C GLY A 651 44.54 -16.59 15.57
N ASN A 652 44.75 -17.71 16.26
CA ASN A 652 45.90 -17.97 17.12
C ASN A 652 46.15 -16.88 18.19
N GLY A 653 45.06 -16.26 18.69
CA GLY A 653 45.10 -15.19 19.69
C GLY A 653 45.39 -13.77 19.17
N LEU A 654 45.71 -13.63 17.88
CA LEU A 654 45.80 -12.34 17.18
C LEU A 654 44.46 -11.97 16.53
N GLU A 655 44.26 -10.66 16.33
CA GLU A 655 43.02 -10.09 15.79
C GLU A 655 43.39 -8.85 14.96
N ILE A 656 43.15 -8.91 13.65
CA ILE A 656 43.56 -7.90 12.68
C ILE A 656 42.34 -7.37 11.90
N GLU A 657 42.37 -6.07 11.63
CA GLU A 657 41.31 -5.31 10.97
C GLU A 657 41.81 -4.71 9.65
N HIS A 658 40.90 -4.60 8.68
CA HIS A 658 41.11 -3.89 7.42
C HIS A 658 40.06 -2.79 7.27
N HIS A 659 40.50 -1.61 6.83
CA HIS A 659 39.65 -0.51 6.40
C HIS A 659 39.81 -0.31 4.90
N VAL A 660 38.71 -0.07 4.18
CA VAL A 660 38.72 0.14 2.72
C VAL A 660 38.62 1.63 2.41
N ASP A 661 39.60 2.16 1.70
CA ASP A 661 39.68 3.57 1.29
C ASP A 661 38.76 3.91 0.10
N GLN A 662 37.49 3.48 0.16
CA GLN A 662 36.45 3.80 -0.83
C GLN A 662 35.14 4.22 -0.12
N PRO A 663 34.38 5.18 -0.69
CA PRO A 663 33.10 5.58 -0.11
C PRO A 663 32.04 4.48 -0.30
N PHE A 664 31.21 4.28 0.73
CA PHE A 664 30.06 3.38 0.69
C PHE A 664 28.78 4.22 0.62
N TYR A 665 28.18 4.30 -0.56
CA TYR A 665 26.91 5.00 -0.79
C TYR A 665 25.72 4.05 -0.56
N GLU A 666 24.58 4.63 -0.17
CA GLU A 666 23.34 3.86 0.07
C GLU A 666 22.59 3.61 -1.24
N ARG A 667 21.91 2.46 -1.33
CA ARG A 667 21.19 1.97 -2.54
C ARG A 667 22.07 1.70 -3.77
N GLU A 668 23.39 1.81 -3.66
CA GLU A 668 24.35 1.40 -4.69
C GLU A 668 24.91 0.00 -4.41
N ASN A 669 25.27 -0.73 -5.47
CA ASN A 669 25.96 -2.02 -5.38
C ASN A 669 27.48 -1.78 -5.34
N VAL A 670 28.05 -1.68 -4.15
CA VAL A 670 29.48 -1.42 -3.95
C VAL A 670 30.27 -2.74 -3.99
N THR A 671 31.17 -2.88 -4.96
CA THR A 671 32.12 -4.00 -5.02
C THR A 671 33.31 -3.70 -4.12
N VAL A 672 33.71 -4.66 -3.29
CA VAL A 672 34.90 -4.57 -2.43
C VAL A 672 35.90 -5.64 -2.83
N THR A 673 37.19 -5.30 -2.88
CA THR A 673 38.30 -6.25 -3.06
C THR A 673 39.39 -5.97 -2.02
N VAL A 674 39.76 -6.99 -1.25
CA VAL A 674 40.81 -6.93 -0.21
C VAL A 674 41.91 -7.94 -0.54
N LYS A 675 43.16 -7.48 -0.72
CA LYS A 675 44.34 -8.33 -0.94
C LYS A 675 44.81 -8.89 0.41
N LEU A 676 44.92 -10.21 0.53
CA LEU A 676 45.30 -10.94 1.75
C LEU A 676 46.82 -10.97 1.92
N HIS A 677 47.42 -9.79 2.02
CA HIS A 677 48.85 -9.53 2.13
C HIS A 677 49.07 -8.35 3.09
N GLU A 678 50.26 -8.23 3.66
CA GLU A 678 50.63 -7.09 4.51
C GLU A 678 50.48 -5.78 3.74
N SER A 679 49.69 -4.84 4.27
CA SER A 679 49.47 -3.51 3.69
C SER A 679 49.31 -2.47 4.80
N TRP A 680 49.33 -1.19 4.43
CA TRP A 680 49.11 -0.08 5.37
C TRP A 680 47.65 0.05 5.84
N SER A 681 46.72 -0.59 5.13
CA SER A 681 45.28 -0.67 5.44
C SER A 681 44.95 -1.79 6.44
N TRP A 682 45.83 -2.80 6.59
CA TRP A 682 45.75 -3.84 7.61
C TRP A 682 46.39 -3.40 8.94
N ARG A 683 45.66 -3.52 10.06
CA ARG A 683 46.14 -3.14 11.40
C ARG A 683 45.83 -4.21 12.45
N ASP A 684 46.66 -4.32 13.49
CA ASP A 684 46.31 -5.09 14.69
C ASP A 684 45.27 -4.32 15.52
N VAL A 685 44.17 -4.99 15.89
CA VAL A 685 43.01 -4.37 16.55
C VAL A 685 43.38 -3.71 17.89
N LYS A 686 44.36 -4.26 18.61
CA LYS A 686 44.73 -3.86 19.98
C LYS A 686 45.73 -2.69 20.01
N SER A 687 46.69 -2.67 19.08
CA SER A 687 47.79 -1.68 19.03
C SER A 687 47.68 -0.67 17.90
N LYS A 688 46.78 -0.90 16.93
CA LYS A 688 46.53 -0.09 15.71
C LYS A 688 47.76 0.13 14.81
N ARG A 689 48.81 -0.67 15.01
CA ARG A 689 50.01 -0.71 14.18
C ARG A 689 49.76 -1.49 12.88
N PRO A 690 50.46 -1.19 11.78
CA PRO A 690 50.45 -2.03 10.58
C PRO A 690 50.83 -3.48 10.91
N VAL A 691 50.13 -4.44 10.30
CA VAL A 691 50.35 -5.88 10.53
C VAL A 691 51.66 -6.33 9.87
N SER A 692 52.51 -7.06 10.60
CA SER A 692 53.74 -7.63 10.02
C SER A 692 53.50 -9.01 9.39
N LYS A 693 54.42 -9.47 8.55
CA LYS A 693 54.32 -10.82 7.94
C LYS A 693 54.32 -11.96 8.95
N VAL A 694 54.89 -11.75 10.14
CA VAL A 694 54.78 -12.72 11.24
C VAL A 694 53.34 -12.78 11.75
N ASP A 695 52.70 -11.63 11.94
CA ASP A 695 51.35 -11.53 12.49
C ASP A 695 50.30 -12.03 11.49
N PHE A 696 50.39 -11.61 10.22
CA PHE A 696 49.44 -11.98 9.16
C PHE A 696 49.45 -13.49 8.91
N MET A 697 50.63 -14.08 8.72
CA MET A 697 50.77 -15.53 8.53
C MET A 697 50.35 -16.30 9.80
N THR A 698 50.58 -15.75 11.00
CA THR A 698 50.11 -16.36 12.25
C THR A 698 48.59 -16.39 12.34
N VAL A 699 47.87 -15.36 11.86
CA VAL A 699 46.40 -15.39 11.76
C VAL A 699 45.95 -16.38 10.68
N LEU A 700 46.55 -16.36 9.48
CA LEU A 700 46.18 -17.28 8.39
C LEU A 700 46.42 -18.76 8.72
N ALA A 701 47.39 -19.09 9.57
CA ALA A 701 47.69 -20.49 9.94
C ALA A 701 46.52 -21.20 10.67
N ASN A 702 45.62 -20.46 11.31
CA ASN A 702 44.35 -20.97 11.82
C ASN A 702 43.38 -19.80 12.04
N VAL A 703 42.62 -19.44 11.01
CA VAL A 703 41.57 -18.42 11.10
C VAL A 703 40.41 -18.99 11.92
N GLU A 704 40.17 -18.43 13.10
CA GLU A 704 39.06 -18.75 14.00
C GLU A 704 37.77 -18.00 13.61
N LEU A 705 37.90 -16.75 13.14
CA LEU A 705 36.81 -15.93 12.63
C LEU A 705 37.26 -15.10 11.42
N LEU A 706 36.44 -15.11 10.37
CA LEU A 706 36.36 -14.07 9.34
C LEU A 706 35.02 -13.34 9.49
N MET A 707 35.07 -12.01 9.53
CA MET A 707 33.89 -11.15 9.65
C MET A 707 33.95 -10.01 8.63
N ILE A 708 32.83 -9.75 7.94
CA ILE A 708 32.67 -8.69 6.94
C ILE A 708 31.55 -7.74 7.41
N LYS A 709 31.77 -6.42 7.34
CA LYS A 709 30.86 -5.42 7.91
C LYS A 709 29.43 -5.50 7.32
N ALA A 710 28.44 -5.51 8.19
CA ALA A 710 27.02 -5.52 7.81
C ALA A 710 26.34 -4.15 7.91
N VAL A 711 26.81 -3.30 8.84
CA VAL A 711 26.16 -2.00 9.14
C VAL A 711 27.12 -0.83 8.90
N TYR A 712 26.68 0.10 8.07
CA TYR A 712 27.43 1.25 7.56
C TYR A 712 26.88 2.58 8.11
N ARG A 713 25.56 2.68 8.38
CA ARG A 713 24.91 3.84 9.02
C ARG A 713 24.12 3.42 10.27
N LYS A 714 23.96 4.32 11.24
CA LYS A 714 23.18 4.05 12.47
C LYS A 714 21.71 3.69 12.21
N SER A 715 21.04 4.40 11.30
CA SER A 715 19.62 4.20 10.98
C SER A 715 19.44 3.33 9.73
N GLN A 716 20.18 2.22 9.65
CA GLN A 716 20.13 1.31 8.51
C GLN A 716 18.92 0.37 8.62
N LEU A 717 18.09 0.34 7.58
CA LEU A 717 16.90 -0.50 7.48
C LEU A 717 17.22 -1.90 6.96
N GLN A 718 18.11 -1.98 5.97
CA GLN A 718 18.46 -3.22 5.28
C GLN A 718 19.97 -3.31 5.01
N SER A 719 20.52 -4.53 5.08
CA SER A 719 21.85 -4.86 4.55
C SER A 719 21.76 -6.12 3.70
N ASN A 720 22.32 -6.08 2.50
CA ASN A 720 22.41 -7.20 1.59
C ASN A 720 23.88 -7.44 1.26
N ILE A 721 24.35 -8.68 1.41
CA ILE A 721 25.68 -9.10 0.94
C ILE A 721 25.54 -10.30 0.00
N HIS A 722 26.24 -10.26 -1.14
CA HIS A 722 26.15 -11.29 -2.16
C HIS A 722 27.50 -11.53 -2.86
N SER A 723 27.60 -12.68 -3.54
CA SER A 723 28.77 -13.09 -4.34
C SER A 723 30.11 -12.95 -3.59
N ILE A 724 30.14 -13.35 -2.32
CA ILE A 724 31.35 -13.40 -1.50
C ILE A 724 32.28 -14.47 -2.08
N SER A 725 33.54 -14.11 -2.29
CA SER A 725 34.51 -14.96 -2.97
C SER A 725 35.93 -14.79 -2.42
N MET A 726 36.67 -15.89 -2.25
CA MET A 726 38.05 -15.87 -1.72
C MET A 726 38.98 -16.75 -2.56
N GLU A 727 40.08 -16.17 -3.06
CA GLU A 727 41.10 -16.87 -3.85
C GLU A 727 42.04 -17.69 -2.95
N VAL A 728 42.21 -18.98 -3.26
CA VAL A 728 43.09 -19.92 -2.55
C VAL A 728 43.86 -20.82 -3.51
N ALA A 729 45.07 -21.23 -3.11
CA ALA A 729 45.89 -22.21 -3.81
C ALA A 729 45.39 -23.65 -3.57
N VAL A 730 45.29 -24.47 -4.63
CA VAL A 730 44.99 -25.92 -4.52
C VAL A 730 45.83 -26.77 -5.47
N ALA A 731 45.99 -28.05 -5.13
CA ALA A 731 46.80 -29.02 -5.87
C ALA A 731 46.12 -29.61 -7.12
N GLU A 732 44.78 -29.59 -7.18
CA GLU A 732 44.01 -30.14 -8.30
C GLU A 732 43.36 -29.01 -9.11
N ALA A 733 43.65 -28.97 -10.41
CA ALA A 733 42.94 -28.14 -11.36
C ALA A 733 41.76 -28.92 -11.95
N THR A 734 40.53 -28.50 -11.67
CA THR A 734 39.34 -29.02 -12.35
C THR A 734 39.43 -28.70 -13.84
N GLU A 735 39.16 -29.69 -14.70
CA GLU A 735 39.65 -29.80 -16.10
C GLU A 735 39.20 -28.71 -17.11
N ASN A 736 38.47 -27.68 -16.68
CA ASN A 736 37.99 -26.59 -17.54
C ASN A 736 38.43 -25.22 -17.03
N ASN A 737 39.67 -24.81 -17.36
CA ASN A 737 40.10 -23.43 -17.70
C ASN A 737 41.63 -23.29 -17.71
N ASN A 738 42.14 -22.25 -18.38
CA ASN A 738 43.53 -21.77 -18.23
C ASN A 738 43.71 -21.13 -16.84
N SER A 739 43.76 -21.93 -15.77
CA SER A 739 43.85 -21.40 -14.41
C SER A 739 45.23 -20.83 -14.09
N SER A 740 45.27 -19.60 -13.57
CA SER A 740 46.49 -18.91 -13.14
C SER A 740 47.11 -19.60 -11.91
N LEU A 741 48.44 -19.76 -11.89
CA LEU A 741 49.16 -20.24 -10.71
C LEU A 741 49.17 -19.21 -9.56
N MET A 742 49.09 -19.70 -8.32
CA MET A 742 49.04 -18.87 -7.12
C MET A 742 50.45 -18.58 -6.56
N LYS A 743 51.24 -17.81 -7.34
CA LYS A 743 52.69 -17.61 -7.10
C LYS A 743 53.09 -17.05 -5.73
N SER A 744 52.22 -16.23 -5.11
CA SER A 744 52.47 -15.57 -3.83
C SER A 744 52.58 -16.53 -2.63
N VAL A 745 52.15 -17.78 -2.79
CA VAL A 745 52.25 -18.83 -1.77
C VAL A 745 53.60 -19.55 -1.90
N GLU A 746 54.31 -19.66 -0.78
CA GLU A 746 55.59 -20.39 -0.69
C GLU A 746 55.39 -21.90 -0.56
N MET A 747 56.37 -22.66 -1.03
CA MET A 747 56.51 -24.10 -0.79
C MET A 747 57.91 -24.35 -0.19
N CYS A 748 57.97 -24.62 1.11
CA CYS A 748 59.19 -24.68 1.90
C CYS A 748 59.78 -26.10 2.06
N GLU A 749 61.11 -26.21 2.13
CA GLU A 749 61.79 -27.48 2.47
C GLU A 749 61.79 -27.71 4.00
N CYS A 750 60.71 -28.30 4.52
CA CYS A 750 60.51 -28.41 5.96
C CYS A 750 61.47 -29.40 6.66
N PRO A 751 62.08 -29.01 7.80
CA PRO A 751 62.90 -29.91 8.61
C PRO A 751 62.11 -31.08 9.19
N GLU A 752 62.83 -32.11 9.67
CA GLU A 752 62.23 -33.24 10.38
C GLU A 752 61.28 -32.77 11.50
N LYS A 753 60.10 -33.39 11.56
CA LYS A 753 58.95 -33.12 12.47
C LYS A 753 58.01 -31.98 12.08
N TYR A 754 58.29 -31.22 11.02
CA TYR A 754 57.39 -30.15 10.52
C TYR A 754 56.69 -30.53 9.21
N SER A 755 55.57 -29.86 8.90
CA SER A 755 54.72 -30.12 7.73
C SER A 755 53.93 -28.87 7.30
N GLY A 756 53.31 -28.93 6.12
CA GLY A 756 52.54 -27.81 5.53
C GLY A 756 53.39 -26.92 4.61
N LEU A 757 52.73 -26.11 3.77
CA LEU A 757 53.34 -25.28 2.72
C LEU A 757 54.45 -24.36 3.25
N SER A 758 54.22 -23.72 4.39
CA SER A 758 55.14 -22.83 5.11
C SER A 758 55.80 -23.51 6.31
N CYS A 759 55.75 -24.84 6.43
CA CYS A 759 56.13 -25.55 7.67
C CYS A 759 55.32 -25.12 8.91
N GLN A 760 54.07 -24.70 8.69
CA GLN A 760 53.17 -24.20 9.74
C GLN A 760 52.73 -25.28 10.73
N SER A 761 52.83 -26.57 10.39
CA SER A 761 52.27 -27.68 11.15
C SER A 761 53.35 -28.64 11.64
N CYS A 762 53.00 -29.50 12.61
CA CYS A 762 53.82 -30.65 12.97
C CYS A 762 53.45 -31.86 12.08
N ILE A 763 54.33 -32.86 11.96
CA ILE A 763 53.94 -34.15 11.38
C ILE A 763 52.96 -34.88 12.32
N PRO A 764 52.11 -35.81 11.82
CA PRO A 764 51.23 -36.60 12.67
C PRO A 764 51.97 -37.31 13.82
N GLY A 765 51.35 -37.36 14.99
CA GLY A 765 51.95 -37.90 16.22
C GLY A 765 52.90 -36.93 16.96
N HIS A 766 53.10 -35.72 16.43
CA HIS A 766 53.81 -34.63 17.10
C HIS A 766 52.87 -33.45 17.39
N ARG A 767 53.09 -32.78 18.52
CA ARG A 767 52.40 -31.56 18.96
C ARG A 767 53.38 -30.38 19.06
N ARG A 768 52.88 -29.15 19.06
CA ARG A 768 53.72 -27.95 19.25
C ARG A 768 53.89 -27.61 20.73
N LEU A 769 55.08 -27.15 21.12
CA LEU A 769 55.30 -26.59 22.46
C LEU A 769 54.81 -25.14 22.54
N ASN A 770 54.03 -24.85 23.59
CA ASN A 770 53.52 -23.53 23.97
C ASN A 770 52.77 -22.78 22.84
N ASN A 771 52.30 -23.50 21.81
CA ASN A 771 51.60 -22.96 20.63
C ASN A 771 52.34 -21.86 19.85
N ILE A 772 53.66 -21.74 20.05
CA ILE A 772 54.48 -20.74 19.35
C ILE A 772 54.59 -21.16 17.87
N LEU A 773 53.97 -20.42 16.96
CA LEU A 773 54.03 -20.72 15.52
C LEU A 773 55.40 -20.38 14.92
N TYR A 774 55.78 -19.11 14.94
CA TYR A 774 57.08 -18.65 14.41
C TYR A 774 58.24 -19.16 15.28
N LYS A 775 59.13 -19.99 14.70
CA LYS A 775 60.30 -20.62 15.36
C LYS A 775 59.99 -21.54 16.56
N GLY A 776 58.74 -21.97 16.77
CA GLY A 776 58.38 -22.88 17.85
C GLY A 776 58.49 -24.38 17.51
N ARG A 777 58.76 -25.20 18.54
CA ARG A 777 59.21 -26.60 18.41
C ARG A 777 58.07 -27.62 18.38
N CYS A 778 58.19 -28.64 17.51
CA CYS A 778 57.36 -29.85 17.52
C CYS A 778 58.01 -31.00 18.33
N GLU A 779 57.25 -31.68 19.17
CA GLU A 779 57.66 -32.84 19.99
C GLU A 779 56.64 -33.99 19.93
N ALA A 780 57.09 -35.23 20.11
CA ALA A 780 56.23 -36.42 20.02
C ALA A 780 55.22 -36.51 21.19
N CYS A 781 54.05 -37.10 20.92
CA CYS A 781 52.96 -37.22 21.90
C CYS A 781 53.10 -38.42 22.85
N LEU A 782 52.61 -38.24 24.08
CA LEU A 782 52.80 -39.18 25.20
C LEU A 782 51.56 -40.06 25.44
N CYS A 783 51.25 -40.91 24.46
CA CYS A 783 50.04 -41.72 24.41
C CYS A 783 50.16 -43.13 25.04
N ASN A 784 51.06 -43.31 26.01
CA ASN A 784 51.28 -44.58 26.74
C ASN A 784 51.42 -45.83 25.85
N ASN A 785 51.96 -45.67 24.63
CA ASN A 785 52.01 -46.70 23.57
C ASN A 785 50.64 -47.31 23.15
N ARG A 786 49.51 -46.67 23.50
CA ARG A 786 48.16 -47.06 23.07
C ARG A 786 47.61 -46.25 21.89
N SER A 787 48.32 -45.21 21.45
CA SER A 787 48.08 -44.53 20.17
C SER A 787 49.38 -43.99 19.56
N LEU A 788 49.37 -43.84 18.24
CA LEU A 788 50.39 -43.18 17.42
C LEU A 788 49.96 -41.78 16.94
N ARG A 789 48.76 -41.32 17.30
CA ARG A 789 48.17 -40.05 16.86
C ARG A 789 47.69 -39.21 18.04
N CYS A 790 47.78 -37.90 17.87
CA CYS A 790 47.35 -36.92 18.85
C CYS A 790 46.87 -35.65 18.16
N ASP A 791 46.09 -34.86 18.88
CA ASP A 791 45.83 -33.46 18.55
C ASP A 791 47.13 -32.63 18.67
N ALA A 792 47.39 -31.78 17.68
CA ALA A 792 48.67 -31.08 17.52
C ALA A 792 48.87 -29.90 18.48
N HIS A 793 47.80 -29.44 19.16
CA HIS A 793 47.79 -28.26 20.02
C HIS A 793 47.78 -28.67 21.50
N THR A 794 46.81 -29.50 21.89
CA THR A 794 46.63 -30.02 23.26
C THR A 794 47.53 -31.21 23.56
N GLY A 795 47.91 -32.00 22.55
CA GLY A 795 48.59 -33.27 22.73
C GLY A 795 47.68 -34.42 23.20
N HIS A 796 46.35 -34.24 23.21
CA HIS A 796 45.41 -35.31 23.52
C HIS A 796 45.47 -36.44 22.49
N CYS A 797 45.48 -37.69 22.96
CA CYS A 797 45.63 -38.85 22.11
C CYS A 797 44.32 -39.20 21.38
N LEU A 798 44.45 -39.46 20.08
CA LEU A 798 43.35 -39.87 19.19
C LEU A 798 43.40 -41.38 19.01
N ASP A 799 42.29 -42.04 18.67
CA ASP A 799 42.29 -43.46 18.26
C ASP A 799 42.93 -44.44 19.29
N CYS A 800 42.60 -44.31 20.58
CA CYS A 800 43.14 -45.18 21.65
C CYS A 800 42.79 -46.67 21.46
N THR A 801 43.82 -47.53 21.47
CA THR A 801 43.71 -48.99 21.27
C THR A 801 43.48 -49.77 22.57
N HIS A 802 43.30 -51.10 22.48
CA HIS A 802 43.17 -52.02 23.63
C HIS A 802 42.08 -51.66 24.65
N HIS A 803 40.93 -51.19 24.15
CA HIS A 803 39.80 -50.76 25.00
C HIS A 803 40.22 -49.74 26.08
N THR A 804 41.06 -48.78 25.71
CA THR A 804 41.47 -47.64 26.56
C THR A 804 40.89 -46.31 26.05
N THR A 805 40.86 -45.30 26.91
CA THR A 805 40.37 -43.94 26.61
C THR A 805 41.03 -42.92 27.56
N GLY A 806 40.71 -41.64 27.39
CA GLY A 806 41.30 -40.53 28.16
C GLY A 806 42.40 -39.77 27.40
N ALA A 807 42.86 -38.67 28.00
CA ALA A 807 43.80 -37.72 27.41
C ALA A 807 45.11 -38.35 26.90
N ARG A 808 45.54 -39.46 27.52
CA ARG A 808 46.74 -40.25 27.20
C ARG A 808 46.43 -41.74 27.09
N CYS A 809 45.18 -42.10 26.81
CA CYS A 809 44.71 -43.49 26.85
C CYS A 809 44.95 -44.17 28.22
N GLU A 810 44.74 -43.42 29.31
CA GLU A 810 45.06 -43.80 30.69
C GLU A 810 43.88 -44.39 31.50
N HIS A 811 42.70 -44.54 30.89
CA HIS A 811 41.50 -45.13 31.47
C HIS A 811 41.01 -46.32 30.63
N CYS A 812 40.20 -47.22 31.19
CA CYS A 812 39.50 -48.23 30.39
C CYS A 812 38.29 -47.61 29.66
N ALA A 813 37.99 -48.10 28.46
CA ALA A 813 36.88 -47.65 27.64
C ALA A 813 35.51 -48.08 28.20
N ARG A 814 34.45 -47.43 27.72
CA ARG A 814 33.06 -47.67 28.13
C ARG A 814 32.73 -49.18 28.02
N GLY A 815 32.30 -49.78 29.13
CA GLY A 815 31.97 -51.21 29.24
C GLY A 815 33.09 -52.11 29.80
N TYR A 816 34.25 -51.53 30.14
CA TYR A 816 35.40 -52.27 30.66
C TYR A 816 35.95 -51.68 31.97
N TYR A 817 36.39 -52.53 32.89
CA TYR A 817 37.04 -52.15 34.15
C TYR A 817 38.39 -52.85 34.32
N GLY A 818 39.30 -52.24 35.07
CA GLY A 818 40.63 -52.80 35.34
C GLY A 818 41.69 -51.72 35.53
N ASN A 819 42.95 -52.06 35.25
CA ASN A 819 44.09 -51.16 35.33
C ASN A 819 44.80 -51.10 33.96
N PRO A 820 44.59 -50.05 33.15
CA PRO A 820 45.12 -49.96 31.77
C PRO A 820 46.65 -49.83 31.69
N GLN A 821 47.33 -49.57 32.82
CA GLN A 821 48.79 -49.48 32.92
C GLN A 821 49.49 -50.85 32.97
N LEU A 822 48.73 -51.96 33.09
CA LEU A 822 49.30 -53.30 33.09
C LEU A 822 49.77 -53.74 31.70
N GLN A 823 50.95 -54.36 31.63
CA GLN A 823 51.49 -54.96 30.40
C GLN A 823 50.79 -56.28 30.06
N GLY A 824 49.63 -56.16 29.43
CA GLY A 824 48.89 -57.27 28.81
C GLY A 824 47.73 -56.68 28.00
N GLY A 825 47.78 -56.83 26.67
CA GLY A 825 46.92 -56.10 25.73
C GLY A 825 45.45 -56.10 26.14
N ASP A 826 44.89 -57.28 26.35
CA ASP A 826 43.45 -57.48 26.53
C ASP A 826 43.09 -58.01 27.93
N SER A 827 44.08 -58.04 28.84
CA SER A 827 43.90 -58.44 30.25
C SER A 827 43.89 -57.26 31.23
N ALA A 828 44.35 -56.08 30.78
CA ALA A 828 44.40 -54.84 31.54
C ALA A 828 43.01 -54.21 31.80
N CYS A 829 42.10 -54.31 30.81
CA CYS A 829 40.72 -53.84 30.87
C CYS A 829 39.78 -55.01 30.51
N LYS A 830 38.88 -55.40 31.43
CA LYS A 830 38.00 -56.57 31.32
C LYS A 830 36.53 -56.15 31.19
N PRO A 831 35.68 -56.88 30.43
CA PRO A 831 34.28 -56.52 30.25
C PRO A 831 33.44 -56.68 31.53
N CYS A 832 32.49 -55.77 31.72
CA CYS A 832 31.49 -55.79 32.80
C CYS A 832 30.36 -56.81 32.55
N ALA A 833 29.73 -57.32 33.62
CA ALA A 833 28.48 -58.10 33.53
C ALA A 833 27.42 -57.52 34.49
N CYS A 834 26.37 -56.95 33.90
CA CYS A 834 25.41 -56.10 34.59
C CYS A 834 23.96 -56.54 34.31
N PRO A 835 23.48 -57.71 34.79
CA PRO A 835 24.16 -58.61 35.74
C PRO A 835 24.89 -59.81 35.12
N LEU A 836 24.71 -60.13 33.83
CA LEU A 836 25.33 -61.29 33.19
C LEU A 836 26.28 -60.89 32.03
N LEU A 837 27.17 -61.82 31.63
CA LEU A 837 28.11 -61.64 30.52
C LEU A 837 27.46 -61.80 29.13
N ASN A 838 26.27 -62.43 29.05
CA ASN A 838 25.50 -62.52 27.80
C ASN A 838 24.95 -61.12 27.46
N PRO A 839 25.15 -60.58 26.24
CA PRO A 839 24.57 -59.31 25.81
C PRO A 839 23.06 -59.15 26.07
N GLU A 840 22.27 -60.23 25.98
CA GLU A 840 20.81 -60.19 26.27
C GLU A 840 20.47 -59.93 27.74
N ASN A 841 21.43 -60.06 28.65
CA ASN A 841 21.30 -59.82 30.08
C ASN A 841 22.42 -58.91 30.63
N ASN A 842 22.90 -57.96 29.81
CA ASN A 842 23.90 -56.97 30.21
C ASN A 842 23.34 -55.54 30.04
N PHE A 843 22.62 -55.11 31.07
CA PHE A 843 21.79 -53.90 31.10
C PHE A 843 22.52 -52.66 31.63
N SER A 844 23.84 -52.54 31.46
CA SER A 844 24.60 -51.30 31.68
C SER A 844 25.80 -51.21 30.73
N PRO A 845 26.01 -50.06 30.04
CA PRO A 845 27.18 -49.85 29.20
C PRO A 845 28.43 -49.46 30.02
N THR A 846 28.35 -49.27 31.34
CA THR A 846 29.50 -48.88 32.19
C THR A 846 29.57 -49.64 33.51
N CYS A 847 30.80 -49.90 33.97
CA CYS A 847 31.09 -50.26 35.35
C CYS A 847 32.45 -49.71 35.78
N ILE A 848 32.69 -49.66 37.10
CA ILE A 848 33.95 -49.29 37.73
C ILE A 848 34.42 -50.41 38.66
N SER A 849 35.74 -50.56 38.84
CA SER A 849 36.28 -51.48 39.86
C SER A 849 35.75 -51.12 41.24
N ALA A 850 35.30 -52.12 42.02
CA ALA A 850 34.74 -51.89 43.34
C ALA A 850 35.78 -51.33 44.34
N GLU A 851 37.07 -51.53 44.08
CA GLU A 851 38.19 -50.97 44.85
C GLU A 851 38.26 -49.42 44.81
N TYR A 852 37.65 -48.80 43.80
CA TYR A 852 37.54 -47.34 43.66
C TYR A 852 36.11 -46.81 43.92
N GLY A 853 35.14 -47.69 44.16
CA GLY A 853 33.79 -47.34 44.59
C GLY A 853 33.68 -47.25 46.11
N LEU A 854 32.90 -46.32 46.63
CA LEU A 854 32.74 -46.10 48.08
C LEU A 854 31.81 -47.16 48.75
N ALA A 855 32.19 -48.44 48.65
CA ALA A 855 31.41 -49.58 49.14
C ALA A 855 32.29 -50.59 49.90
N HIS A 856 32.60 -50.29 51.18
CA HIS A 856 33.27 -51.23 52.09
C HIS A 856 32.34 -52.39 52.56
N SER A 857 31.66 -53.08 51.64
CA SER A 857 30.79 -54.22 51.96
C SER A 857 30.54 -55.16 50.78
N TYR A 858 30.79 -56.46 51.03
CA TYR A 858 30.33 -57.64 50.28
C TYR A 858 30.66 -57.76 48.78
N SER A 859 31.83 -58.35 48.51
CA SER A 859 32.02 -59.38 47.46
C SER A 859 31.47 -59.08 46.06
N ALA A 860 31.90 -57.97 45.45
CA ALA A 860 31.76 -57.71 44.02
C ALA A 860 33.05 -57.08 43.48
N ASP A 861 33.53 -57.52 42.30
CA ASP A 861 34.78 -57.02 41.71
C ASP A 861 34.61 -55.64 41.03
N TYR A 862 33.37 -55.31 40.64
CA TYR A 862 32.98 -54.07 39.99
C TYR A 862 31.52 -53.72 40.30
N ILE A 863 31.19 -52.44 40.13
CA ILE A 863 29.86 -51.86 40.30
C ILE A 863 29.44 -51.24 38.97
N CYS A 864 28.24 -51.58 38.48
CA CYS A 864 27.68 -51.05 37.24
C CYS A 864 27.08 -49.66 37.49
N THR A 865 27.49 -48.65 36.71
CA THR A 865 27.25 -47.24 37.05
C THR A 865 26.11 -46.57 36.27
N GLU A 866 25.58 -47.22 35.24
CA GLU A 866 24.59 -46.65 34.32
C GLU A 866 23.58 -47.72 33.90
N CYS A 867 22.78 -48.21 34.85
CA CYS A 867 21.73 -49.17 34.53
C CYS A 867 20.75 -48.60 33.50
N GLN A 868 20.39 -49.40 32.49
CA GLN A 868 19.43 -49.05 31.47
C GLN A 868 18.05 -48.74 32.10
N LEU A 869 17.24 -47.96 31.38
CA LEU A 869 15.93 -47.55 31.84
C LEU A 869 15.07 -48.78 32.18
N GLY A 870 14.61 -48.85 33.44
CA GLY A 870 13.86 -49.99 33.97
C GLY A 870 14.67 -50.97 34.84
N TYR A 871 15.97 -50.75 35.04
CA TYR A 871 16.86 -51.60 35.85
C TYR A 871 17.50 -50.83 37.01
N THR A 872 17.77 -51.52 38.12
CA THR A 872 18.40 -50.97 39.33
C THR A 872 19.19 -52.05 40.10
N GLY A 873 19.95 -51.64 41.11
CA GLY A 873 20.87 -52.49 41.86
C GLY A 873 22.33 -52.34 41.40
N ILE A 874 23.28 -52.82 42.22
CA ILE A 874 24.73 -52.60 42.02
C ILE A 874 25.31 -53.27 40.76
N LYS A 875 24.57 -54.23 40.19
CA LYS A 875 24.85 -54.86 38.90
C LYS A 875 23.61 -54.86 38.00
N CYS A 876 22.67 -53.94 38.20
CA CYS A 876 21.40 -53.88 37.48
C CYS A 876 20.56 -55.17 37.62
N GLU A 877 20.68 -55.84 38.77
CA GLU A 877 20.11 -57.16 39.04
C GLU A 877 18.61 -57.16 39.39
N GLN A 878 17.99 -55.97 39.45
CA GLN A 878 16.60 -55.75 39.87
C GLN A 878 15.90 -54.81 38.87
N CYS A 879 14.55 -54.83 38.85
CA CYS A 879 13.78 -53.86 38.07
C CYS A 879 13.55 -52.57 38.86
N ALA A 880 13.68 -51.44 38.18
CA ALA A 880 13.37 -50.11 38.72
C ALA A 880 11.85 -49.88 38.79
N ASP A 881 11.43 -48.86 39.54
CA ASP A 881 10.03 -48.48 39.67
C ASP A 881 9.34 -48.25 38.32
N GLY A 882 8.13 -48.80 38.17
CA GLY A 882 7.39 -48.81 36.91
C GLY A 882 7.71 -50.01 36.00
N TYR A 883 8.66 -50.87 36.37
CA TYR A 883 9.04 -52.09 35.64
C TYR A 883 9.01 -53.34 36.53
N PHE A 884 8.83 -54.51 35.93
CA PHE A 884 8.81 -55.81 36.61
C PHE A 884 9.52 -56.90 35.81
N GLY A 885 10.06 -57.91 36.50
CA GLY A 885 10.76 -59.04 35.87
C GLY A 885 11.81 -59.67 36.78
N ASN A 886 12.79 -60.36 36.19
CA ASN A 886 13.93 -60.92 36.93
C ASN A 886 15.22 -60.96 36.09
N PRO A 887 16.01 -59.87 36.04
CA PRO A 887 17.23 -59.73 35.20
C PRO A 887 18.29 -60.82 35.37
N MET A 888 18.26 -61.54 36.50
CA MET A 888 19.20 -62.60 36.87
C MET A 888 18.95 -63.94 36.15
N VAL A 889 17.89 -64.07 35.36
CA VAL A 889 17.57 -65.29 34.59
C VAL A 889 17.87 -65.04 33.11
N PRO A 890 18.68 -65.88 32.44
CA PRO A 890 18.98 -65.75 31.01
C PRO A 890 17.71 -65.66 30.15
N GLY A 891 17.66 -64.68 29.24
CA GLY A 891 16.50 -64.40 28.38
C GLY A 891 15.31 -63.73 29.09
N ASN A 892 15.44 -63.42 30.39
CA ASN A 892 14.42 -62.73 31.18
C ASN A 892 14.88 -61.29 31.49
N PHE A 893 13.98 -60.32 31.36
CA PHE A 893 14.31 -58.90 31.32
C PHE A 893 13.22 -58.06 32.01
N CYS A 894 13.54 -56.81 32.38
CA CYS A 894 12.56 -55.92 33.00
C CYS A 894 11.60 -55.35 31.95
N GLN A 895 10.31 -55.61 32.13
CA GLN A 895 9.23 -55.15 31.27
C GLN A 895 8.47 -54.00 31.95
N PRO A 896 8.02 -52.97 31.22
CA PRO A 896 7.21 -51.90 31.80
C PRO A 896 5.87 -52.47 32.33
N CYS A 897 5.45 -52.02 33.50
CA CYS A 897 4.21 -52.47 34.14
C CYS A 897 2.99 -52.06 33.32
N GLN A 898 2.12 -53.02 33.02
CA GLN A 898 1.02 -52.87 32.04
C GLN A 898 -0.24 -52.26 32.66
N CYS A 899 -0.10 -51.18 33.43
CA CYS A 899 -1.17 -50.54 34.20
C CYS A 899 -2.15 -49.69 33.35
N ASN A 900 -2.31 -50.04 32.06
CA ASN A 900 -3.19 -49.38 31.09
C ASN A 900 -3.11 -47.83 31.06
N GLY A 901 -1.95 -47.24 31.37
CA GLY A 901 -1.76 -45.79 31.43
C GLY A 901 -2.41 -45.09 32.65
N ASN A 902 -3.00 -45.83 33.59
CA ASN A 902 -3.68 -45.31 34.77
C ASN A 902 -2.80 -45.33 36.03
N ILE A 903 -1.54 -44.86 35.93
CA ILE A 903 -0.64 -44.67 37.08
C ILE A 903 0.03 -43.29 37.04
N ASP A 904 0.36 -42.74 38.21
CA ASP A 904 1.12 -41.48 38.31
C ASP A 904 2.60 -41.73 38.03
N THR A 905 3.10 -41.32 36.87
CA THR A 905 4.50 -41.53 36.45
C THR A 905 5.54 -40.82 37.31
N ALA A 906 5.15 -39.90 38.20
CA ALA A 906 6.04 -39.29 39.18
C ALA A 906 6.09 -40.06 40.52
N ALA A 907 5.21 -41.02 40.76
CA ALA A 907 5.12 -41.77 42.01
C ALA A 907 6.00 -43.03 42.03
N VAL A 908 6.85 -43.15 43.06
CA VAL A 908 7.66 -44.35 43.34
C VAL A 908 6.76 -45.50 43.80
N GLY A 909 7.03 -46.74 43.38
CA GLY A 909 6.27 -47.93 43.78
C GLY A 909 4.86 -48.02 43.19
N ASN A 910 4.70 -47.77 41.89
CA ASN A 910 3.42 -47.88 41.19
C ASN A 910 2.95 -49.32 40.94
N CYS A 911 3.89 -50.24 40.80
CA CYS A 911 3.65 -51.66 40.54
C CYS A 911 4.66 -52.53 41.27
N HIS A 912 4.33 -53.82 41.44
CA HIS A 912 5.18 -54.74 42.17
C HIS A 912 6.29 -55.32 41.29
N HIS A 913 7.54 -54.95 41.60
CA HIS A 913 8.77 -55.13 40.81
C HIS A 913 9.13 -56.56 40.34
N ARG A 914 8.42 -57.60 40.80
CA ARG A 914 8.59 -59.00 40.35
C ARG A 914 7.35 -59.62 39.68
N THR A 915 6.16 -59.02 39.84
CA THR A 915 4.87 -59.62 39.40
C THR A 915 4.03 -58.71 38.51
N GLY A 916 4.39 -57.43 38.37
CA GLY A 916 3.73 -56.47 37.48
C GLY A 916 2.42 -55.88 38.01
N GLU A 917 1.88 -56.40 39.12
CA GLU A 917 0.64 -55.94 39.75
C GLU A 917 0.68 -54.45 40.07
N CYS A 918 -0.30 -53.70 39.59
CA CYS A 918 -0.39 -52.25 39.67
C CYS A 918 -1.08 -51.80 40.97
N VAL A 919 -0.28 -51.27 41.90
CA VAL A 919 -0.71 -50.98 43.28
C VAL A 919 -1.14 -49.53 43.52
N LYS A 920 -0.98 -48.62 42.53
CA LYS A 920 -1.32 -47.19 42.64
C LYS A 920 -2.10 -46.66 41.44
N CYS A 921 -3.29 -47.23 41.20
CA CYS A 921 -4.17 -46.80 40.12
C CYS A 921 -4.70 -45.36 40.32
N ILE A 922 -4.59 -44.52 39.28
CA ILE A 922 -5.20 -43.18 39.21
C ILE A 922 -6.41 -43.19 38.25
N GLY A 923 -6.97 -42.03 37.89
CA GLY A 923 -8.11 -41.95 36.97
C GLY A 923 -9.41 -42.58 37.49
N ASN A 924 -9.51 -42.84 38.80
CA ASN A 924 -10.60 -43.60 39.45
C ASN A 924 -10.74 -45.04 38.91
N THR A 925 -9.61 -45.68 38.60
CA THR A 925 -9.54 -47.09 38.20
C THR A 925 -9.10 -48.00 39.36
N VAL A 926 -9.25 -49.31 39.17
CA VAL A 926 -8.87 -50.40 40.08
C VAL A 926 -8.67 -51.69 39.28
N GLY A 927 -7.97 -52.68 39.82
CA GLY A 927 -7.67 -53.95 39.16
C GLY A 927 -6.18 -54.25 39.10
N TRP A 928 -5.80 -55.46 38.72
CA TRP A 928 -4.40 -55.91 38.71
C TRP A 928 -3.52 -55.08 37.75
N ASN A 929 -4.13 -54.57 36.69
CA ASN A 929 -3.57 -53.71 35.66
C ASN A 929 -4.33 -52.36 35.59
N CYS A 930 -5.04 -51.96 36.65
CA CYS A 930 -5.95 -50.81 36.66
C CYS A 930 -7.06 -50.89 35.58
N GLU A 931 -7.50 -52.11 35.24
CA GLU A 931 -8.35 -52.42 34.08
C GLU A 931 -9.86 -52.26 34.29
N ARG A 932 -10.30 -51.78 35.47
CA ARG A 932 -11.72 -51.56 35.81
C ARG A 932 -11.93 -50.18 36.42
N CYS A 933 -13.15 -49.65 36.33
CA CYS A 933 -13.52 -48.47 37.13
C CYS A 933 -13.70 -48.85 38.60
N LYS A 934 -13.30 -47.94 39.49
CA LYS A 934 -13.51 -48.05 40.94
C LYS A 934 -14.99 -47.88 41.28
N ASP A 935 -15.46 -48.47 42.37
CA ASP A 935 -16.86 -48.34 42.79
C ASP A 935 -17.27 -46.86 42.96
N GLY A 936 -18.46 -46.52 42.46
CA GLY A 936 -18.91 -45.14 42.28
C GLY A 936 -18.53 -44.51 40.93
N PHE A 937 -17.86 -45.25 40.05
CA PHE A 937 -17.48 -44.83 38.69
C PHE A 937 -17.85 -45.90 37.64
N TYR A 938 -18.11 -45.48 36.40
CA TYR A 938 -18.48 -46.34 35.27
C TYR A 938 -17.81 -45.87 33.96
N GLY A 939 -17.80 -46.74 32.95
CA GLY A 939 -17.20 -46.48 31.64
C GLY A 939 -16.04 -47.43 31.34
N ASN A 940 -15.17 -47.06 30.41
CA ASN A 940 -14.03 -47.88 30.02
C ASN A 940 -12.74 -47.40 30.69
N ALA A 941 -12.19 -48.20 31.60
CA ALA A 941 -10.90 -47.93 32.25
C ALA A 941 -9.72 -47.94 31.27
N LEU A 942 -9.79 -48.77 30.22
CA LEU A 942 -8.75 -48.89 29.19
C LEU A 942 -8.68 -47.66 28.26
N GLU A 943 -9.70 -46.79 28.31
CA GLU A 943 -9.75 -45.48 27.63
C GLU A 943 -9.51 -44.31 28.62
N ASN A 944 -9.13 -44.60 29.86
CA ASN A 944 -9.05 -43.64 30.98
C ASN A 944 -10.36 -42.85 31.21
N ASN A 945 -11.49 -43.49 30.87
CA ASN A 945 -12.81 -42.86 30.70
C ASN A 945 -13.78 -43.29 31.83
N CYS A 946 -13.25 -43.54 33.04
CA CYS A 946 -14.03 -43.87 34.23
C CYS A 946 -14.66 -42.60 34.83
N ARG A 947 -15.91 -42.34 34.47
CA ARG A 947 -16.69 -41.19 34.90
C ARG A 947 -17.38 -41.51 36.22
N ALA A 948 -17.49 -40.52 37.11
CA ALA A 948 -18.27 -40.69 38.34
C ALA A 948 -19.72 -41.05 37.95
N CYS A 949 -20.32 -42.00 38.67
CA CYS A 949 -21.73 -42.39 38.50
C CYS A 949 -22.66 -41.18 38.55
N GLY A 950 -22.34 -40.18 39.37
CA GLY A 950 -23.12 -38.96 39.53
C GLY A 950 -24.51 -39.19 40.13
N CYS A 951 -24.76 -40.39 40.69
CA CYS A 951 -26.02 -40.74 41.35
C CYS A 951 -26.37 -39.67 42.39
N ASN A 952 -27.54 -39.06 42.25
CA ASN A 952 -27.97 -38.00 43.13
C ASN A 952 -28.10 -38.54 44.57
N LEU A 953 -27.40 -37.94 45.54
CA LEU A 953 -27.39 -38.40 46.94
C LEU A 953 -28.80 -38.47 47.55
N HIS A 954 -29.68 -37.55 47.16
CA HIS A 954 -31.06 -37.46 47.65
C HIS A 954 -31.96 -38.45 46.90
N GLY A 955 -31.81 -38.59 45.58
CA GLY A 955 -32.68 -39.41 44.72
C GLY A 955 -32.29 -40.87 44.50
N SER A 956 -31.02 -41.25 44.68
CA SER A 956 -30.55 -42.63 44.52
C SER A 956 -30.54 -43.41 45.84
N LEU A 957 -30.78 -44.73 45.78
CA LEU A 957 -30.65 -45.66 46.91
C LEU A 957 -29.18 -45.90 47.30
N SER A 958 -28.25 -45.68 46.37
CA SER A 958 -26.80 -45.80 46.55
C SER A 958 -26.09 -44.85 45.59
N LEU A 959 -24.91 -44.35 46.00
CA LEU A 959 -24.04 -43.57 45.13
C LEU A 959 -23.36 -44.41 44.03
N ASN A 960 -23.46 -45.74 44.11
CA ASN A 960 -22.94 -46.67 43.12
C ASN A 960 -23.98 -46.96 42.03
N CYS A 961 -23.51 -47.01 40.79
CA CYS A 961 -24.27 -47.33 39.59
C CYS A 961 -23.78 -48.64 38.95
N ASP A 962 -24.50 -49.10 37.92
CA ASP A 962 -24.03 -50.16 37.02
C ASP A 962 -22.68 -49.77 36.37
N GLN A 963 -21.63 -50.58 36.59
CA GLN A 963 -20.27 -50.28 36.12
C GLN A 963 -20.14 -50.23 34.58
N SER A 964 -21.06 -50.84 33.84
CA SER A 964 -21.05 -50.89 32.36
C SER A 964 -21.81 -49.74 31.70
N ASN A 965 -22.99 -49.41 32.22
CA ASN A 965 -23.92 -48.46 31.60
C ASN A 965 -24.21 -47.22 32.46
N GLY A 966 -23.66 -47.11 33.67
CA GLY A 966 -23.74 -45.92 34.50
C GLY A 966 -25.11 -45.63 35.12
N THR A 967 -26.03 -46.60 35.13
CA THR A 967 -27.39 -46.39 35.64
C THR A 967 -27.46 -46.60 37.16
N CYS A 968 -27.97 -45.59 37.87
CA CYS A 968 -28.16 -45.59 39.31
C CYS A 968 -29.50 -46.26 39.71
N SER A 969 -29.56 -46.86 40.90
CA SER A 969 -30.82 -47.40 41.44
C SER A 969 -31.57 -46.32 42.22
N CYS A 970 -32.77 -45.94 41.75
CA CYS A 970 -33.49 -44.77 42.28
C CYS A 970 -34.42 -45.10 43.45
N LYS A 971 -34.60 -44.11 44.34
CA LYS A 971 -35.66 -44.10 45.35
C LYS A 971 -37.01 -43.89 44.67
N LYS A 972 -38.10 -44.23 45.37
CA LYS A 972 -39.47 -44.06 44.87
C LYS A 972 -39.73 -42.60 44.48
N TYR A 973 -40.40 -42.37 43.35
CA TYR A 973 -40.67 -41.06 42.72
C TYR A 973 -39.44 -40.33 42.15
N PHE A 974 -38.24 -40.94 42.18
CA PHE A 974 -37.08 -40.48 41.42
C PHE A 974 -36.85 -41.37 40.20
N ILE A 975 -36.52 -40.74 39.07
CA ILE A 975 -36.26 -41.34 37.76
C ILE A 975 -35.01 -40.72 37.12
N GLY A 976 -34.69 -41.12 35.90
CA GLY A 976 -33.47 -40.69 35.20
C GLY A 976 -32.27 -41.55 35.56
N ARG A 977 -31.26 -41.56 34.68
CA ARG A 977 -30.08 -42.44 34.78
C ARG A 977 -29.27 -42.19 36.06
N GLN A 978 -29.26 -40.97 36.58
CA GLN A 978 -28.56 -40.59 37.80
C GLN A 978 -29.50 -40.38 38.99
N CYS A 979 -30.79 -40.75 38.86
CA CYS A 979 -31.84 -40.47 39.85
C CYS A 979 -31.97 -38.98 40.17
N ASP A 980 -31.72 -38.19 39.13
CA ASP A 980 -31.52 -36.74 39.08
C ASP A 980 -32.76 -36.00 38.55
N GLN A 981 -33.91 -36.68 38.47
CA GLN A 981 -35.20 -36.17 38.01
C GLN A 981 -36.33 -36.82 38.83
N CYS A 982 -37.43 -36.12 39.05
CA CYS A 982 -38.63 -36.66 39.68
C CYS A 982 -39.62 -37.26 38.66
N GLU A 983 -40.44 -38.21 39.11
CA GLU A 983 -41.51 -38.82 38.31
C GLU A 983 -42.62 -37.81 37.97
N GLU A 984 -43.32 -37.98 36.85
CA GLU A 984 -44.21 -36.95 36.29
C GLU A 984 -45.35 -36.56 37.26
N GLY A 985 -45.32 -35.31 37.74
CA GLY A 985 -46.23 -34.79 38.78
C GLY A 985 -45.53 -34.44 40.11
N TYR A 986 -44.25 -34.80 40.25
CA TYR A 986 -43.40 -34.51 41.40
C TYR A 986 -42.19 -33.66 40.98
N GLY A 987 -41.57 -32.98 41.95
CA GLY A 987 -40.38 -32.13 41.76
C GLY A 987 -39.68 -31.86 43.10
N ASP A 988 -38.61 -31.06 43.08
CA ASP A 988 -37.79 -30.74 44.26
C ASP A 988 -37.01 -31.95 44.82
N ILE A 989 -35.95 -32.32 44.10
CA ILE A 989 -35.09 -33.48 44.38
C ILE A 989 -34.45 -33.44 45.77
N GLU A 990 -33.94 -32.27 46.19
CA GLU A 990 -33.25 -32.12 47.48
C GLU A 990 -34.19 -32.46 48.66
N ASN A 991 -35.49 -32.14 48.50
CA ASN A 991 -36.53 -32.33 49.49
C ASN A 991 -37.34 -33.63 49.32
N GLY A 992 -36.93 -34.53 48.42
CA GLY A 992 -37.45 -35.90 48.34
C GLY A 992 -38.41 -36.20 47.19
N CYS A 993 -38.46 -35.39 46.12
CA CYS A 993 -39.47 -35.46 45.06
C CYS A 993 -40.90 -35.33 45.63
N LEU A 994 -41.25 -34.12 46.03
CA LEU A 994 -42.57 -33.77 46.56
C LEU A 994 -43.55 -33.45 45.41
N GLU A 995 -44.84 -33.66 45.65
CA GLU A 995 -45.89 -33.41 44.65
C GLU A 995 -45.96 -31.92 44.26
N CYS A 996 -46.16 -31.65 42.96
CA CYS A 996 -46.09 -30.30 42.40
C CYS A 996 -47.23 -29.37 42.87
N ALA A 997 -47.02 -28.71 44.01
CA ALA A 997 -47.96 -27.75 44.61
C ALA A 997 -48.00 -26.38 43.90
N CYS A 998 -48.25 -26.38 42.59
CA CYS A 998 -48.36 -25.18 41.75
C CYS A 998 -49.67 -24.41 41.99
N ASN A 999 -49.61 -23.08 41.90
CA ASN A 999 -50.76 -22.20 42.08
C ASN A 999 -51.59 -22.15 40.78
N GLU A 1000 -52.82 -22.67 40.78
CA GLU A 1000 -53.73 -22.72 39.61
C GLU A 1000 -53.94 -21.35 38.93
N VAL A 1001 -53.88 -20.26 39.69
CA VAL A 1001 -54.12 -18.89 39.20
C VAL A 1001 -52.86 -18.33 38.54
N GLY A 1002 -51.68 -18.45 39.17
CA GLY A 1002 -50.43 -17.85 38.69
C GLY A 1002 -49.52 -18.76 37.86
N SER A 1003 -49.73 -20.07 37.86
CA SER A 1003 -49.02 -21.03 37.00
C SER A 1003 -49.69 -21.19 35.63
N LEU A 1004 -48.89 -21.53 34.61
CA LEU A 1004 -49.35 -21.97 33.29
C LEU A 1004 -49.77 -23.45 33.28
N SER A 1005 -49.31 -24.22 34.25
CA SER A 1005 -49.59 -25.65 34.42
C SER A 1005 -49.48 -26.04 35.89
N LEU A 1006 -50.23 -27.06 36.32
CA LEU A 1006 -50.06 -27.69 37.63
C LEU A 1006 -48.82 -28.59 37.73
N ARG A 1007 -48.15 -28.87 36.61
CA ARG A 1007 -46.91 -29.63 36.56
C ARG A 1007 -45.72 -28.70 36.79
N CYS A 1008 -44.97 -28.94 37.86
CA CYS A 1008 -43.69 -28.28 38.14
C CYS A 1008 -42.53 -28.95 37.40
N ASP A 1009 -41.40 -28.25 37.32
CA ASP A 1009 -40.14 -28.78 36.83
C ASP A 1009 -39.67 -29.96 37.70
N PRO A 1010 -39.38 -31.14 37.11
CA PRO A 1010 -39.09 -32.36 37.87
C PRO A 1010 -37.72 -32.37 38.55
N VAL A 1011 -36.89 -31.33 38.39
CA VAL A 1011 -35.56 -31.25 39.04
C VAL A 1011 -35.61 -30.30 40.22
N SER A 1012 -35.89 -29.03 39.92
CA SER A 1012 -35.94 -27.94 40.88
C SER A 1012 -37.23 -27.89 41.68
N GLY A 1013 -38.35 -28.41 41.16
CA GLY A 1013 -39.69 -28.22 41.70
C GLY A 1013 -40.29 -26.82 41.42
N GLN A 1014 -39.70 -26.06 40.48
CA GLN A 1014 -40.21 -24.75 40.06
C GLN A 1014 -41.43 -24.90 39.14
N CYS A 1015 -42.55 -24.30 39.49
CA CYS A 1015 -43.72 -24.25 38.62
C CYS A 1015 -43.51 -23.30 37.42
N PRO A 1016 -44.10 -23.57 36.24
CA PRO A 1016 -44.01 -22.68 35.08
C PRO A 1016 -44.95 -21.48 35.28
N CYS A 1017 -44.40 -20.31 35.55
CA CYS A 1017 -45.20 -19.12 35.93
C CYS A 1017 -45.76 -18.37 34.72
N LYS A 1018 -46.94 -17.76 34.88
CA LYS A 1018 -47.48 -16.76 33.95
C LYS A 1018 -46.60 -15.50 33.95
N ALA A 1019 -46.72 -14.68 32.90
CA ALA A 1019 -45.94 -13.45 32.78
C ALA A 1019 -46.14 -12.54 34.02
N GLY A 1020 -45.05 -11.94 34.50
CA GLY A 1020 -45.04 -11.10 35.70
C GLY A 1020 -45.11 -11.85 37.04
N VAL A 1021 -45.26 -13.19 37.05
CA VAL A 1021 -45.33 -14.03 38.26
C VAL A 1021 -44.00 -14.74 38.50
N PHE A 1022 -43.59 -14.88 39.76
CA PHE A 1022 -42.47 -15.72 40.20
C PHE A 1022 -42.76 -16.41 41.55
N GLY A 1023 -41.72 -16.99 42.15
CA GLY A 1023 -41.80 -17.86 43.32
C GLY A 1023 -41.95 -19.33 42.91
N LYS A 1024 -41.50 -20.25 43.78
CA LYS A 1024 -41.41 -21.68 43.45
C LYS A 1024 -42.75 -22.31 43.01
N ARG A 1025 -43.86 -21.75 43.50
CA ARG A 1025 -45.24 -22.17 43.22
C ARG A 1025 -46.01 -21.22 42.29
N CYS A 1026 -45.37 -20.15 41.80
CA CYS A 1026 -45.98 -19.08 41.01
C CYS A 1026 -47.17 -18.39 41.70
N ASP A 1027 -46.94 -17.91 42.92
CA ASP A 1027 -47.93 -17.32 43.82
C ASP A 1027 -47.68 -15.82 44.10
N THR A 1028 -46.63 -15.23 43.54
CA THR A 1028 -46.15 -13.88 43.88
C THR A 1028 -45.78 -13.08 42.62
N CYS A 1029 -46.05 -11.77 42.58
CA CYS A 1029 -45.61 -10.91 41.47
C CYS A 1029 -44.11 -10.57 41.53
N VAL A 1030 -43.46 -10.51 40.37
CA VAL A 1030 -42.09 -10.00 40.19
C VAL A 1030 -42.03 -8.52 40.60
N SER A 1031 -40.93 -8.08 41.21
CA SER A 1031 -40.71 -6.65 41.51
C SER A 1031 -40.86 -5.78 40.26
N GLY A 1032 -41.76 -4.78 40.31
CA GLY A 1032 -42.16 -3.96 39.15
C GLY A 1032 -43.46 -4.44 38.46
N TYR A 1033 -44.05 -5.53 38.94
CA TYR A 1033 -45.36 -6.04 38.53
C TYR A 1033 -46.29 -6.11 39.75
N TYR A 1034 -47.60 -5.94 39.52
CA TYR A 1034 -48.65 -5.89 40.55
C TYR A 1034 -49.91 -6.66 40.10
N ASP A 1035 -50.91 -6.75 40.98
CA ASP A 1035 -52.22 -7.35 40.69
C ASP A 1035 -52.14 -8.82 40.24
N PHE A 1036 -51.84 -9.71 41.20
CA PHE A 1036 -51.80 -11.16 40.98
C PHE A 1036 -53.20 -11.70 40.66
N SER A 1037 -53.41 -12.07 39.40
CA SER A 1037 -54.72 -12.49 38.86
C SER A 1037 -54.59 -13.75 37.98
N GLU A 1038 -55.72 -14.30 37.50
CA GLU A 1038 -55.74 -15.43 36.55
C GLU A 1038 -54.95 -15.17 35.26
N ARG A 1039 -54.68 -13.90 34.93
CA ARG A 1039 -53.90 -13.47 33.76
C ARG A 1039 -52.39 -13.34 34.05
N GLY A 1040 -51.95 -13.64 35.27
CA GLY A 1040 -50.61 -13.31 35.77
C GLY A 1040 -50.61 -11.97 36.52
N CYS A 1041 -49.45 -11.30 36.56
CA CYS A 1041 -49.31 -9.96 37.13
C CYS A 1041 -49.08 -8.91 36.05
N GLN A 1042 -49.64 -7.72 36.25
CA GLN A 1042 -49.55 -6.59 35.32
C GLN A 1042 -48.28 -5.78 35.57
N PHE A 1043 -47.61 -5.31 34.52
CA PHE A 1043 -46.43 -4.43 34.68
C PHE A 1043 -46.86 -3.05 35.17
N CYS A 1044 -46.19 -2.51 36.20
CA CYS A 1044 -46.58 -1.23 36.81
C CYS A 1044 -46.46 -0.04 35.84
N ASN A 1045 -45.50 -0.08 34.92
CA ASN A 1045 -45.41 0.86 33.80
C ASN A 1045 -45.41 2.34 34.26
N CYS A 1046 -44.53 2.65 35.21
CA CYS A 1046 -44.32 3.99 35.76
C CYS A 1046 -43.62 4.91 34.75
N PHE A 1047 -43.96 6.20 34.75
CA PHE A 1047 -43.35 7.18 33.88
C PHE A 1047 -41.97 7.60 34.44
N ALA A 1048 -40.90 7.14 33.79
CA ALA A 1048 -39.53 7.28 34.30
C ALA A 1048 -39.10 8.72 34.63
N PRO A 1049 -39.39 9.77 33.82
CA PRO A 1049 -39.03 11.15 34.14
C PRO A 1049 -39.71 11.72 35.40
N GLY A 1050 -40.80 11.10 35.86
CA GLY A 1050 -41.52 11.47 37.08
C GLY A 1050 -41.35 10.51 38.26
N SER A 1051 -40.55 9.45 38.12
CA SER A 1051 -40.46 8.33 39.08
C SER A 1051 -39.05 8.17 39.65
N VAL A 1052 -38.91 7.93 40.96
CA VAL A 1052 -37.60 8.08 41.65
C VAL A 1052 -36.60 6.92 41.38
N GLU A 1053 -37.07 5.68 41.22
CA GLU A 1053 -36.21 4.51 40.94
C GLU A 1053 -36.88 3.50 40.00
N ASN A 1054 -36.39 3.39 38.75
CA ASN A 1054 -36.59 2.27 37.80
C ASN A 1054 -37.99 1.59 37.82
N GLY A 1055 -39.06 2.37 37.94
CA GLY A 1055 -40.44 1.88 37.90
C GLY A 1055 -40.86 0.95 39.04
N LYS A 1056 -40.27 1.06 40.24
CA LYS A 1056 -40.79 0.38 41.44
C LYS A 1056 -42.16 0.94 41.86
N CYS A 1057 -43.01 0.05 42.34
CA CYS A 1057 -44.42 0.27 42.61
C CYS A 1057 -44.91 -0.60 43.79
N ASP A 1058 -46.07 -0.26 44.36
CA ASP A 1058 -46.76 -1.12 45.31
C ASP A 1058 -47.36 -2.37 44.62
N LEU A 1059 -47.09 -3.55 45.17
CA LEU A 1059 -47.41 -4.85 44.55
C LEU A 1059 -48.91 -5.21 44.52
N LYS A 1060 -49.77 -4.44 45.20
CA LYS A 1060 -51.24 -4.64 45.21
C LYS A 1060 -52.01 -3.55 44.47
N THR A 1061 -51.53 -2.31 44.52
CA THR A 1061 -52.23 -1.13 43.98
C THR A 1061 -51.58 -0.56 42.73
N GLY A 1062 -50.35 -1.00 42.39
CA GLY A 1062 -49.61 -0.53 41.21
C GLY A 1062 -49.12 0.92 41.32
N GLN A 1063 -49.32 1.59 42.45
CA GLN A 1063 -48.90 2.97 42.67
C GLN A 1063 -47.37 3.07 42.61
N CYS A 1064 -46.89 3.87 41.66
CA CYS A 1064 -45.48 4.20 41.48
C CYS A 1064 -45.01 5.25 42.49
N VAL A 1065 -43.71 5.28 42.79
CA VAL A 1065 -43.10 6.28 43.71
C VAL A 1065 -42.64 7.50 42.92
N CYS A 1066 -43.28 8.65 43.20
CA CYS A 1066 -43.14 9.86 42.39
C CYS A 1066 -42.08 10.85 42.91
N LEU A 1067 -41.52 11.62 41.97
CA LEU A 1067 -40.64 12.76 42.24
C LEU A 1067 -41.42 13.97 42.82
N PRO A 1068 -40.73 14.99 43.38
CA PRO A 1068 -41.39 16.14 44.00
C PRO A 1068 -42.38 16.85 43.06
N ASN A 1069 -43.57 17.17 43.60
CA ASN A 1069 -44.69 17.81 42.90
C ASN A 1069 -45.22 17.03 41.67
N VAL A 1070 -44.88 15.74 41.53
CA VAL A 1070 -45.44 14.81 40.53
C VAL A 1070 -46.49 13.93 41.20
N VAL A 1071 -47.62 13.72 40.53
CA VAL A 1071 -48.76 12.93 41.05
C VAL A 1071 -49.34 12.00 39.97
N GLY A 1072 -50.31 11.16 40.38
CA GLY A 1072 -50.90 10.12 39.51
C GLY A 1072 -50.37 8.72 39.83
N GLN A 1073 -51.09 7.69 39.40
CA GLN A 1073 -50.75 6.30 39.73
C GLN A 1073 -49.40 5.87 39.13
N LYS A 1074 -49.00 6.50 38.02
CA LYS A 1074 -47.76 6.23 37.28
C LYS A 1074 -46.74 7.37 37.36
N CYS A 1075 -47.00 8.39 38.17
CA CYS A 1075 -46.16 9.58 38.29
C CYS A 1075 -45.98 10.30 36.93
N ASP A 1076 -47.10 10.44 36.22
CA ASP A 1076 -47.21 10.80 34.81
C ASP A 1076 -47.70 12.23 34.57
N ARG A 1077 -48.03 12.99 35.63
CA ARG A 1077 -48.47 14.39 35.57
C ARG A 1077 -47.96 15.21 36.76
N CYS A 1078 -47.88 16.52 36.58
CA CYS A 1078 -47.62 17.43 37.69
C CYS A 1078 -48.83 17.53 38.62
N GLN A 1079 -48.60 17.93 39.86
CA GLN A 1079 -49.65 18.43 40.73
C GLN A 1079 -50.20 19.75 40.18
N ASP A 1080 -51.50 20.01 40.34
CA ASP A 1080 -52.11 21.26 39.88
C ASP A 1080 -51.43 22.47 40.56
N GLY A 1081 -51.16 23.52 39.77
CA GLY A 1081 -50.28 24.62 40.18
C GLY A 1081 -48.78 24.36 39.97
N TYR A 1082 -48.40 23.27 39.30
CA TYR A 1082 -47.01 22.96 38.92
C TYR A 1082 -46.92 22.43 37.48
N TYR A 1083 -45.76 22.63 36.83
CA TYR A 1083 -45.50 22.27 35.43
C TYR A 1083 -44.08 21.72 35.16
N ASN A 1084 -43.85 21.26 33.94
CA ASN A 1084 -42.56 20.78 33.40
C ASN A 1084 -41.98 19.52 34.10
N ILE A 1085 -42.78 18.44 34.09
CA ILE A 1085 -42.36 17.08 34.48
C ILE A 1085 -41.17 16.54 33.68
N SER A 1086 -40.98 17.03 32.44
CA SER A 1086 -39.94 16.60 31.51
C SER A 1086 -38.50 16.85 31.99
N SER A 1087 -38.33 17.62 33.06
CA SER A 1087 -37.02 17.99 33.62
C SER A 1087 -36.29 16.87 34.37
N GLY A 1088 -36.99 15.80 34.78
CA GLY A 1088 -36.39 14.65 35.49
C GLY A 1088 -36.09 14.87 36.97
N GLU A 1089 -36.30 16.09 37.51
CA GLU A 1089 -36.07 16.43 38.92
C GLU A 1089 -37.37 16.62 39.72
N GLY A 1090 -38.52 16.70 39.04
CA GLY A 1090 -39.84 17.03 39.61
C GLY A 1090 -40.46 18.28 38.98
N CYS A 1091 -41.72 18.57 39.30
CA CYS A 1091 -42.43 19.71 38.71
C CYS A 1091 -42.17 21.04 39.45
N LYS A 1092 -42.15 22.14 38.69
CA LYS A 1092 -41.85 23.50 39.16
C LYS A 1092 -43.15 24.32 39.28
N PRO A 1093 -43.30 25.22 40.26
CA PRO A 1093 -44.56 25.93 40.50
C PRO A 1093 -44.94 26.84 39.33
N CYS A 1094 -46.24 26.92 39.06
CA CYS A 1094 -46.87 27.99 38.29
C CYS A 1094 -46.71 29.32 39.03
N ASP A 1095 -46.48 30.40 38.30
CA ASP A 1095 -46.18 31.73 38.85
C ASP A 1095 -47.08 32.77 38.17
N CYS A 1096 -48.40 32.55 38.32
CA CYS A 1096 -49.47 33.30 37.66
C CYS A 1096 -49.84 34.56 38.43
N ASP A 1097 -50.06 35.70 37.75
CA ASP A 1097 -50.55 36.91 38.42
C ASP A 1097 -52.01 36.72 38.84
N PRO A 1098 -52.36 36.78 40.15
CA PRO A 1098 -53.72 36.54 40.64
C PRO A 1098 -54.71 37.65 40.26
N HIS A 1099 -54.24 38.84 39.88
CA HIS A 1099 -55.10 39.90 39.37
C HIS A 1099 -55.54 39.64 37.93
N GLY A 1100 -54.61 39.18 37.08
CA GLY A 1100 -54.82 38.99 35.64
C GLY A 1100 -55.15 37.58 35.18
N SER A 1101 -54.82 36.54 35.95
CA SER A 1101 -55.18 35.14 35.69
C SER A 1101 -56.57 34.81 36.25
N ASP A 1102 -57.34 33.94 35.61
CA ASP A 1102 -58.62 33.42 36.15
C ASP A 1102 -58.40 32.59 37.44
N ASP A 1103 -57.31 31.83 37.47
CA ASP A 1103 -56.85 30.99 38.59
C ASP A 1103 -55.32 30.90 38.62
N GLU A 1104 -54.76 30.17 39.59
CA GLU A 1104 -53.31 29.97 39.78
C GLU A 1104 -52.76 28.73 39.03
N VAL A 1105 -53.58 28.09 38.17
CA VAL A 1105 -53.25 26.81 37.52
C VAL A 1105 -52.80 27.06 36.08
N CYS A 1106 -51.49 27.02 35.88
CA CYS A 1106 -50.88 27.07 34.55
C CYS A 1106 -50.91 25.72 33.82
N ASP A 1107 -50.74 25.76 32.49
CA ASP A 1107 -50.58 24.58 31.65
C ASP A 1107 -49.38 23.72 32.10
N GLN A 1108 -49.63 22.42 32.35
CA GLN A 1108 -48.69 21.51 33.01
C GLN A 1108 -47.44 21.18 32.18
N GLN A 1109 -47.38 21.55 30.90
CA GLN A 1109 -46.19 21.35 30.05
C GLN A 1109 -45.44 22.67 29.78
N THR A 1110 -46.17 23.74 29.43
CA THR A 1110 -45.60 25.01 28.96
C THR A 1110 -45.42 26.05 30.07
N GLY A 1111 -46.26 26.04 31.11
CA GLY A 1111 -46.29 27.05 32.15
C GLY A 1111 -47.19 28.27 31.88
N GLN A 1112 -47.94 28.26 30.77
CA GLN A 1112 -48.87 29.34 30.40
C GLN A 1112 -50.08 29.39 31.36
N CYS A 1113 -50.26 30.51 32.05
CA CYS A 1113 -51.40 30.79 32.91
C CYS A 1113 -52.66 31.14 32.10
N LYS A 1114 -53.85 30.96 32.68
CA LYS A 1114 -55.12 31.23 31.98
C LYS A 1114 -55.59 32.66 32.24
N CYS A 1115 -55.54 33.52 31.24
CA CYS A 1115 -55.78 34.96 31.43
C CYS A 1115 -57.26 35.34 31.42
N LYS A 1116 -57.64 36.26 32.32
CA LYS A 1116 -58.94 36.93 32.34
C LYS A 1116 -59.18 37.68 31.02
N HIS A 1117 -60.45 37.95 30.74
CA HIS A 1117 -60.84 38.72 29.56
C HIS A 1117 -60.10 40.08 29.51
N ASN A 1118 -59.54 40.41 28.35
CA ASN A 1118 -58.70 41.59 28.07
C ASN A 1118 -57.29 41.60 28.73
N VAL A 1119 -56.83 40.47 29.26
CA VAL A 1119 -55.47 40.27 29.81
C VAL A 1119 -54.70 39.24 28.97
N ALA A 1120 -53.37 39.34 28.91
CA ALA A 1120 -52.48 38.48 28.12
C ALA A 1120 -51.06 38.35 28.73
N GLY A 1121 -50.26 37.45 28.17
CA GLY A 1121 -48.90 37.12 28.61
C GLY A 1121 -48.81 35.74 29.28
N GLU A 1122 -47.61 35.14 29.35
CA GLU A 1122 -47.44 33.79 29.91
C GLU A 1122 -47.90 33.68 31.38
N LYS A 1123 -47.78 34.77 32.13
CA LYS A 1123 -48.23 34.90 33.54
C LYS A 1123 -49.49 35.75 33.70
N CYS A 1124 -50.10 36.16 32.58
CA CYS A 1124 -51.25 37.07 32.55
C CYS A 1124 -51.04 38.41 33.27
N ASP A 1125 -49.82 38.95 33.17
CA ASP A 1125 -49.36 40.15 33.88
C ASP A 1125 -49.55 41.47 33.08
N LYS A 1126 -50.20 41.42 31.91
CA LYS A 1126 -50.27 42.53 30.93
C LYS A 1126 -51.63 42.59 30.23
N CYS A 1127 -51.97 43.72 29.62
CA CYS A 1127 -53.20 43.84 28.83
C CYS A 1127 -53.12 43.10 27.48
N ALA A 1128 -54.26 42.61 27.00
CA ALA A 1128 -54.40 42.07 25.65
C ALA A 1128 -54.33 43.20 24.59
N PRO A 1129 -54.01 42.89 23.32
CA PRO A 1129 -53.93 43.88 22.25
C PRO A 1129 -55.22 44.71 22.10
N ASN A 1130 -55.07 46.04 21.96
CA ASN A 1130 -56.14 47.04 21.98
C ASN A 1130 -56.84 47.25 23.35
N TYR A 1131 -56.22 46.81 24.44
CA TYR A 1131 -56.66 47.13 25.81
C TYR A 1131 -55.50 47.72 26.64
N PHE A 1132 -55.83 48.58 27.61
CA PHE A 1132 -54.83 49.29 28.41
C PHE A 1132 -55.21 49.41 29.90
N GLY A 1133 -54.22 49.76 30.72
CA GLY A 1133 -54.42 50.16 32.12
C GLY A 1133 -54.56 48.99 33.10
N TYR A 1134 -53.55 48.11 33.13
CA TYR A 1134 -53.47 46.95 34.04
C TYR A 1134 -53.29 47.37 35.52
N VAL A 1135 -54.33 47.93 36.15
CA VAL A 1135 -54.32 48.29 37.58
C VAL A 1135 -55.67 48.02 38.22
N SER A 1136 -55.71 47.05 39.16
CA SER A 1136 -56.79 46.66 40.09
C SER A 1136 -58.19 46.29 39.55
N HIS A 1137 -58.61 46.77 38.38
CA HIS A 1137 -59.97 46.57 37.84
C HIS A 1137 -60.01 46.05 36.39
N GLY A 1138 -58.89 45.51 35.91
CA GLY A 1138 -58.77 44.94 34.56
C GLY A 1138 -58.60 45.98 33.45
N CYS A 1139 -58.18 45.50 32.28
CA CYS A 1139 -57.82 46.36 31.16
C CYS A 1139 -59.04 46.87 30.38
N LYS A 1140 -59.00 48.13 29.99
CA LYS A 1140 -60.08 48.85 29.30
C LYS A 1140 -59.80 48.94 27.80
N GLU A 1141 -60.85 48.88 26.99
CA GLU A 1141 -60.73 48.98 25.53
C GLU A 1141 -60.15 50.34 25.14
N CYS A 1142 -59.21 50.34 24.21
CA CYS A 1142 -58.56 51.56 23.75
C CYS A 1142 -59.48 52.41 22.85
N PRO A 1143 -59.40 53.75 22.92
CA PRO A 1143 -60.06 54.61 21.96
C PRO A 1143 -59.54 54.33 20.54
N ARG A 1144 -60.43 54.37 19.54
CA ARG A 1144 -60.04 54.17 18.14
C ARG A 1144 -59.08 55.28 17.69
N CYS A 1145 -57.88 54.88 17.30
CA CYS A 1145 -56.85 55.81 16.84
C CYS A 1145 -57.26 56.49 15.52
N PRO A 1146 -56.96 57.79 15.36
CA PRO A 1146 -57.48 58.59 14.25
C PRO A 1146 -56.80 58.30 12.90
N ALA A 1147 -55.61 57.69 12.91
CA ALA A 1147 -54.82 57.36 11.74
C ALA A 1147 -54.61 55.84 11.61
N PRO A 1148 -54.73 55.25 10.41
CA PRO A 1148 -54.44 53.83 10.18
C PRO A 1148 -52.92 53.60 10.29
N GLY A 1149 -52.50 52.76 11.24
CA GLY A 1149 -51.10 52.50 11.56
C GLY A 1149 -50.76 52.74 13.03
N HIS A 1150 -51.53 53.59 13.73
CA HIS A 1150 -51.35 53.81 15.17
C HIS A 1150 -51.87 52.63 16.00
N VAL A 1151 -51.14 52.28 17.08
CA VAL A 1151 -51.49 51.25 18.07
C VAL A 1151 -51.68 51.89 19.44
N CYS A 1152 -52.49 51.29 20.29
CA CYS A 1152 -52.73 51.80 21.64
C CYS A 1152 -51.59 51.49 22.62
N HIS A 1153 -51.17 52.49 23.40
CA HIS A 1153 -50.16 52.35 24.45
C HIS A 1153 -50.75 51.62 25.69
N PRO A 1154 -50.18 50.45 26.10
CA PRO A 1154 -50.86 49.49 26.98
C PRO A 1154 -51.04 49.92 28.44
N THR A 1155 -50.48 51.06 28.87
CA THR A 1155 -50.71 51.60 30.23
C THR A 1155 -51.46 52.93 30.25
N THR A 1156 -51.42 53.74 29.18
CA THR A 1156 -52.07 55.08 29.15
C THR A 1156 -53.29 55.17 28.24
N GLY A 1157 -53.44 54.27 27.26
CA GLY A 1157 -54.58 54.28 26.33
C GLY A 1157 -54.42 55.24 25.16
N GLU A 1158 -53.30 55.94 25.08
CA GLU A 1158 -52.99 56.90 24.02
C GLU A 1158 -52.52 56.19 22.75
N CYS A 1159 -52.82 56.78 21.60
CA CYS A 1159 -52.44 56.23 20.31
C CYS A 1159 -51.00 56.61 19.97
N VAL A 1160 -50.14 55.61 19.80
CA VAL A 1160 -48.70 55.73 19.56
C VAL A 1160 -48.30 54.89 18.35
N CYS A 1161 -47.06 55.09 17.87
CA CYS A 1161 -46.55 54.32 16.74
C CYS A 1161 -46.18 52.87 17.11
N PRO A 1162 -46.37 51.91 16.18
CA PRO A 1162 -45.79 50.58 16.27
C PRO A 1162 -44.28 50.59 16.56
N PRO A 1163 -43.72 49.50 17.12
CA PRO A 1163 -42.29 49.37 17.35
C PRO A 1163 -41.45 49.75 16.12
N ASN A 1164 -40.47 50.62 16.32
CA ASN A 1164 -39.60 51.14 15.28
C ASN A 1164 -40.34 51.79 14.08
N THR A 1165 -41.39 52.59 14.32
CA THR A 1165 -41.99 53.45 13.29
C THR A 1165 -42.11 54.90 13.72
N VAL A 1166 -42.16 55.81 12.75
CA VAL A 1166 -42.17 57.28 12.89
C VAL A 1166 -43.04 57.91 11.79
N GLY A 1167 -43.40 59.19 11.96
CA GLY A 1167 -44.31 59.93 11.09
C GLY A 1167 -45.67 60.18 11.75
N ASP A 1168 -46.41 61.19 11.28
CA ASP A 1168 -47.70 61.59 11.88
C ASP A 1168 -48.84 60.57 11.64
N MET A 1169 -48.64 59.58 10.77
CA MET A 1169 -49.49 58.39 10.66
C MET A 1169 -48.75 57.09 11.05
N CYS A 1170 -47.51 57.21 11.54
CA CYS A 1170 -46.56 56.11 11.81
C CYS A 1170 -46.16 55.32 10.55
N GLU A 1171 -46.18 55.99 9.40
CA GLU A 1171 -46.12 55.39 8.07
C GLU A 1171 -44.71 55.10 7.54
N GLN A 1172 -43.67 55.33 8.35
CA GLN A 1172 -42.26 55.15 7.99
C GLN A 1172 -41.51 54.36 9.09
N CYS A 1173 -40.52 53.57 8.70
CA CYS A 1173 -39.64 52.91 9.67
C CYS A 1173 -38.77 53.93 10.42
N ALA A 1174 -38.57 53.69 11.71
CA ALA A 1174 -37.59 54.41 12.51
C ALA A 1174 -36.16 54.08 12.03
N GLN A 1175 -35.21 54.97 12.35
CA GLN A 1175 -33.82 54.78 11.95
C GLN A 1175 -33.26 53.45 12.50
N ASN A 1176 -32.61 52.67 11.64
CA ASN A 1176 -32.14 51.30 11.88
C ASN A 1176 -33.24 50.23 11.99
N SER A 1177 -34.35 50.41 11.26
CA SER A 1177 -35.35 49.36 11.06
C SER A 1177 -35.89 49.35 9.62
N TRP A 1178 -36.46 48.22 9.20
CA TRP A 1178 -36.89 47.92 7.83
C TRP A 1178 -38.14 47.02 7.82
N ASN A 1179 -38.67 46.68 6.63
CA ASN A 1179 -39.86 45.83 6.47
C ASN A 1179 -41.11 46.35 7.21
N TYR A 1180 -41.64 47.50 6.75
CA TYR A 1180 -42.80 48.16 7.36
C TYR A 1180 -44.10 47.34 7.26
N ASP A 1181 -44.59 46.86 8.41
CA ASP A 1181 -45.90 46.26 8.60
C ASP A 1181 -46.82 47.25 9.38
N PRO A 1182 -47.97 47.69 8.82
CA PRO A 1182 -48.86 48.66 9.46
C PRO A 1182 -49.50 48.26 10.81
N LEU A 1183 -49.27 47.03 11.28
CA LEU A 1183 -49.77 46.51 12.57
C LEU A 1183 -48.64 46.03 13.49
N LYS A 1184 -47.50 45.60 12.95
CA LYS A 1184 -46.34 45.13 13.73
C LYS A 1184 -45.20 46.14 13.87
N GLY A 1185 -45.14 47.15 13.00
CA GLY A 1185 -44.03 48.10 12.92
C GLY A 1185 -42.92 47.61 11.98
N CYS A 1186 -41.67 47.95 12.30
CA CYS A 1186 -40.50 47.58 11.48
C CYS A 1186 -39.52 46.68 12.23
N GLU A 1187 -38.95 45.71 11.51
CA GLU A 1187 -37.91 44.80 11.99
C GLU A 1187 -36.58 45.54 12.18
N ALA A 1188 -35.82 45.19 13.22
CA ALA A 1188 -34.54 45.85 13.49
C ALA A 1188 -33.44 45.44 12.49
N CYS A 1189 -32.56 46.38 12.15
CA CYS A 1189 -31.40 46.14 11.29
C CYS A 1189 -30.30 45.34 12.02
N ASP A 1190 -30.39 44.01 11.97
CA ASP A 1190 -29.48 43.07 12.64
C ASP A 1190 -28.14 42.90 11.88
N CYS A 1191 -27.36 43.98 11.81
CA CYS A 1191 -26.09 44.05 11.10
C CYS A 1191 -24.91 43.61 11.98
N ASN A 1192 -24.02 42.77 11.44
CA ASN A 1192 -22.78 42.38 12.12
C ASN A 1192 -21.88 43.62 12.38
N ILE A 1193 -21.49 43.83 13.63
CA ILE A 1193 -20.80 45.06 14.07
C ILE A 1193 -19.37 45.22 13.54
N ASP A 1194 -18.73 44.12 13.15
CA ASP A 1194 -17.35 44.10 12.65
C ASP A 1194 -17.35 44.36 11.15
N GLY A 1195 -18.28 43.72 10.42
CA GLY A 1195 -18.39 43.81 8.97
C GLY A 1195 -19.31 44.90 8.42
N SER A 1196 -20.13 45.59 9.23
CA SER A 1196 -20.97 46.70 8.75
C SER A 1196 -20.38 48.09 9.07
N LYS A 1197 -20.55 49.05 8.15
CA LYS A 1197 -20.17 50.46 8.35
C LYS A 1197 -21.05 51.14 9.41
N SER A 1198 -22.23 50.58 9.67
CA SER A 1198 -23.20 51.03 10.66
C SER A 1198 -24.24 49.95 10.89
N SER A 1199 -24.95 49.98 12.04
CA SER A 1199 -26.19 49.22 12.27
C SER A 1199 -27.39 49.74 11.46
N VAL A 1200 -27.18 50.63 10.49
CA VAL A 1200 -28.20 51.07 9.53
C VAL A 1200 -28.21 50.08 8.35
N CYS A 1201 -29.33 49.41 8.14
CA CYS A 1201 -29.63 48.63 6.94
C CYS A 1201 -30.57 49.38 5.99
N ASP A 1202 -30.76 48.84 4.79
CA ASP A 1202 -31.72 49.34 3.82
C ASP A 1202 -33.17 49.11 4.26
N LEU A 1203 -34.00 50.16 4.16
CA LEU A 1203 -35.35 50.24 4.75
C LEU A 1203 -36.38 49.28 4.10
N HIS A 1204 -36.07 48.68 2.94
CA HIS A 1204 -36.97 47.77 2.22
C HIS A 1204 -36.39 46.36 2.06
N THR A 1205 -35.07 46.22 1.97
CA THR A 1205 -34.40 44.93 1.71
C THR A 1205 -33.68 44.33 2.92
N GLY A 1206 -33.52 45.10 4.01
CA GLY A 1206 -32.79 44.66 5.21
C GLY A 1206 -31.28 44.57 5.00
N ASN A 1207 -30.79 44.96 3.83
CA ASN A 1207 -29.39 44.85 3.44
C ASN A 1207 -28.53 45.83 4.23
N CYS A 1208 -27.64 45.30 5.06
CA CYS A 1208 -26.70 46.10 5.84
C CYS A 1208 -25.62 46.74 4.95
N LYS A 1209 -25.21 47.98 5.26
CA LYS A 1209 -24.15 48.67 4.51
C LYS A 1209 -22.77 48.17 4.95
N CYS A 1210 -22.21 47.23 4.20
CA CYS A 1210 -20.97 46.55 4.58
C CYS A 1210 -19.72 47.44 4.52
N ARG A 1211 -18.73 47.12 5.36
CA ARG A 1211 -17.36 47.65 5.29
C ARG A 1211 -16.72 47.19 3.99
N THR A 1212 -15.80 48.00 3.47
CA THR A 1212 -15.04 47.62 2.28
C THR A 1212 -14.26 46.35 2.64
N GLY A 1213 -14.49 45.27 1.89
CA GLY A 1213 -13.98 43.93 2.22
C GLY A 1213 -14.96 42.98 2.90
N TYR A 1214 -16.23 43.37 3.10
CA TYR A 1214 -17.26 42.53 3.71
C TYR A 1214 -18.52 42.48 2.83
N THR A 1215 -19.26 41.37 2.87
CA THR A 1215 -20.44 41.11 2.03
C THR A 1215 -21.51 40.26 2.75
N GLY A 1216 -22.61 39.96 2.06
CA GLY A 1216 -23.77 39.24 2.57
C GLY A 1216 -24.79 40.16 3.27
N GLN A 1217 -26.04 39.70 3.41
CA GLN A 1217 -27.18 40.53 3.84
C GLN A 1217 -26.93 41.26 5.18
N LYS A 1218 -26.27 40.57 6.14
CA LYS A 1218 -25.90 41.09 7.46
C LYS A 1218 -24.42 41.50 7.57
N CYS A 1219 -23.67 41.53 6.47
CA CYS A 1219 -22.23 41.81 6.42
C CYS A 1219 -21.36 40.86 7.24
N ASN A 1220 -21.69 39.58 7.23
CA ASN A 1220 -21.07 38.53 8.06
C ASN A 1220 -20.15 37.57 7.27
N LEU A 1221 -19.71 38.00 6.08
CA LEU A 1221 -18.79 37.29 5.19
C LEU A 1221 -17.74 38.29 4.66
N CYS A 1222 -16.55 37.83 4.25
CA CYS A 1222 -15.64 38.69 3.50
C CYS A 1222 -16.09 38.84 2.04
N MET A 1223 -15.88 40.02 1.47
CA MET A 1223 -16.14 40.31 0.06
C MET A 1223 -15.05 39.67 -0.80
N PRO A 1224 -15.34 39.19 -2.02
CA PRO A 1224 -14.32 38.63 -2.92
C PRO A 1224 -13.11 39.56 -3.03
N GLY A 1225 -11.97 39.04 -2.61
CA GLY A 1225 -10.69 39.76 -2.50
C GLY A 1225 -10.30 40.26 -1.12
N PHE A 1226 -10.98 39.74 -0.09
CA PHE A 1226 -10.61 39.89 1.31
C PHE A 1226 -10.83 38.54 2.04
N PHE A 1227 -9.98 38.21 3.01
CA PHE A 1227 -9.95 36.93 3.74
C PHE A 1227 -9.73 37.13 5.25
N ASP A 1228 -9.83 36.09 6.09
CA ASP A 1228 -9.69 36.18 7.58
C ASP A 1228 -10.86 36.94 8.27
N PHE A 1229 -12.10 36.47 8.15
CA PHE A 1229 -13.26 36.98 8.92
C PHE A 1229 -13.09 36.65 10.43
N PRO A 1230 -13.33 37.58 11.38
CA PRO A 1230 -14.07 38.86 11.27
C PRO A 1230 -13.20 40.09 10.97
N VAL A 1231 -11.96 39.93 10.49
CA VAL A 1231 -11.03 41.06 10.21
C VAL A 1231 -11.05 41.46 8.73
N CYS A 1232 -11.30 40.50 7.82
CA CYS A 1232 -11.33 40.66 6.36
C CYS A 1232 -10.19 41.53 5.82
N ARG A 1233 -8.99 40.96 5.77
CA ARG A 1233 -7.77 41.56 5.23
C ARG A 1233 -7.81 41.54 3.69
N PRO A 1234 -7.38 42.60 3.00
CA PRO A 1234 -7.26 42.57 1.54
C PRO A 1234 -6.17 41.59 1.09
N CYS A 1235 -6.39 40.95 -0.05
CA CYS A 1235 -5.38 40.16 -0.76
C CYS A 1235 -4.22 41.07 -1.21
N GLN A 1236 -3.02 40.88 -0.65
CA GLN A 1236 -1.87 41.76 -0.90
C GLN A 1236 -0.98 41.24 -2.02
N CYS A 1237 -1.27 41.67 -3.24
CA CYS A 1237 -1.01 40.82 -4.40
C CYS A 1237 -0.46 41.53 -5.63
N PHE A 1238 0.42 40.80 -6.33
CA PHE A 1238 1.27 41.35 -7.36
C PHE A 1238 0.60 41.28 -8.74
N LEU A 1239 -0.24 42.29 -9.04
CA LEU A 1239 -0.97 42.47 -10.30
C LEU A 1239 -0.17 42.13 -11.58
N PRO A 1240 1.13 42.47 -11.74
CA PRO A 1240 1.88 42.05 -12.93
C PRO A 1240 1.98 40.53 -13.09
N GLY A 1241 2.12 39.80 -11.98
CA GLY A 1241 2.38 38.36 -11.93
C GLY A 1241 1.21 37.48 -11.52
N THR A 1242 -0.06 37.93 -11.60
CA THR A 1242 -1.22 37.12 -11.13
C THR A 1242 -2.35 36.96 -12.18
N ASP A 1243 -2.96 35.78 -12.28
CA ASP A 1243 -3.89 35.32 -13.33
C ASP A 1243 -5.04 36.28 -13.67
N PRO A 1244 -5.02 36.87 -14.90
CA PRO A 1244 -6.17 37.48 -15.57
C PRO A 1244 -7.56 37.26 -14.98
N ASN A 1245 -8.04 36.03 -14.83
CA ASN A 1245 -9.46 35.83 -14.59
C ASN A 1245 -9.89 35.98 -13.12
N THR A 1246 -9.00 36.44 -12.22
CA THR A 1246 -9.22 36.41 -10.74
C THR A 1246 -9.21 37.77 -10.00
N CYS A 1247 -9.28 38.89 -10.71
CA CYS A 1247 -9.70 40.23 -10.23
C CYS A 1247 -10.81 40.67 -11.16
N HIS A 1248 -11.65 41.56 -10.65
CA HIS A 1248 -12.30 42.56 -11.49
C HIS A 1248 -11.83 43.97 -11.03
N SER A 1249 -12.50 45.04 -11.44
CA SER A 1249 -12.02 46.43 -11.26
C SER A 1249 -11.72 46.86 -9.81
N ASP A 1250 -12.28 46.16 -8.83
CA ASP A 1250 -12.38 46.62 -7.43
C ASP A 1250 -11.45 45.86 -6.46
N GLY A 1251 -10.73 44.84 -6.95
CA GLY A 1251 -10.02 43.87 -6.10
C GLY A 1251 -10.20 42.43 -6.60
N CYS A 1252 -9.56 41.49 -5.91
CA CYS A 1252 -9.20 40.20 -6.51
C CYS A 1252 -9.03 39.06 -5.51
N THR A 1253 -9.41 37.86 -5.90
CA THR A 1253 -10.28 37.02 -5.07
C THR A 1253 -9.58 35.89 -4.33
N CYS A 1254 -8.60 36.22 -3.48
CA CYS A 1254 -7.81 35.20 -2.80
C CYS A 1254 -8.60 34.29 -1.84
N ASP A 1255 -8.01 33.10 -1.58
CA ASP A 1255 -8.48 32.08 -0.64
C ASP A 1255 -8.42 32.51 0.83
N ASP A 1256 -8.86 31.60 1.72
CA ASP A 1256 -8.89 31.80 3.17
C ASP A 1256 -7.51 32.02 3.84
N GLN A 1257 -6.40 32.03 3.09
CA GLN A 1257 -5.05 32.31 3.62
C GLN A 1257 -4.28 33.45 2.92
N GLY A 1258 -4.44 33.69 1.60
CA GLY A 1258 -4.13 35.00 0.98
C GLY A 1258 -2.90 35.19 0.06
N GLN A 1259 -2.34 34.17 -0.62
CA GLN A 1259 -1.35 34.36 -1.72
C GLN A 1259 -2.10 34.73 -3.00
N CYS A 1260 -1.41 34.75 -4.13
CA CYS A 1260 -1.96 35.18 -5.39
C CYS A 1260 -1.59 34.25 -6.55
N ALA A 1261 -2.64 33.76 -7.24
CA ALA A 1261 -2.65 32.67 -8.22
C ALA A 1261 -1.98 33.11 -9.52
N CYS A 1262 -0.70 32.78 -9.66
CA CYS A 1262 0.18 33.47 -10.57
C CYS A 1262 -0.27 33.45 -12.05
N LYS A 1263 0.09 34.50 -12.78
CA LYS A 1263 0.15 34.46 -14.25
C LYS A 1263 1.15 33.37 -14.64
N VAL A 1264 0.78 32.56 -15.62
CA VAL A 1264 1.71 31.61 -16.25
C VAL A 1264 2.85 32.42 -16.88
N GLY A 1265 4.11 32.05 -16.60
CA GLY A 1265 5.30 32.65 -17.21
C GLY A 1265 6.01 33.79 -16.45
N VAL A 1266 5.66 34.09 -15.19
CA VAL A 1266 6.37 35.13 -14.40
C VAL A 1266 7.27 34.52 -13.32
N GLU A 1267 8.57 34.47 -13.58
CA GLU A 1267 9.61 34.08 -12.60
C GLU A 1267 10.25 35.30 -11.90
N LEU A 1268 10.98 35.06 -10.80
CA LEU A 1268 11.46 36.08 -9.85
C LEU A 1268 12.89 36.57 -10.14
N MET A 1269 13.04 37.80 -10.64
CA MET A 1269 14.27 38.60 -10.51
C MET A 1269 13.99 40.12 -10.47
N PHE A 1270 14.66 40.97 -9.68
CA PHE A 1270 15.22 40.82 -8.32
C PHE A 1270 15.59 42.21 -7.75
N LEU A 1271 15.57 42.37 -6.42
CA LEU A 1271 16.25 43.38 -5.57
C LEU A 1271 15.76 44.86 -5.50
N ALA A 1272 15.99 45.42 -4.29
CA ALA A 1272 16.40 46.81 -3.97
C ALA A 1272 15.38 47.86 -3.47
N VAL A 1273 14.77 47.61 -2.30
CA VAL A 1273 14.88 48.48 -1.10
C VAL A 1273 15.10 47.60 0.13
#